data_AF-A0A5E8C3T2-F1
#
_entry.id   AF-A0A5E8C3T2-F1
#
_cell.length_a   1.000
_cell.length_b   1.000
_cell.length_c   1.000
_cell.angle_alpha   90.00
_cell.angle_beta   90.00
_cell.angle_gamma   90.00
#
_symmetry.space_group_name_H-M   'P 1'
#
loop_
_entity.id
_entity.type
_entity.pdbx_description
1 polymer ?
#
loop_
_entity_poly.entity_id
_entity_poly.type
_entity_poly.pdbx_seq_one_letter_code
_entity_poly.pdbx_strand_id
1 'polypeptide(L)'
;MSDDDGEGSFYCEESLDQINKPESKEKELLKSWLATSPYILFATKCLHTVFASEKHLFNKRELNCLYFFLHELSDHGRYLFMRIYLRRPGWIKTDDYLRYATTCDISKALEELSRGYHFIATDPNFNPEYLNQCSNEDDDIHEKLQEKISHIMTGGGGGENSFIFRHNVDSAPIKRSLGLLTLKTLRQICKDLKISTTSRQPLRAAITKSNDKRREISRNDLITEISKTITQPSLSLFFQTNSNIQDSSPKEKRSQGFRKVLAHTKANLGDEPIHINPVVSAIFHRAFLAYFRARNFDEEYERSALLSAFRLRNFPEYKIVRTPMFFPDRKVFLEYERASDILYEAEEIQTLRADQGKETRAHKLYFGQIHDEIMPSLFAASFCDPQEVRSLAQNDSRSLYYTPEWIGVGAAIKVIQFIKDPEAEWTFYKAYLGQKLYHSRRRGNTYDRMAKVEMNDLTQNSSFALSIMDDTQSSGLEQIAKQLRNITEKLKSADPQTARGLEKSLEEKTKQFWYTKAMETCVTGLQDSAIHEVAHIALKRRIARLESLLKVPVKDRLDFSYDTLMQPTMRIISWPRASEDIVATTIRIVNQLKRDSQNPLKQTQLGSKETLALIPLRNDRRETGLRPLWQDLENPEMSLTVEGAALQYYETTFGYRGFHSENAILATLFALLFWDILFSDPYNSEEKEEEEEKEKAKEEIDSDESSQSLSSNNKKKSVFQHHCQSMPLDLFSSSFYANRKVAIDTRLQQILGKTDSGNSATFLLDQIKLVYDRESLRKTVCIGLAWYELEDLLTIAEGLGPLAMFNICLTLAKNYRTLSAGMPDLILWNPETKEVKFSEVKSEHDHLSERQMYWIDVLKRAGVEVELCKVYDPKTYEIKKMRSERIYMPFQIFKQRIFTPIDKQSIFAQRTNWLEFGLAQFLRWSMESIKPNTAGFVFYSKEVWIWLYRFRRWRCGASYIGDTVFEPFEDGMAKGVWIRSPQRGKEYDVVIYYVHGGGHVFASPYMYLEFFVKLIYSLQFQGFRNPAVFALEYGHIPMTSYAGQLSQVSLGWNLLKKKHAQANIVLMGDSNGASLALGLLLHITRPAYHVTGVVPVQPDAAIFISPVCKSFSENERTIETIKRSPDFMLPHFYKSYGKLMSVSTMSNLPQGILHVYENPGMCRSMEWWKKAVPSGGILIMHGEEELLSPEIEELYSLLNQVGNCRIAASSGQLHSWPMFQMIAGRTIEDREQGIEDISLAIGHMVLWKDMALVEREEKFEQFVLKKLRAANIV
;
A
#
# COMPACT_ATOMS: atom_id res chain seq x y z
N MET A 1 33.83 45.35 12.86
CA MET A 1 34.39 46.52 12.14
C MET A 1 34.30 46.15 10.68
N SER A 2 33.43 46.70 9.84
CA SER A 2 32.68 47.96 9.87
C SER A 2 31.40 47.80 9.03
N ASP A 3 30.28 48.24 9.62
CA ASP A 3 29.06 48.88 9.09
C ASP A 3 28.49 48.49 7.71
N ASP A 4 27.33 47.80 7.74
CA ASP A 4 26.12 48.20 6.99
C ASP A 4 24.88 47.48 7.58
N ASP A 5 24.04 48.22 8.30
CA ASP A 5 22.80 47.77 8.96
C ASP A 5 21.57 48.27 8.22
N GLY A 6 20.56 47.41 8.04
CA GLY A 6 19.23 47.80 7.57
C GLY A 6 18.20 46.67 7.62
N GLU A 7 17.43 46.64 8.73
CA GLU A 7 16.21 45.85 9.00
C GLU A 7 16.40 44.38 9.41
N GLY A 8 16.45 44.13 10.72
CA GLY A 8 16.46 42.77 11.24
C GLY A 8 16.33 42.53 12.74
N SER A 9 16.15 43.52 13.62
CA SER A 9 15.73 43.27 15.01
C SER A 9 15.40 44.56 15.76
N PHE A 10 14.21 44.65 16.36
CA PHE A 10 13.90 45.59 17.45
C PHE A 10 13.11 44.79 18.51
N TYR A 11 13.78 44.25 19.55
CA TYR A 11 13.95 44.76 20.94
C TYR A 11 12.62 44.93 21.72
N CYS A 12 12.46 44.63 23.02
CA CYS A 12 13.36 44.28 24.13
C CYS A 12 12.56 43.55 25.24
N GLU A 13 13.19 42.67 26.01
CA GLU A 13 12.68 42.22 27.32
C GLU A 13 12.72 43.41 28.30
N GLU A 14 11.58 44.02 28.61
CA GLU A 14 11.49 45.00 29.70
C GLU A 14 11.02 44.35 31.01
N SER A 15 11.82 44.64 32.03
CA SER A 15 11.72 44.26 33.43
C SER A 15 10.34 44.46 34.07
N LEU A 16 9.98 43.49 34.91
CA LEU A 16 8.70 43.28 35.61
C LEU A 16 8.32 44.28 36.72
N ASP A 17 8.97 45.44 36.85
CA ASP A 17 8.71 46.38 37.95
C ASP A 17 8.27 47.75 37.45
N GLN A 18 7.01 47.86 37.05
CA GLN A 18 6.22 49.10 37.08
C GLN A 18 4.75 48.80 36.72
N ILE A 19 4.03 48.25 37.68
CA ILE A 19 2.56 48.10 37.67
C ILE A 19 2.01 49.07 38.72
N ASN A 20 1.50 50.22 38.28
CA ASN A 20 0.48 50.98 39.02
C ASN A 20 -0.19 52.01 38.10
N LYS A 21 -1.06 51.52 37.21
CA LYS A 21 -2.30 52.12 36.65
C LYS A 21 -2.86 51.18 35.56
N PRO A 22 -3.91 50.37 35.82
CA PRO A 22 -4.28 49.24 34.96
C PRO A 22 -4.83 49.63 33.58
N GLU A 23 -5.67 50.66 33.50
CA GLU A 23 -6.50 50.90 32.31
C GLU A 23 -5.80 51.57 31.12
N SER A 24 -4.70 52.32 31.33
CA SER A 24 -3.98 52.95 30.20
C SER A 24 -3.00 52.00 29.54
N LYS A 25 -2.31 51.17 30.33
CA LYS A 25 -1.33 50.17 29.85
C LYS A 25 -2.02 49.05 29.06
N GLU A 26 -3.21 48.63 29.49
CA GLU A 26 -4.01 47.62 28.79
C GLU A 26 -4.53 48.11 27.42
N LYS A 27 -4.96 49.37 27.32
CA LYS A 27 -5.34 49.98 26.03
C LYS A 27 -4.16 50.15 25.08
N GLU A 28 -2.99 50.50 25.61
CA GLU A 28 -1.76 50.67 24.83
C GLU A 28 -1.20 49.31 24.34
N LEU A 29 -1.22 48.28 25.19
CA LEU A 29 -0.92 46.89 24.83
C LEU A 29 -1.90 46.34 23.79
N LEU A 30 -3.20 46.63 23.93
CA LEU A 30 -4.22 46.19 22.97
C LEU A 30 -4.04 46.87 21.60
N LYS A 31 -3.71 48.17 21.60
CA LYS A 31 -3.42 48.93 20.37
C LYS A 31 -2.15 48.39 19.69
N SER A 32 -1.09 48.10 20.45
CA SER A 32 0.12 47.45 19.97
C SER A 32 -0.16 46.05 19.43
N TRP A 33 -1.01 45.26 20.10
CA TRP A 33 -1.38 43.91 19.67
C TRP A 33 -2.21 43.91 18.38
N LEU A 34 -3.17 44.84 18.25
CA LEU A 34 -3.98 44.94 17.04
C LEU A 34 -3.13 45.34 15.84
N ALA A 35 -2.25 46.33 15.97
CA ALA A 35 -1.31 46.73 14.92
C ALA A 35 -0.36 45.59 14.49
N THR A 36 -0.03 44.69 15.42
CA THR A 36 0.82 43.52 15.18
C THR A 36 0.03 42.23 14.94
N SER A 37 -1.30 42.32 14.74
CA SER A 37 -2.14 41.14 14.58
C SER A 37 -1.75 40.36 13.33
N PRO A 38 -1.53 39.03 13.41
CA PRO A 38 -1.17 38.19 12.27
C PRO A 38 -2.15 38.29 11.09
N TYR A 39 -3.44 38.54 11.36
CA TYR A 39 -4.47 38.72 10.32
C TYR A 39 -4.26 40.01 9.52
N ILE A 40 -3.94 41.12 10.21
CA ILE A 40 -3.70 42.41 9.57
C ILE A 40 -2.35 42.38 8.85
N LEU A 41 -1.31 41.87 9.51
CA LEU A 41 0.04 41.77 8.93
C LEU A 41 0.04 40.94 7.64
N PHE A 42 -0.64 39.80 7.63
CA PHE A 42 -0.82 38.98 6.45
C PHE A 42 -1.47 39.77 5.30
N ALA A 43 -2.66 40.35 5.54
CA ALA A 43 -3.39 41.09 4.52
C ALA A 43 -2.58 42.27 3.99
N THR A 44 -1.97 43.04 4.90
CA THR A 44 -1.16 44.23 4.59
C THR A 44 0.04 43.87 3.71
N LYS A 45 0.78 42.82 4.06
CA LYS A 45 1.95 42.37 3.29
C LYS A 45 1.58 41.88 1.90
N CYS A 46 0.48 41.14 1.77
CA CYS A 46 -0.04 40.70 0.47
C CYS A 46 -0.41 41.89 -0.40
N LEU A 47 -1.20 42.83 0.14
CA LEU A 47 -1.65 43.99 -0.62
C LEU A 47 -0.49 44.90 -1.03
N HIS A 48 0.46 45.21 -0.15
CA HIS A 48 1.63 46.00 -0.53
C HIS A 48 2.43 45.35 -1.67
N THR A 49 2.57 44.02 -1.66
CA THR A 49 3.25 43.29 -2.75
C THR A 49 2.50 43.47 -4.07
N VAL A 50 1.18 43.32 -4.06
CA VAL A 50 0.31 43.50 -5.24
C VAL A 50 0.34 44.95 -5.74
N PHE A 51 0.27 45.94 -4.86
CA PHE A 51 0.36 47.36 -5.24
C PHE A 51 1.72 47.69 -5.89
N ALA A 52 2.81 47.11 -5.39
CA ALA A 52 4.15 47.37 -5.90
C ALA A 52 4.39 46.76 -7.29
N SER A 53 3.84 45.58 -7.57
CA SER A 53 4.19 44.80 -8.78
C SER A 53 3.05 44.59 -9.78
N GLU A 54 1.78 44.64 -9.36
CA GLU A 54 0.63 44.08 -10.10
C GLU A 54 -0.63 44.97 -10.07
N LYS A 55 -0.47 46.26 -9.75
CA LYS A 55 -1.57 47.24 -9.72
C LYS A 55 -2.34 47.34 -11.05
N HIS A 56 -1.70 47.04 -12.18
CA HIS A 56 -2.30 47.10 -13.52
C HIS A 56 -3.42 46.07 -13.74
N LEU A 57 -3.52 45.06 -12.87
CA LEU A 57 -4.57 44.05 -12.92
C LEU A 57 -5.92 44.54 -12.36
N PHE A 58 -5.94 45.68 -11.69
CA PHE A 58 -7.09 46.21 -10.97
C PHE A 58 -7.61 47.51 -11.59
N ASN A 59 -8.93 47.70 -11.57
CA ASN A 59 -9.51 48.97 -11.99
C ASN A 59 -9.46 50.00 -10.84
N LYS A 60 -9.82 51.25 -11.14
CA LYS A 60 -9.76 52.35 -10.16
C LYS A 60 -10.63 52.11 -8.92
N ARG A 61 -11.82 51.52 -9.09
CA ARG A 61 -12.75 51.26 -7.98
C ARG A 61 -12.22 50.17 -7.05
N GLU A 62 -11.63 49.13 -7.61
CA GLU A 62 -11.02 48.02 -6.86
C GLU A 62 -9.80 48.47 -6.07
N LEU A 63 -8.91 49.26 -6.70
CA LEU A 63 -7.75 49.85 -6.02
C LEU A 63 -8.18 50.78 -4.89
N ASN A 64 -9.23 51.58 -5.08
CA ASN A 64 -9.78 52.43 -4.00
C ASN A 64 -10.30 51.63 -2.81
N CYS A 65 -10.95 50.48 -3.04
CA CYS A 65 -11.40 49.58 -1.98
C CYS A 65 -10.19 49.02 -1.19
N LEU A 66 -9.17 48.52 -1.88
CA LEU A 66 -7.96 47.98 -1.24
C LEU A 66 -7.17 49.06 -0.51
N TYR A 67 -7.09 50.28 -1.07
CA TYR A 67 -6.44 51.43 -0.46
C TYR A 67 -7.15 51.86 0.84
N PHE A 68 -8.49 51.94 0.80
CA PHE A 68 -9.29 52.28 1.97
C PHE A 68 -9.06 51.28 3.10
N PHE A 69 -8.92 49.99 2.80
CA PHE A 69 -8.53 49.01 3.81
C PHE A 69 -7.15 49.27 4.40
N LEU A 70 -6.14 49.63 3.60
CA LEU A 70 -4.77 49.83 4.07
C LEU A 70 -4.58 51.11 4.90
N HIS A 71 -5.22 52.21 4.50
CA HIS A 71 -4.88 53.55 5.00
C HIS A 71 -5.99 54.24 5.78
N GLU A 72 -7.27 53.93 5.51
CA GLU A 72 -8.42 54.63 6.12
C GLU A 72 -9.08 53.84 7.26
N LEU A 73 -9.09 52.51 7.18
CA LEU A 73 -9.62 51.67 8.26
C LEU A 73 -8.65 51.64 9.45
N SER A 74 -9.20 51.80 10.66
CA SER A 74 -8.42 51.59 11.88
C SER A 74 -8.05 50.11 12.05
N ASP A 75 -7.10 49.80 12.94
CA ASP A 75 -6.74 48.41 13.25
C ASP A 75 -7.96 47.58 13.70
N HIS A 76 -8.93 48.19 14.36
CA HIS A 76 -10.19 47.56 14.73
C HIS A 76 -11.02 47.15 13.51
N GLY A 77 -11.20 48.07 12.56
CA GLY A 77 -11.91 47.82 11.30
C GLY A 77 -11.23 46.73 10.47
N ARG A 78 -9.91 46.83 10.29
CA ARG A 78 -9.09 45.85 9.56
C ARG A 78 -9.14 44.46 10.19
N TYR A 79 -8.98 44.39 11.52
CA TYR A 79 -9.04 43.13 12.27
C TYR A 79 -10.40 42.46 12.12
N LEU A 80 -11.49 43.19 12.40
CA LEU A 80 -12.83 42.64 12.33
C LEU A 80 -13.15 42.15 10.91
N PHE A 81 -12.82 42.94 9.88
CA PHE A 81 -13.00 42.55 8.48
C PHE A 81 -12.28 41.25 8.12
N MET A 82 -10.98 41.13 8.43
CA MET A 82 -10.24 39.90 8.11
C MET A 82 -10.78 38.69 8.88
N ARG A 83 -11.21 38.86 10.13
CA ARG A 83 -11.82 37.78 10.93
C ARG A 83 -13.15 37.29 10.36
N ILE A 84 -13.91 38.15 9.70
CA ILE A 84 -15.17 37.76 9.05
C ILE A 84 -14.95 37.25 7.63
N TYR A 85 -14.02 37.84 6.86
CA TYR A 85 -13.67 37.44 5.49
C TYR A 85 -13.21 35.98 5.42
N LEU A 86 -12.38 35.56 6.37
CA LEU A 86 -11.84 34.19 6.46
C LEU A 86 -12.88 33.15 6.94
N ARG A 87 -14.16 33.53 7.05
CA ARG A 87 -15.27 32.60 7.37
C ARG A 87 -16.01 32.26 6.10
N ARG A 88 -16.79 31.17 6.15
CA ARG A 88 -17.65 30.79 5.03
C ARG A 88 -18.59 31.94 4.62
N PRO A 89 -18.74 32.20 3.31
CA PRO A 89 -19.56 33.29 2.83
C PRO A 89 -21.03 33.12 3.24
N GLY A 90 -21.62 34.18 3.77
CA GLY A 90 -23.00 34.20 4.23
C GLY A 90 -23.26 35.23 5.32
N TRP A 91 -24.49 35.23 5.85
CA TRP A 91 -24.87 36.10 6.95
C TRP A 91 -24.24 35.63 8.26
N ILE A 92 -23.58 36.57 8.95
CA ILE A 92 -22.89 36.36 10.23
C ILE A 92 -23.79 36.88 11.33
N LYS A 93 -24.03 36.03 12.32
CA LYS A 93 -24.91 36.32 13.45
C LYS A 93 -24.29 37.35 14.39
N THR A 94 -25.13 38.07 15.13
CA THR A 94 -24.65 39.05 16.13
C THR A 94 -23.71 38.42 17.16
N ASP A 95 -24.11 37.31 17.76
CA ASP A 95 -23.29 36.57 18.74
C ASP A 95 -21.97 36.05 18.17
N ASP A 96 -21.84 35.93 16.84
CA ASP A 96 -20.66 35.37 16.21
C ASP A 96 -19.54 36.39 15.98
N TYR A 97 -19.86 37.68 15.85
CA TYR A 97 -18.85 38.74 15.78
C TYR A 97 -18.67 39.48 17.12
N LEU A 98 -19.68 39.50 18.00
CA LEU A 98 -19.55 40.05 19.36
C LEU A 98 -18.55 39.29 20.23
N ARG A 99 -18.21 38.05 19.89
CA ARG A 99 -17.11 37.29 20.53
C ARG A 99 -15.76 38.00 20.44
N TYR A 100 -15.60 38.94 19.50
CA TYR A 100 -14.38 39.72 19.33
C TYR A 100 -14.38 41.02 20.13
N ALA A 101 -15.44 41.33 20.89
CA ALA A 101 -15.56 42.57 21.66
C ALA A 101 -14.51 42.73 22.77
N THR A 102 -13.91 41.63 23.23
CA THR A 102 -12.80 41.65 24.19
C THR A 102 -11.47 42.09 23.58
N THR A 103 -11.34 42.03 22.25
CA THR A 103 -10.10 42.29 21.51
C THR A 103 -10.21 43.50 20.59
N CYS A 104 -11.41 43.82 20.13
CA CYS A 104 -11.69 44.84 19.13
C CYS A 104 -12.91 45.67 19.53
N ASP A 105 -12.85 46.98 19.36
CA ASP A 105 -14.04 47.84 19.46
C ASP A 105 -14.96 47.56 18.26
N ILE A 106 -15.96 46.70 18.49
CA ILE A 106 -16.91 46.27 17.47
C ILE A 106 -17.79 47.43 17.00
N SER A 107 -18.18 48.34 17.90
CA SER A 107 -19.03 49.47 17.53
C SER A 107 -18.32 50.38 16.54
N LYS A 108 -17.08 50.76 16.87
CA LYS A 108 -16.22 51.55 15.98
C LYS A 108 -15.94 50.83 14.66
N ALA A 109 -15.56 49.55 14.71
CA ALA A 109 -15.27 48.76 13.52
C ALA A 109 -16.49 48.59 12.61
N LEU A 110 -17.69 48.34 13.16
CA LEU A 110 -18.92 48.24 12.37
C LEU A 110 -19.31 49.57 11.75
N GLU A 111 -19.09 50.69 12.44
CA GLU A 111 -19.33 52.01 11.87
C GLU A 111 -18.39 52.26 10.69
N GLU A 112 -17.08 52.04 10.87
CA GLU A 112 -16.07 52.21 9.82
C GLU A 112 -16.33 51.31 8.61
N LEU A 113 -16.63 50.03 8.81
CA LEU A 113 -16.91 49.08 7.71
C LEU A 113 -18.24 49.34 7.00
N SER A 114 -19.17 50.05 7.64
CA SER A 114 -20.44 50.46 7.03
C SER A 114 -20.33 51.78 6.26
N ARG A 115 -19.25 52.54 6.44
CA ARG A 115 -18.98 53.77 5.66
C ARG A 115 -18.66 53.39 4.21
N GLY A 116 -19.05 54.27 3.29
CA GLY A 116 -18.71 54.13 1.88
C GLY A 116 -17.21 54.41 1.66
N TYR A 117 -16.49 53.51 1.00
CA TYR A 117 -15.13 53.79 0.52
C TYR A 117 -15.22 54.77 -0.66
N HIS A 118 -14.64 55.94 -0.50
CA HIS A 118 -14.59 57.02 -1.50
C HIS A 118 -13.17 57.61 -1.55
N PHE A 119 -12.80 58.21 -2.68
CA PHE A 119 -11.47 58.80 -2.86
C PHE A 119 -11.32 60.05 -2.00
N ILE A 120 -10.31 60.09 -1.12
CA ILE A 120 -9.92 61.29 -0.37
C ILE A 120 -8.70 61.88 -1.08
N ALA A 121 -8.87 63.03 -1.72
CA ALA A 121 -7.87 63.68 -2.57
C ALA A 121 -6.68 64.31 -1.80
N THR A 122 -6.41 63.90 -0.57
CA THR A 122 -5.51 64.64 0.36
C THR A 122 -4.46 63.78 1.07
N ASP A 123 -4.15 62.57 0.59
CA ASP A 123 -3.03 61.80 1.15
C ASP A 123 -1.70 62.13 0.42
N PRO A 124 -0.73 62.79 1.08
CA PRO A 124 0.56 63.14 0.48
C PRO A 124 1.47 61.92 0.22
N ASN A 125 1.18 60.74 0.77
CA ASN A 125 1.94 59.51 0.53
C ASN A 125 1.40 58.67 -0.65
N PHE A 126 0.25 59.04 -1.22
CA PHE A 126 -0.30 58.38 -2.39
C PHE A 126 0.30 59.01 -3.65
N ASN A 127 1.16 58.28 -4.39
CA ASN A 127 1.65 58.79 -5.68
C ASN A 127 0.48 58.79 -6.70
N PRO A 128 -0.01 59.96 -7.14
CA PRO A 128 -1.12 60.04 -8.10
C PRO A 128 -0.81 59.41 -9.47
N GLU A 129 0.46 59.12 -9.81
CA GLU A 129 0.83 58.34 -10.99
C GLU A 129 0.31 56.90 -10.98
N TYR A 130 -0.05 56.35 -9.82
CA TYR A 130 -0.65 55.02 -9.71
C TYR A 130 -1.98 54.90 -10.47
N LEU A 131 -2.70 56.01 -10.69
CA LEU A 131 -4.00 56.05 -11.35
C LEU A 131 -3.93 56.31 -12.86
N ASN A 132 -2.83 56.90 -13.34
CA ASN A 132 -2.68 57.32 -14.74
C ASN A 132 -2.40 56.15 -15.70
N GLN A 133 -2.16 54.94 -15.16
CA GLN A 133 -1.88 53.70 -15.92
C GLN A 133 -3.06 52.70 -15.89
N CYS A 134 -4.18 53.03 -15.23
CA CYS A 134 -5.33 52.13 -15.10
C CYS A 134 -6.29 52.28 -16.28
N SER A 135 -6.80 51.16 -16.82
CA SER A 135 -7.86 51.20 -17.83
C SER A 135 -9.16 51.76 -17.26
N ASN A 136 -9.84 52.61 -18.03
CA ASN A 136 -11.18 53.16 -17.69
C ASN A 136 -12.32 52.17 -18.02
N GLU A 137 -12.01 50.90 -18.27
CA GLU A 137 -13.00 49.91 -18.72
C GLU A 137 -13.94 49.47 -17.59
N ASP A 138 -15.18 49.13 -17.99
CA ASP A 138 -16.40 49.01 -17.19
C ASP A 138 -16.31 48.15 -15.91
N ASP A 139 -17.18 48.47 -14.95
CA ASP A 139 -17.34 47.83 -13.63
C ASP A 139 -17.97 46.40 -13.70
N ASP A 140 -17.32 45.47 -14.41
CA ASP A 140 -17.82 44.11 -14.70
C ASP A 140 -18.16 43.27 -13.44
N ILE A 141 -17.39 43.37 -12.34
CA ILE A 141 -17.77 42.70 -11.07
C ILE A 141 -19.13 43.23 -10.58
N HIS A 142 -19.32 44.54 -10.66
CA HIS A 142 -20.47 45.21 -10.09
C HIS A 142 -21.73 44.84 -10.86
N GLU A 143 -21.65 44.79 -12.20
CA GLU A 143 -22.74 44.35 -13.07
C GLU A 143 -23.08 42.86 -12.88
N LYS A 144 -22.07 41.96 -12.89
CA LYS A 144 -22.27 40.52 -12.66
C LYS A 144 -22.87 40.18 -11.30
N LEU A 145 -22.48 40.93 -10.26
CA LEU A 145 -22.98 40.72 -8.91
C LEU A 145 -24.21 41.58 -8.60
N GLN A 146 -24.67 42.46 -9.50
CA GLN A 146 -25.76 43.39 -9.25
C GLN A 146 -27.07 42.67 -8.86
N GLU A 147 -27.36 41.53 -9.50
CA GLU A 147 -28.51 40.70 -9.15
C GLU A 147 -28.36 40.11 -7.73
N LYS A 148 -27.19 39.56 -7.39
CA LYS A 148 -26.89 39.03 -6.04
C LYS A 148 -26.92 40.12 -4.96
N ILE A 149 -26.37 41.28 -5.27
CA ILE A 149 -26.33 42.46 -4.42
C ILE A 149 -27.76 42.98 -4.21
N SER A 150 -28.59 43.08 -5.25
CA SER A 150 -29.99 43.51 -5.11
C SER A 150 -30.80 42.57 -4.20
N HIS A 151 -30.57 41.25 -4.29
CA HIS A 151 -31.16 40.27 -3.38
C HIS A 151 -30.72 40.45 -1.92
N ILE A 152 -29.48 40.89 -1.67
CA ILE A 152 -28.92 41.15 -0.32
C ILE A 152 -29.36 42.54 0.21
N MET A 153 -29.33 43.57 -0.64
CA MET A 153 -29.49 45.00 -0.34
C MET A 153 -30.93 45.49 -0.17
N THR A 154 -31.96 44.65 -0.24
CA THR A 154 -33.37 45.09 -0.14
C THR A 154 -33.81 45.62 1.26
N GLY A 155 -33.15 46.66 1.79
CA GLY A 155 -33.56 47.53 2.91
C GLY A 155 -32.70 47.50 4.19
N GLY A 156 -31.36 47.55 4.12
CA GLY A 156 -30.47 47.61 5.29
C GLY A 156 -29.35 48.63 5.10
N GLY A 157 -28.93 49.31 6.18
CA GLY A 157 -27.92 50.39 6.12
C GLY A 157 -26.53 49.89 5.69
N GLY A 158 -25.98 50.57 4.68
CA GLY A 158 -24.70 50.28 4.01
C GLY A 158 -24.86 50.60 2.52
N GLY A 159 -24.12 51.58 2.01
CA GLY A 159 -24.17 51.93 0.59
C GLY A 159 -23.52 50.86 -0.30
N GLU A 160 -23.70 50.94 -1.62
CA GLU A 160 -23.06 50.03 -2.60
C GLU A 160 -21.54 49.89 -2.43
N ASN A 161 -20.90 50.92 -1.85
CA ASN A 161 -19.47 50.99 -1.59
C ASN A 161 -19.11 50.77 -0.12
N SER A 162 -19.85 49.99 0.68
CA SER A 162 -19.42 49.61 2.04
C SER A 162 -18.75 48.22 2.07
N PHE A 163 -17.96 47.95 3.12
CA PHE A 163 -17.34 46.62 3.33
C PHE A 163 -18.35 45.58 3.83
N ILE A 164 -19.39 46.02 4.56
CA ILE A 164 -20.43 45.16 5.09
C ILE A 164 -21.84 45.74 4.84
N PHE A 165 -22.82 44.85 4.80
CA PHE A 165 -24.25 45.15 4.89
C PHE A 165 -24.77 44.79 6.28
N ARG A 166 -25.60 45.66 6.86
CA ARG A 166 -26.25 45.43 8.18
C ARG A 166 -27.74 45.18 7.99
N HIS A 167 -28.27 44.15 8.66
CA HIS A 167 -29.70 43.85 8.66
C HIS A 167 -30.26 43.90 10.07
N ASN A 168 -31.10 44.90 10.35
CA ASN A 168 -31.78 45.00 11.65
C ASN A 168 -33.06 44.14 11.65
N VAL A 169 -33.10 43.13 12.52
CA VAL A 169 -34.20 42.14 12.56
C VAL A 169 -35.52 42.75 13.06
N ASP A 170 -35.47 43.81 13.87
CA ASP A 170 -36.66 44.46 14.43
C ASP A 170 -37.37 45.41 13.47
N SER A 171 -36.60 46.13 12.65
CA SER A 171 -37.11 47.13 11.73
C SER A 171 -37.36 46.59 10.31
N ALA A 172 -36.72 45.49 9.92
CA ALA A 172 -36.89 44.92 8.58
C ALA A 172 -38.18 44.08 8.43
N PRO A 173 -38.75 43.96 7.20
CA PRO A 173 -39.89 43.08 6.94
C PRO A 173 -39.59 41.62 7.31
N ILE A 174 -40.49 40.95 8.03
CA ILE A 174 -40.26 39.58 8.56
C ILE A 174 -39.93 38.54 7.47
N LYS A 175 -40.53 38.67 6.28
CA LYS A 175 -40.26 37.82 5.11
C LYS A 175 -38.78 37.86 4.73
N ARG A 176 -38.12 39.00 4.92
CA ARG A 176 -36.70 39.21 4.63
C ARG A 176 -35.82 38.55 5.68
N SER A 177 -36.10 38.73 6.97
CA SER A 177 -35.38 38.07 8.06
C SER A 177 -35.53 36.53 7.98
N LEU A 178 -36.69 36.02 7.56
CA LEU A 178 -36.90 34.60 7.24
C LEU A 178 -36.07 34.14 6.03
N GLY A 179 -35.91 35.01 5.04
CA GLY A 179 -35.06 34.82 3.88
C GLY A 179 -33.58 34.57 4.20
N LEU A 180 -33.14 34.90 5.42
CA LEU A 180 -31.76 34.68 5.89
C LEU A 180 -31.56 33.33 6.60
N LEU A 181 -32.64 32.64 7.00
CA LEU A 181 -32.58 31.42 7.81
C LEU A 181 -32.35 30.15 6.97
N THR A 182 -31.61 29.17 7.51
CA THR A 182 -31.39 27.89 6.81
C THR A 182 -32.70 27.12 6.58
N LEU A 183 -32.73 26.24 5.57
CA LEU A 183 -33.90 25.39 5.29
C LEU A 183 -34.30 24.54 6.51
N LYS A 184 -33.31 24.06 7.27
CA LYS A 184 -33.54 23.31 8.52
C LYS A 184 -34.25 24.16 9.56
N THR A 185 -33.80 25.40 9.75
CA THR A 185 -34.41 26.36 10.68
C THR A 185 -35.82 26.76 10.22
N LEU A 186 -36.04 26.99 8.92
CA LEU A 186 -37.36 27.28 8.37
C LEU A 186 -38.35 26.11 8.56
N ARG A 187 -37.90 24.87 8.33
CA ARG A 187 -38.70 23.67 8.62
C ARG A 187 -39.03 23.54 10.11
N GLN A 188 -38.09 23.88 10.99
CA GLN A 188 -38.31 23.89 12.43
C GLN A 188 -39.35 24.96 12.83
N ILE A 189 -39.27 26.17 12.27
CA ILE A 189 -40.27 27.22 12.46
C ILE A 189 -41.65 26.76 11.96
N CYS A 190 -41.74 26.11 10.80
CA CYS A 190 -43.01 25.53 10.33
C CYS A 190 -43.57 24.49 11.30
N LYS A 191 -42.71 23.62 11.85
CA LYS A 191 -43.10 22.60 12.84
C LYS A 191 -43.63 23.23 14.12
N ASP A 192 -42.95 24.25 14.64
CA ASP A 192 -43.31 24.94 15.88
C ASP A 192 -44.57 25.81 15.74
N LEU A 193 -44.83 26.31 14.52
CA LEU A 193 -46.08 27.00 14.16
C LEU A 193 -47.20 26.06 13.72
N LYS A 194 -46.97 24.74 13.69
CA LYS A 194 -47.92 23.71 13.21
C LYS A 194 -48.41 23.95 11.77
N ILE A 195 -47.56 24.54 10.93
CA ILE A 195 -47.84 24.75 9.51
C ILE A 195 -47.68 23.40 8.80
N SER A 196 -48.77 22.90 8.19
CA SER A 196 -48.77 21.62 7.47
C SER A 196 -47.90 21.72 6.21
N THR A 197 -46.69 21.16 6.27
CA THR A 197 -45.79 21.02 5.11
C THR A 197 -46.25 19.91 4.14
N THR A 198 -47.43 19.33 4.34
CA THR A 198 -47.97 18.18 3.57
C THR A 198 -49.22 18.50 2.75
N SER A 199 -49.60 19.78 2.60
CA SER A 199 -50.76 20.19 1.78
C SER A 199 -50.64 19.68 0.33
N ARG A 200 -51.35 18.59 0.03
CA ARG A 200 -51.44 17.93 -1.28
C ARG A 200 -52.30 18.70 -2.30
N GLN A 201 -52.76 19.91 -2.00
CA GLN A 201 -53.76 20.61 -2.83
C GLN A 201 -53.20 21.51 -3.96
N PRO A 202 -52.04 22.17 -3.88
CA PRO A 202 -51.50 22.88 -5.04
C PRO A 202 -50.89 21.94 -6.10
N LEU A 203 -50.54 20.70 -5.70
CA LEU A 203 -49.93 19.72 -6.61
C LEU A 203 -50.87 19.25 -7.72
N ARG A 204 -52.21 19.33 -7.58
CA ARG A 204 -53.12 18.79 -8.60
C ARG A 204 -53.27 19.68 -9.84
N ALA A 205 -53.02 20.99 -9.75
CA ALA A 205 -53.15 21.90 -10.90
C ALA A 205 -51.89 21.98 -11.77
N ALA A 206 -50.71 21.60 -11.23
CA ALA A 206 -49.43 21.63 -11.96
C ALA A 206 -48.99 20.27 -12.53
N ILE A 207 -49.63 19.16 -12.12
CA ILE A 207 -49.28 17.80 -12.57
C ILE A 207 -49.68 17.51 -14.03
N THR A 208 -50.49 18.35 -14.68
CA THR A 208 -50.88 18.13 -16.08
C THR A 208 -49.84 18.54 -17.12
N LYS A 209 -48.62 18.99 -16.76
CA LYS A 209 -47.60 19.39 -17.76
C LYS A 209 -46.12 18.99 -17.54
N SER A 210 -45.72 18.24 -16.50
CA SER A 210 -44.31 17.81 -16.39
C SER A 210 -44.09 16.54 -15.57
N ASN A 211 -43.24 15.65 -16.08
CA ASN A 211 -43.00 14.26 -15.64
C ASN A 211 -42.12 14.09 -14.37
N ASP A 212 -42.05 15.08 -13.48
CA ASP A 212 -41.17 14.99 -12.30
C ASP A 212 -41.82 14.32 -11.09
N LYS A 213 -41.33 13.12 -10.75
CA LYS A 213 -41.57 12.48 -9.45
C LYS A 213 -40.83 13.25 -8.36
N ARG A 214 -41.59 13.80 -7.40
CA ARG A 214 -41.17 14.48 -6.14
C ARG A 214 -40.46 15.82 -6.34
N ARG A 215 -41.24 16.88 -6.57
CA ARG A 215 -40.76 18.26 -6.34
C ARG A 215 -40.60 18.48 -4.83
N GLU A 216 -39.36 18.62 -4.34
CA GLU A 216 -39.11 19.05 -2.96
C GLU A 216 -39.68 20.46 -2.73
N ILE A 217 -40.27 20.71 -1.56
CA ILE A 217 -40.79 22.03 -1.18
C ILE A 217 -39.62 23.01 -1.13
N SER A 218 -39.67 24.07 -1.94
CA SER A 218 -38.58 25.03 -2.03
C SER A 218 -38.53 25.94 -0.80
N ARG A 219 -37.36 26.55 -0.56
CA ARG A 219 -37.17 27.55 0.51
C ARG A 219 -38.18 28.70 0.41
N ASN A 220 -38.46 29.16 -0.81
CA ASN A 220 -39.39 30.26 -1.07
C ASN A 220 -40.83 29.88 -0.78
N ASP A 221 -41.21 28.62 -0.99
CA ASP A 221 -42.54 28.10 -0.64
C ASP A 221 -42.75 28.14 0.89
N LEU A 222 -41.75 27.70 1.66
CA LEU A 222 -41.80 27.73 3.13
C LEU A 222 -41.85 29.17 3.66
N ILE A 223 -41.03 30.07 3.13
CA ILE A 223 -41.03 31.49 3.52
C ILE A 223 -42.40 32.12 3.23
N THR A 224 -42.98 31.82 2.06
CA THR A 224 -44.29 32.33 1.66
C THR A 224 -45.39 31.80 2.58
N GLU A 225 -45.34 30.52 2.94
CA GLU A 225 -46.33 29.90 3.82
C GLU A 225 -46.25 30.45 5.25
N ILE A 226 -45.03 30.55 5.81
CA ILE A 226 -44.80 31.20 7.11
C ILE A 226 -45.31 32.65 7.08
N SER A 227 -45.02 33.40 6.00
CA SER A 227 -45.45 34.79 5.85
C SER A 227 -46.98 34.90 5.82
N LYS A 228 -47.68 34.00 5.11
CA LYS A 228 -49.16 33.96 5.07
C LYS A 228 -49.77 33.70 6.45
N THR A 229 -49.22 32.76 7.22
CA THR A 229 -49.69 32.43 8.57
C THR A 229 -49.53 33.61 9.53
N ILE A 230 -48.49 34.42 9.35
CA ILE A 230 -48.21 35.60 10.18
C ILE A 230 -49.17 36.76 9.88
N THR A 231 -49.61 36.89 8.63
CA THR A 231 -50.53 37.95 8.15
C THR A 231 -52.01 37.67 8.43
N GLN A 232 -52.40 36.48 8.89
CA GLN A 232 -53.81 36.23 9.24
C GLN A 232 -54.19 36.94 10.55
N PRO A 233 -55.28 37.72 10.59
CA PRO A 233 -55.81 38.26 11.84
C PRO A 233 -56.34 37.11 12.69
N SER A 234 -55.99 37.07 13.97
CA SER A 234 -56.57 36.12 14.91
C SER A 234 -58.08 36.37 15.02
N LEU A 235 -58.90 35.38 14.67
CA LEU A 235 -60.37 35.38 14.85
C LEU A 235 -60.81 35.74 16.29
N SER A 236 -59.91 35.67 17.27
CA SER A 236 -60.15 36.10 18.66
C SER A 236 -60.36 37.60 18.82
N LEU A 237 -59.96 38.45 17.85
CA LEU A 237 -60.16 39.90 17.95
C LEU A 237 -61.52 40.38 17.40
N PHE A 238 -62.28 39.52 16.70
CA PHE A 238 -63.56 39.91 16.09
C PHE A 238 -64.75 39.82 17.07
N PHE A 239 -64.61 39.09 18.18
CA PHE A 239 -65.69 38.87 19.16
C PHE A 239 -65.48 39.56 20.51
N GLN A 240 -64.46 40.42 20.67
CA GLN A 240 -64.25 41.17 21.92
C GLN A 240 -64.41 42.68 21.72
N THR A 241 -65.60 43.11 22.14
CA THR A 241 -65.99 44.38 22.79
C THR A 241 -66.09 45.67 21.96
N ASN A 242 -67.35 46.07 21.79
CA ASN A 242 -67.82 47.45 21.82
C ASN A 242 -67.35 48.18 23.09
N SER A 243 -66.75 49.36 22.92
CA SER A 243 -66.99 50.64 23.59
C SER A 243 -65.70 51.47 23.70
N ASN A 244 -65.77 52.69 23.14
CA ASN A 244 -64.94 53.87 23.34
C ASN A 244 -63.49 53.70 23.82
N ILE A 245 -62.52 54.05 22.96
CA ILE A 245 -61.31 54.84 23.30
C ILE A 245 -60.76 55.44 21.99
N GLN A 246 -60.59 56.77 21.98
CA GLN A 246 -59.84 57.56 21.00
C GLN A 246 -58.35 57.54 21.35
N ASP A 247 -57.50 57.72 20.32
CA ASP A 247 -56.06 57.99 20.34
C ASP A 247 -55.08 56.89 20.82
N SER A 248 -54.38 56.27 19.85
CA SER A 248 -52.90 56.25 19.76
C SER A 248 -52.39 55.30 18.64
N SER A 249 -51.18 55.59 18.17
CA SER A 249 -50.46 55.12 16.97
C SER A 249 -50.38 53.59 16.67
N PRO A 250 -50.15 53.19 15.40
CA PRO A 250 -50.25 51.79 14.94
C PRO A 250 -48.98 50.94 15.19
N LYS A 251 -48.47 50.88 16.43
CA LYS A 251 -47.31 50.02 16.78
C LYS A 251 -47.65 48.75 17.57
N GLU A 252 -48.88 48.57 18.07
CA GLU A 252 -49.18 47.46 18.99
C GLU A 252 -50.44 46.70 18.61
N LYS A 253 -50.26 45.62 17.83
CA LYS A 253 -51.06 44.37 17.86
C LYS A 253 -50.47 43.36 16.85
N ARG A 254 -49.19 43.01 17.01
CA ARG A 254 -48.55 41.93 16.22
C ARG A 254 -49.07 40.57 16.70
N SER A 255 -49.51 39.71 15.77
CA SER A 255 -50.07 38.39 16.04
C SER A 255 -49.12 37.52 16.89
N GLN A 256 -49.66 36.59 17.69
CA GLN A 256 -48.83 35.68 18.49
C GLN A 256 -47.88 34.85 17.60
N GLY A 257 -48.32 34.53 16.37
CA GLY A 257 -47.50 33.91 15.33
C GLY A 257 -46.32 34.80 14.91
N PHE A 258 -46.54 36.10 14.65
CA PHE A 258 -45.47 37.06 14.34
C PHE A 258 -44.41 37.09 15.44
N ARG A 259 -44.82 37.19 16.71
CA ARG A 259 -43.90 37.25 17.86
C ARG A 259 -43.07 35.98 18.01
N LYS A 260 -43.67 34.80 17.81
CA LYS A 260 -42.95 33.52 17.84
C LYS A 260 -41.94 33.40 16.70
N VAL A 261 -42.30 33.85 15.51
CA VAL A 261 -41.40 33.83 14.35
C VAL A 261 -40.25 34.81 14.54
N LEU A 262 -40.53 36.04 15.00
CA LEU A 262 -39.50 37.03 15.30
C LEU A 262 -38.55 36.52 16.39
N ALA A 263 -39.06 35.90 17.45
CA ALA A 263 -38.26 35.30 18.50
C ALA A 263 -37.36 34.16 17.98
N HIS A 264 -37.88 33.25 17.14
CA HIS A 264 -37.06 32.21 16.51
C HIS A 264 -36.01 32.78 15.56
N THR A 265 -36.36 33.86 14.85
CA THR A 265 -35.47 34.52 13.92
C THR A 265 -34.32 35.20 14.68
N LYS A 266 -34.62 35.93 15.75
CA LYS A 266 -33.62 36.53 16.66
C LYS A 266 -32.76 35.48 17.36
N ALA A 267 -33.37 34.42 17.88
CA ALA A 267 -32.62 33.32 18.51
C ALA A 267 -31.64 32.63 17.53
N ASN A 268 -31.88 32.73 16.21
CA ASN A 268 -31.02 32.13 15.20
C ASN A 268 -30.06 33.12 14.53
N LEU A 269 -30.35 34.42 14.46
CA LEU A 269 -29.55 35.42 13.73
C LEU A 269 -28.93 36.51 14.62
N GLY A 270 -29.48 36.74 15.81
CA GLY A 270 -29.20 37.91 16.64
C GLY A 270 -30.02 39.14 16.22
N ASP A 271 -29.78 40.27 16.87
CA ASP A 271 -30.51 41.52 16.64
C ASP A 271 -30.11 42.23 15.33
N GLU A 272 -28.82 42.15 15.00
CA GLU A 272 -28.23 42.81 13.83
C GLU A 272 -27.17 41.91 13.16
N PRO A 273 -27.59 40.89 12.40
CA PRO A 273 -26.68 40.12 11.55
C PRO A 273 -26.04 41.00 10.47
N ILE A 274 -24.80 40.68 10.13
CA ILE A 274 -24.00 41.36 9.09
C ILE A 274 -23.69 40.43 7.93
N HIS A 275 -23.45 40.98 6.76
CA HIS A 275 -22.97 40.24 5.59
C HIS A 275 -21.82 41.01 4.95
N ILE A 276 -20.76 40.34 4.54
CA ILE A 276 -19.67 40.99 3.80
C ILE A 276 -20.19 41.39 2.43
N ASN A 277 -19.87 42.59 1.95
CA ASN A 277 -20.24 42.97 0.60
C ASN A 277 -19.60 42.00 -0.41
N PRO A 278 -20.38 41.27 -1.23
CA PRO A 278 -19.82 40.31 -2.18
C PRO A 278 -18.83 40.93 -3.17
N VAL A 279 -19.01 42.21 -3.52
CA VAL A 279 -18.05 42.96 -4.36
C VAL A 279 -16.71 43.07 -3.64
N VAL A 280 -16.71 43.50 -2.38
CA VAL A 280 -15.49 43.63 -1.57
C VAL A 280 -14.83 42.26 -1.36
N SER A 281 -15.62 41.22 -1.09
CA SER A 281 -15.11 39.86 -0.99
C SER A 281 -14.41 39.40 -2.27
N ALA A 282 -14.99 39.68 -3.44
CA ALA A 282 -14.39 39.35 -4.73
C ALA A 282 -13.10 40.14 -4.99
N ILE A 283 -13.05 41.43 -4.62
CA ILE A 283 -11.86 42.27 -4.75
C ILE A 283 -10.69 41.71 -3.93
N PHE A 284 -10.93 41.34 -2.66
CA PHE A 284 -9.90 40.74 -1.81
C PHE A 284 -9.48 39.37 -2.29
N HIS A 285 -10.43 38.53 -2.70
CA HIS A 285 -10.14 37.23 -3.30
C HIS A 285 -9.20 37.38 -4.51
N ARG A 286 -9.50 38.34 -5.39
CA ARG A 286 -8.67 38.63 -6.56
C ARG A 286 -7.29 39.17 -6.19
N ALA A 287 -7.19 40.05 -5.20
CA ALA A 287 -5.91 40.53 -4.69
C ALA A 287 -5.05 39.38 -4.15
N PHE A 288 -5.65 38.46 -3.39
CA PHE A 288 -4.94 37.27 -2.93
C PHE A 288 -4.61 36.29 -4.05
N LEU A 289 -5.48 36.14 -5.07
CA LEU A 289 -5.19 35.35 -6.27
C LEU A 289 -3.96 35.87 -7.01
N ALA A 290 -3.86 37.19 -7.21
CA ALA A 290 -2.70 37.85 -7.81
C ALA A 290 -1.44 37.66 -6.95
N TYR A 291 -1.56 37.79 -5.63
CA TYR A 291 -0.44 37.62 -4.71
C TYR A 291 0.13 36.19 -4.72
N PHE A 292 -0.73 35.19 -4.49
CA PHE A 292 -0.30 33.79 -4.38
C PHE A 292 0.01 33.15 -5.72
N ARG A 293 -0.51 33.69 -6.83
CA ARG A 293 -0.35 33.10 -8.17
C ARG A 293 -0.73 31.62 -8.13
N ALA A 294 -1.92 31.33 -7.59
CA ALA A 294 -2.36 29.98 -7.30
C ALA A 294 -3.14 29.39 -8.48
N ARG A 295 -2.86 28.11 -8.82
CA ARG A 295 -3.55 27.34 -9.89
C ARG A 295 -4.97 26.91 -9.52
N ASN A 296 -5.15 26.61 -8.23
CA ASN A 296 -6.42 26.42 -7.57
C ASN A 296 -6.36 27.34 -6.37
N PHE A 297 -7.13 28.42 -6.36
CA PHE A 297 -7.21 29.25 -5.18
C PHE A 297 -8.16 28.59 -4.19
N ASP A 298 -7.58 27.75 -3.33
CA ASP A 298 -8.27 27.13 -2.21
C ASP A 298 -7.94 27.89 -0.91
N GLU A 299 -8.80 27.78 0.10
CA GLU A 299 -8.65 28.36 1.46
C GLU A 299 -7.29 27.97 2.10
N GLU A 300 -6.59 26.97 1.55
CA GLU A 300 -5.31 26.45 2.02
C GLU A 300 -4.15 27.45 1.93
N TYR A 301 -4.11 28.34 0.92
CA TYR A 301 -3.04 29.35 0.80
C TYR A 301 -3.18 30.46 1.84
N GLU A 302 -4.40 30.99 1.99
CA GLU A 302 -4.74 31.97 3.01
C GLU A 302 -4.46 31.40 4.41
N ARG A 303 -4.90 30.16 4.66
CA ARG A 303 -4.61 29.44 5.91
C ARG A 303 -3.11 29.27 6.14
N SER A 304 -2.35 28.90 5.12
CA SER A 304 -0.90 28.67 5.24
C SER A 304 -0.14 29.95 5.57
N ALA A 305 -0.48 31.06 4.92
CA ALA A 305 0.13 32.35 5.18
C ALA A 305 -0.26 32.90 6.56
N LEU A 306 -1.52 32.70 6.99
CA LEU A 306 -1.93 33.02 8.36
C LEU A 306 -1.15 32.23 9.39
N LEU A 307 -1.04 30.90 9.22
CA LEU A 307 -0.25 30.05 10.12
C LEU A 307 1.23 30.48 10.17
N SER A 308 1.77 30.99 9.07
CA SER A 308 3.11 31.59 9.04
C SER A 308 3.18 32.88 9.84
N ALA A 309 2.21 33.78 9.68
CA ALA A 309 2.13 35.02 10.45
C ALA A 309 1.98 34.74 11.96
N PHE A 310 1.31 33.64 12.34
CA PHE A 310 1.24 33.13 13.71
C PHE A 310 2.53 32.43 14.20
N ARG A 311 3.54 32.26 13.35
CA ARG A 311 4.76 31.45 13.60
C ARG A 311 4.47 29.99 13.99
N LEU A 312 3.26 29.51 13.66
CA LEU A 312 2.85 28.11 13.83
C LEU A 312 3.28 27.23 12.64
N ARG A 313 3.70 27.87 11.54
CA ARG A 313 4.20 27.22 10.33
C ARG A 313 5.41 27.98 9.81
N ASN A 314 6.56 27.31 9.76
CA ASN A 314 7.79 27.89 9.24
C ASN A 314 8.03 27.46 7.79
N PHE A 315 8.56 28.36 6.97
CA PHE A 315 8.89 28.10 5.57
C PHE A 315 10.40 28.21 5.35
N PRO A 316 10.94 27.52 4.34
CA PRO A 316 12.36 27.62 3.96
C PRO A 316 12.76 29.05 3.61
N GLU A 317 14.03 29.36 3.78
CA GLU A 317 14.59 30.66 3.43
C GLU A 317 15.03 30.69 1.96
N TYR A 318 14.59 31.72 1.23
CA TYR A 318 14.95 31.97 -0.17
C TYR A 318 14.71 33.45 -0.51
N LYS A 319 15.42 33.96 -1.53
CA LYS A 319 15.22 35.32 -2.07
C LYS A 319 13.92 35.37 -2.87
N ILE A 320 13.07 36.36 -2.59
CA ILE A 320 11.80 36.54 -3.30
C ILE A 320 11.99 37.56 -4.42
N VAL A 321 11.67 37.17 -5.65
CA VAL A 321 11.67 38.08 -6.81
C VAL A 321 10.38 37.88 -7.59
N ARG A 322 9.58 38.94 -7.71
CA ARG A 322 8.29 38.91 -8.43
C ARG A 322 8.54 38.91 -9.95
N THR A 323 8.08 37.87 -10.64
CA THR A 323 8.12 37.81 -12.12
C THR A 323 6.93 38.59 -12.70
N PRO A 324 7.11 39.69 -13.45
CA PRO A 324 5.99 40.56 -13.86
C PRO A 324 5.06 39.95 -14.93
N MET A 325 5.52 38.96 -15.72
CA MET A 325 4.87 38.52 -16.96
C MET A 325 3.78 37.43 -16.84
N PHE A 326 3.38 36.97 -15.65
CA PHE A 326 2.35 35.91 -15.57
C PHE A 326 0.95 36.39 -15.96
N PHE A 327 0.63 37.64 -15.62
CA PHE A 327 -0.64 38.28 -15.97
C PHE A 327 -0.31 39.60 -16.69
N PRO A 328 -0.23 39.58 -18.03
CA PRO A 328 0.24 40.74 -18.80
C PRO A 328 -0.73 41.92 -18.71
N ASP A 329 -2.03 41.63 -18.66
CA ASP A 329 -3.08 42.62 -18.55
C ASP A 329 -4.25 42.12 -17.69
N ARG A 330 -5.16 43.04 -17.39
CA ARG A 330 -6.38 42.78 -16.62
C ARG A 330 -7.30 41.77 -17.30
N LYS A 331 -7.45 41.80 -18.63
CA LYS A 331 -8.40 40.95 -19.34
C LYS A 331 -8.03 39.47 -19.18
N VAL A 332 -6.77 39.13 -19.43
CA VAL A 332 -6.24 37.76 -19.28
C VAL A 332 -6.39 37.28 -17.83
N PHE A 333 -6.17 38.18 -16.86
CA PHE A 333 -6.34 37.83 -15.45
C PHE A 333 -7.79 37.55 -15.04
N LEU A 334 -8.77 38.30 -15.59
CA LEU A 334 -10.20 38.03 -15.37
C LEU A 334 -10.65 36.71 -16.02
N GLU A 335 -10.14 36.39 -17.20
CA GLU A 335 -10.38 35.09 -17.85
C GLU A 335 -9.77 33.95 -17.02
N TYR A 336 -8.60 34.17 -16.41
CA TYR A 336 -7.94 33.21 -15.53
C TYR A 336 -8.75 32.99 -14.24
N GLU A 337 -9.24 34.06 -13.62
CA GLU A 337 -10.13 34.01 -12.44
C GLU A 337 -11.39 33.17 -12.75
N ARG A 338 -12.06 33.46 -13.88
CA ARG A 338 -13.24 32.69 -14.34
C ARG A 338 -12.92 31.22 -14.55
N ALA A 339 -11.79 30.90 -15.19
CA ALA A 339 -11.38 29.52 -15.39
C ALA A 339 -11.11 28.81 -14.06
N SER A 340 -10.52 29.51 -13.08
CA SER A 340 -10.27 28.98 -11.72
C SER A 340 -11.57 28.63 -11.00
N ASP A 341 -12.61 29.47 -11.13
CA ASP A 341 -13.94 29.18 -10.57
C ASP A 341 -14.57 27.93 -11.20
N ILE A 342 -14.46 27.77 -12.53
CA ILE A 342 -14.93 26.58 -13.25
C ILE A 342 -14.19 25.32 -12.76
N LEU A 343 -12.86 25.42 -12.55
CA LEU A 343 -12.07 24.31 -12.03
C LEU A 343 -12.46 23.94 -10.59
N TYR A 344 -12.75 24.93 -9.75
CA TYR A 344 -13.27 24.69 -8.40
C TYR A 344 -14.62 23.97 -8.43
N GLU A 345 -15.56 24.38 -9.29
CA GLU A 345 -16.84 23.68 -9.44
C GLU A 345 -16.66 22.24 -9.97
N ALA A 346 -15.75 22.04 -10.92
CA ALA A 346 -15.38 20.72 -11.43
C ALA A 346 -14.84 19.80 -10.32
N GLU A 347 -14.03 20.33 -9.39
CA GLU A 347 -13.54 19.61 -8.21
C GLU A 347 -14.65 19.26 -7.25
N GLU A 348 -15.57 20.20 -6.98
CA GLU A 348 -16.73 19.97 -6.14
C GLU A 348 -17.57 18.80 -6.68
N ILE A 349 -17.87 18.81 -8.00
CA ILE A 349 -18.59 17.73 -8.68
C ILE A 349 -17.87 16.39 -8.52
N GLN A 350 -16.53 16.37 -8.63
CA GLN A 350 -15.74 15.16 -8.45
C GLN A 350 -15.92 14.57 -7.05
N THR A 351 -16.06 15.41 -6.02
CA THR A 351 -16.28 15.00 -4.62
C THR A 351 -17.72 14.59 -4.29
N LEU A 352 -18.70 14.91 -5.15
CA LEU A 352 -20.10 14.50 -4.95
C LEU A 352 -20.26 12.97 -5.00
N ARG A 353 -21.21 12.47 -4.21
CA ARG A 353 -21.64 11.06 -4.27
C ARG A 353 -22.39 10.78 -5.57
N ALA A 354 -22.34 9.53 -6.04
CA ALA A 354 -22.90 9.14 -7.33
C ALA A 354 -24.43 9.40 -7.45
N ASP A 355 -25.16 9.35 -6.34
CA ASP A 355 -26.61 9.55 -6.26
C ASP A 355 -27.06 11.02 -6.19
N GLN A 356 -26.15 11.97 -5.97
CA GLN A 356 -26.45 13.39 -5.75
C GLN A 356 -26.64 14.20 -7.05
N GLY A 357 -27.15 13.60 -8.12
CA GLY A 357 -27.30 14.27 -9.41
C GLY A 357 -25.97 14.73 -10.03
N LYS A 358 -24.87 14.03 -9.68
CA LYS A 358 -23.49 14.31 -10.13
C LYS A 358 -23.39 14.43 -11.65
N GLU A 359 -24.04 13.51 -12.36
CA GLU A 359 -24.11 13.50 -13.82
C GLU A 359 -24.78 14.75 -14.38
N THR A 360 -25.93 15.16 -13.83
CA THR A 360 -26.66 16.34 -14.27
C THR A 360 -25.86 17.63 -14.07
N ARG A 361 -25.17 17.77 -12.92
CA ARG A 361 -24.33 18.94 -12.65
C ARG A 361 -23.10 18.95 -13.54
N ALA A 362 -22.46 17.80 -13.75
CA ALA A 362 -21.36 17.64 -14.70
C ALA A 362 -21.77 18.03 -16.12
N HIS A 363 -22.92 17.55 -16.57
CA HIS A 363 -23.46 17.84 -17.90
C HIS A 363 -23.73 19.34 -18.08
N LYS A 364 -24.37 19.99 -17.09
CA LYS A 364 -24.63 21.43 -17.11
C LYS A 364 -23.35 22.27 -17.13
N LEU A 365 -22.36 21.92 -16.32
CA LEU A 365 -21.08 22.64 -16.29
C LEU A 365 -20.32 22.46 -17.60
N TYR A 366 -20.29 21.23 -18.12
CA TYR A 366 -19.55 20.93 -19.33
C TYR A 366 -20.13 21.66 -20.55
N PHE A 367 -21.40 21.42 -20.88
CA PHE A 367 -22.01 22.02 -22.08
C PHE A 367 -22.43 23.47 -21.91
N GLY A 368 -22.62 23.94 -20.67
CA GLY A 368 -23.05 25.31 -20.41
C GLY A 368 -21.92 26.34 -20.27
N GLN A 369 -20.69 25.90 -20.00
CA GLN A 369 -19.55 26.80 -19.76
C GLN A 369 -18.26 26.28 -20.38
N ILE A 370 -17.90 25.02 -20.14
CA ILE A 370 -16.59 24.48 -20.54
C ILE A 370 -16.48 24.29 -22.06
N HIS A 371 -17.48 23.68 -22.70
CA HIS A 371 -17.43 23.27 -24.10
C HIS A 371 -17.20 24.47 -25.02
N ASP A 372 -18.00 25.52 -24.87
CA ASP A 372 -17.97 26.69 -25.75
C ASP A 372 -16.74 27.57 -25.50
N GLU A 373 -16.23 27.62 -24.27
CA GLU A 373 -15.05 28.43 -23.91
C GLU A 373 -13.72 27.74 -24.23
N ILE A 374 -13.62 26.42 -24.10
CA ILE A 374 -12.33 25.70 -24.15
C ILE A 374 -12.12 24.95 -25.47
N MET A 375 -13.18 24.39 -26.08
CA MET A 375 -13.01 23.60 -27.31
C MET A 375 -12.42 24.40 -28.48
N PRO A 376 -12.86 25.66 -28.76
CA PRO A 376 -12.28 26.45 -29.85
C PRO A 376 -10.78 26.70 -29.65
N SER A 377 -10.35 27.06 -28.44
CA SER A 377 -8.95 27.31 -28.11
C SER A 377 -8.10 26.04 -28.16
N LEU A 378 -8.66 24.90 -27.73
CA LEU A 378 -8.01 23.59 -27.87
C LEU A 378 -7.81 23.19 -29.33
N PHE A 379 -8.84 23.39 -30.17
CA PHE A 379 -8.72 23.14 -31.60
C PHE A 379 -7.67 24.04 -32.24
N ALA A 380 -7.69 25.34 -31.96
CA ALA A 380 -6.66 26.27 -32.44
C ALA A 380 -5.24 25.83 -32.02
N ALA A 381 -5.07 25.45 -30.75
CA ALA A 381 -3.80 24.96 -30.20
C ALA A 381 -3.30 23.66 -30.85
N SER A 382 -4.16 22.88 -31.49
CA SER A 382 -3.78 21.67 -32.23
C SER A 382 -3.12 21.95 -33.58
N PHE A 383 -3.29 23.16 -34.12
CA PHE A 383 -2.71 23.60 -35.39
C PHE A 383 -1.48 24.51 -35.23
N CYS A 384 -1.12 24.91 -34.00
CA CYS A 384 0.06 25.73 -33.74
C CYS A 384 1.36 24.99 -34.09
N ASP A 385 2.34 25.68 -34.69
CA ASP A 385 3.64 25.11 -35.04
C ASP A 385 4.39 24.66 -33.75
N PRO A 386 4.87 23.42 -33.66
CA PRO A 386 5.74 22.96 -32.57
C PRO A 386 6.95 23.87 -32.26
N GLN A 387 7.43 24.67 -33.21
CA GLN A 387 8.53 25.63 -33.01
C GLN A 387 8.08 26.89 -32.26
N GLU A 388 6.91 27.47 -32.59
CA GLU A 388 6.34 28.58 -31.83
C GLU A 388 6.02 28.17 -30.39
N VAL A 389 5.46 26.97 -30.22
CA VAL A 389 5.20 26.35 -28.92
C VAL A 389 6.50 26.16 -28.11
N ARG A 390 7.60 25.76 -28.76
CA ARG A 390 8.91 25.68 -28.10
C ARG A 390 9.46 27.03 -27.70
N SER A 391 9.28 28.07 -28.52
CA SER A 391 9.74 29.43 -28.19
C SER A 391 9.03 30.00 -26.96
N LEU A 392 7.72 29.77 -26.83
CA LEU A 392 6.93 30.14 -25.65
C LEU A 392 7.34 29.32 -24.41
N ALA A 393 7.60 28.02 -24.57
CA ALA A 393 8.05 27.14 -23.50
C ALA A 393 9.51 27.38 -23.06
N GLN A 394 10.38 27.86 -23.96
CA GLN A 394 11.78 28.20 -23.68
C GLN A 394 11.93 29.48 -22.86
N ASN A 395 11.04 30.46 -23.03
CA ASN A 395 11.10 31.70 -22.25
C ASN A 395 10.70 31.50 -20.79
N ASP A 396 9.62 30.78 -20.52
CA ASP A 396 9.26 30.29 -19.19
C ASP A 396 8.12 29.28 -19.29
N SER A 397 8.41 27.97 -19.24
CA SER A 397 7.39 26.91 -19.28
C SER A 397 6.30 27.03 -18.20
N ARG A 398 6.51 27.84 -17.15
CA ARG A 398 5.55 28.05 -16.07
C ARG A 398 4.45 29.02 -16.44
N SER A 399 4.67 29.95 -17.37
CA SER A 399 3.66 30.92 -17.80
C SER A 399 2.41 30.23 -18.35
N LEU A 400 2.59 29.10 -19.04
CA LEU A 400 1.52 28.24 -19.52
C LEU A 400 0.63 27.67 -18.41
N TYR A 401 1.13 27.51 -17.17
CA TYR A 401 0.30 27.04 -16.05
C TYR A 401 -0.68 28.10 -15.54
N TYR A 402 -0.45 29.36 -15.89
CA TYR A 402 -1.18 30.54 -15.42
C TYR A 402 -2.08 31.13 -16.51
N THR A 403 -2.43 30.35 -17.54
CA THR A 403 -3.35 30.76 -18.60
C THR A 403 -4.76 30.20 -18.37
N PRO A 404 -5.81 30.90 -18.83
CA PRO A 404 -7.20 30.43 -18.74
C PRO A 404 -7.39 29.06 -19.40
N GLU A 405 -6.75 28.81 -20.54
CA GLU A 405 -6.86 27.56 -21.30
C GLU A 405 -6.30 26.38 -20.51
N TRP A 406 -5.14 26.55 -19.85
CA TRP A 406 -4.58 25.46 -19.04
C TRP A 406 -5.53 25.06 -17.92
N ILE A 407 -6.11 26.05 -17.21
CA ILE A 407 -7.06 25.80 -16.13
C ILE A 407 -8.35 25.15 -16.66
N GLY A 408 -8.91 25.70 -17.75
CA GLY A 408 -10.11 25.21 -18.40
C GLY A 408 -10.00 23.76 -18.87
N VAL A 409 -8.91 23.41 -19.56
CA VAL A 409 -8.62 22.01 -19.96
C VAL A 409 -8.53 21.10 -18.73
N GLY A 410 -7.94 21.59 -17.65
CA GLY A 410 -7.88 20.88 -16.38
C GLY A 410 -9.27 20.57 -15.80
N ALA A 411 -10.20 21.53 -15.88
CA ALA A 411 -11.59 21.36 -15.46
C ALA A 411 -12.34 20.38 -16.36
N ALA A 412 -12.20 20.50 -17.68
CA ALA A 412 -12.80 19.61 -18.66
C ALA A 412 -12.42 18.14 -18.42
N ILE A 413 -11.13 17.85 -18.22
CA ILE A 413 -10.64 16.49 -17.92
C ILE A 413 -11.29 15.91 -16.64
N LYS A 414 -11.58 16.73 -15.64
CA LYS A 414 -12.18 16.26 -14.37
C LYS A 414 -13.65 15.87 -14.55
N VAL A 415 -14.38 16.60 -15.39
CA VAL A 415 -15.84 16.51 -15.51
C VAL A 415 -16.29 15.59 -16.64
N ILE A 416 -15.55 15.54 -17.76
CA ILE A 416 -15.96 14.81 -18.98
C ILE A 416 -16.26 13.33 -18.75
N GLN A 417 -15.57 12.67 -17.83
CA GLN A 417 -15.82 11.27 -17.49
C GLN A 417 -17.18 11.01 -16.79
N PHE A 418 -17.88 12.06 -16.33
CA PHE A 418 -19.12 11.95 -15.55
C PHE A 418 -20.40 12.25 -16.36
N ILE A 419 -20.29 12.80 -17.58
CA ILE A 419 -21.46 13.23 -18.37
C ILE A 419 -22.17 12.09 -19.11
N LYS A 420 -21.64 10.86 -19.06
CA LYS A 420 -22.15 9.64 -19.74
C LYS A 420 -22.45 9.80 -21.23
N ASP A 421 -21.72 10.68 -21.89
CA ASP A 421 -21.78 10.88 -23.34
C ASP A 421 -20.44 10.43 -23.95
N PRO A 422 -20.37 9.21 -24.53
CA PRO A 422 -19.12 8.66 -25.06
C PRO A 422 -18.65 9.39 -26.33
N GLU A 423 -19.55 10.03 -27.10
CA GLU A 423 -19.18 10.79 -28.30
C GLU A 423 -18.52 12.12 -27.91
N ALA A 424 -19.11 12.83 -26.94
CA ALA A 424 -18.52 14.05 -26.39
C ALA A 424 -17.18 13.76 -25.69
N GLU A 425 -17.10 12.67 -24.91
CA GLU A 425 -15.86 12.25 -24.25
C GLU A 425 -14.75 11.92 -25.27
N TRP A 426 -15.07 11.17 -26.32
CA TRP A 426 -14.12 10.86 -27.39
C TRP A 426 -13.66 12.11 -28.16
N THR A 427 -14.60 13.01 -28.50
CA THR A 427 -14.32 14.24 -29.25
C THR A 427 -13.40 15.17 -28.46
N PHE A 428 -13.66 15.33 -27.16
CA PHE A 428 -12.78 16.08 -26.26
C PHE A 428 -11.37 15.49 -26.21
N TYR A 429 -11.25 14.16 -26.03
CA TYR A 429 -9.93 13.52 -25.99
C TYR A 429 -9.18 13.59 -27.31
N LYS A 430 -9.86 13.48 -28.46
CA LYS A 430 -9.23 13.68 -29.78
C LYS A 430 -8.63 15.09 -29.90
N ALA A 431 -9.41 16.13 -29.57
CA ALA A 431 -8.94 17.52 -29.61
C ALA A 431 -7.78 17.75 -28.63
N TYR A 432 -7.93 17.27 -27.39
CA TYR A 432 -6.90 17.37 -26.35
C TYR A 432 -5.61 16.64 -26.70
N LEU A 433 -5.69 15.47 -27.34
CA LEU A 433 -4.51 14.71 -27.75
C LEU A 433 -3.85 15.29 -29.01
N GLY A 434 -4.59 16.05 -29.83
CA GLY A 434 -4.06 16.77 -30.99
C GLY A 434 -3.07 17.88 -30.61
N GLN A 435 -3.35 18.63 -29.53
CA GLN A 435 -2.46 19.69 -29.03
C GLN A 435 -1.34 19.15 -28.12
N LYS A 436 -0.18 19.82 -28.03
CA LYS A 436 0.96 19.42 -27.17
C LYS A 436 1.32 20.42 -26.06
N LEU A 437 0.56 21.51 -25.95
CA LEU A 437 0.79 22.63 -25.04
C LEU A 437 0.32 22.32 -23.61
N TYR A 438 -0.95 21.95 -23.48
CA TYR A 438 -1.67 21.86 -22.22
C TYR A 438 -1.68 20.43 -21.67
N HIS A 439 -1.45 20.30 -20.36
CA HIS A 439 -1.47 19.06 -19.57
C HIS A 439 -0.70 17.87 -20.17
N SER A 440 0.42 18.10 -20.88
CA SER A 440 1.23 17.06 -21.54
C SER A 440 1.40 15.76 -20.74
N ARG A 441 1.56 15.85 -19.42
CA ARG A 441 1.66 14.70 -18.49
C ARG A 441 0.44 13.80 -18.38
N ARG A 442 -0.76 14.32 -18.61
CA ARG A 442 -2.00 13.53 -18.55
C ARG A 442 -2.28 12.79 -19.84
N ARG A 443 -1.56 13.08 -20.93
CA ARG A 443 -1.75 12.47 -22.26
C ARG A 443 -1.76 10.95 -22.19
N GLY A 444 -0.82 10.33 -21.48
CA GLY A 444 -0.78 8.88 -21.29
C GLY A 444 -2.07 8.29 -20.71
N ASN A 445 -2.61 8.90 -19.65
CA ASN A 445 -3.88 8.49 -19.06
C ASN A 445 -5.04 8.75 -20.02
N THR A 446 -4.97 9.83 -20.79
CA THR A 446 -6.00 10.17 -21.78
C THR A 446 -6.03 9.20 -22.95
N TYR A 447 -4.87 8.77 -23.48
CA TYR A 447 -4.80 7.71 -24.50
C TYR A 447 -5.41 6.40 -23.97
N ASP A 448 -5.05 6.00 -22.74
CA ASP A 448 -5.63 4.79 -22.12
C ASP A 448 -7.15 4.92 -21.93
N ARG A 449 -7.65 6.10 -21.52
CA ARG A 449 -9.08 6.36 -21.35
C ARG A 449 -9.83 6.41 -22.68
N MET A 450 -9.29 7.08 -23.69
CA MET A 450 -9.88 7.14 -25.04
C MET A 450 -9.99 5.71 -25.63
N ALA A 451 -8.93 4.91 -25.51
CA ALA A 451 -8.96 3.52 -25.96
C ALA A 451 -9.95 2.65 -25.15
N LYS A 452 -10.23 2.97 -23.88
CA LYS A 452 -11.31 2.33 -23.10
C LYS A 452 -12.70 2.72 -23.63
N VAL A 453 -12.92 4.00 -23.95
CA VAL A 453 -14.19 4.49 -24.51
C VAL A 453 -14.45 3.83 -25.87
N GLU A 454 -13.44 3.77 -26.72
CA GLU A 454 -13.50 3.06 -28.01
C GLU A 454 -13.82 1.57 -27.82
N MET A 455 -13.10 0.88 -26.93
CA MET A 455 -13.23 -0.56 -26.74
C MET A 455 -14.49 -1.00 -25.96
N ASN A 456 -15.10 -0.13 -25.15
CA ASN A 456 -16.24 -0.53 -24.30
C ASN A 456 -17.51 0.22 -24.70
N ASP A 457 -17.46 1.55 -24.73
CA ASP A 457 -18.64 2.40 -24.73
C ASP A 457 -19.16 2.68 -26.16
N LEU A 458 -18.26 2.74 -27.15
CA LEU A 458 -18.63 3.03 -28.55
C LEU A 458 -18.87 1.78 -29.40
N THR A 459 -18.67 0.57 -28.87
CA THR A 459 -18.68 -0.68 -29.65
C THR A 459 -19.97 -0.99 -30.41
N GLN A 460 -21.09 -0.38 -30.05
CA GLN A 460 -22.38 -0.51 -30.72
C GLN A 460 -22.76 0.72 -31.57
N ASN A 461 -21.98 1.80 -31.52
CA ASN A 461 -22.29 3.07 -32.17
C ASN A 461 -21.73 3.12 -33.60
N SER A 462 -22.52 2.60 -34.54
CA SER A 462 -22.16 2.54 -35.96
C SER A 462 -22.29 3.89 -36.68
N SER A 463 -23.24 4.74 -36.27
CA SER A 463 -23.43 6.09 -36.83
C SER A 463 -22.23 6.99 -36.55
N PHE A 464 -21.74 6.99 -35.30
CA PHE A 464 -20.56 7.78 -34.95
C PHE A 464 -19.31 7.26 -35.65
N ALA A 465 -19.15 5.93 -35.73
CA ALA A 465 -18.06 5.30 -36.48
C ALA A 465 -18.04 5.77 -37.95
N LEU A 466 -19.21 5.90 -38.59
CA LEU A 466 -19.35 6.40 -39.96
C LEU A 466 -19.03 7.90 -40.10
N SER A 467 -19.33 8.70 -39.07
CA SER A 467 -19.08 10.16 -39.09
C SER A 467 -17.60 10.53 -39.04
N ILE A 468 -16.77 9.70 -38.38
CA ILE A 468 -15.33 9.98 -38.20
C ILE A 468 -14.46 9.41 -39.33
N MET A 469 -15.05 8.81 -40.36
CA MET A 469 -14.34 8.10 -41.44
C MET A 469 -13.59 9.02 -42.39
N ASP A 470 -14.07 10.25 -42.59
CA ASP A 470 -13.46 11.22 -43.52
C ASP A 470 -12.12 11.78 -42.97
N ASP A 471 -11.86 11.62 -41.67
CA ASP A 471 -10.64 12.07 -40.99
C ASP A 471 -9.54 10.99 -40.89
N THR A 472 -9.82 9.72 -41.25
CA THR A 472 -8.90 8.59 -41.01
C THR A 472 -8.06 8.24 -42.24
N GLN A 473 -6.75 8.51 -42.21
CA GLN A 473 -5.79 8.16 -43.28
C GLN A 473 -5.29 6.69 -43.25
N SER A 474 -5.82 5.85 -42.36
CA SER A 474 -5.36 4.46 -42.15
C SER A 474 -6.02 3.49 -43.14
N SER A 475 -5.20 2.84 -43.97
CA SER A 475 -5.66 1.88 -45.02
C SER A 475 -6.45 0.69 -44.45
N GLY A 476 -6.17 0.28 -43.21
CA GLY A 476 -6.86 -0.82 -42.53
C GLY A 476 -8.26 -0.45 -42.06
N LEU A 477 -8.44 0.76 -41.52
CA LEU A 477 -9.75 1.26 -41.10
C LEU A 477 -10.65 1.55 -42.30
N GLU A 478 -10.08 2.03 -43.40
CA GLU A 478 -10.83 2.37 -44.62
C GLU A 478 -11.57 1.15 -45.20
N GLN A 479 -10.95 -0.04 -45.15
CA GLN A 479 -11.59 -1.27 -45.62
C GLN A 479 -12.76 -1.70 -44.73
N ILE A 480 -12.61 -1.62 -43.41
CA ILE A 480 -13.68 -1.94 -42.45
C ILE A 480 -14.82 -0.93 -42.57
N ALA A 481 -14.48 0.36 -42.76
CA ALA A 481 -15.41 1.46 -42.99
C ALA A 481 -16.27 1.25 -44.25
N LYS A 482 -15.65 0.87 -45.38
CA LYS A 482 -16.38 0.53 -46.63
C LYS A 482 -17.36 -0.62 -46.42
N GLN A 483 -16.96 -1.64 -45.65
CA GLN A 483 -17.84 -2.76 -45.29
C GLN A 483 -19.02 -2.30 -44.42
N LEU A 484 -18.77 -1.45 -43.42
CA LEU A 484 -19.81 -0.87 -42.57
C LEU A 484 -20.84 -0.09 -43.39
N ARG A 485 -20.39 0.84 -44.26
CA ARG A 485 -21.28 1.64 -45.12
C ARG A 485 -22.17 0.75 -46.01
N ASN A 486 -21.59 -0.28 -46.63
CA ASN A 486 -22.31 -1.23 -47.47
C ASN A 486 -23.36 -2.03 -46.67
N ILE A 487 -23.02 -2.49 -45.46
CA ILE A 487 -23.97 -3.20 -44.59
C ILE A 487 -25.11 -2.25 -44.17
N THR A 488 -24.80 -1.02 -43.77
CA THR A 488 -25.79 -0.01 -43.37
C THR A 488 -26.72 0.36 -44.53
N GLU A 489 -26.21 0.49 -45.76
CA GLU A 489 -27.04 0.74 -46.94
C GLU A 489 -27.95 -0.45 -47.27
N LYS A 490 -27.42 -1.67 -47.23
CA LYS A 490 -28.22 -2.90 -47.42
C LYS A 490 -29.31 -3.06 -46.37
N LEU A 491 -29.06 -2.62 -45.13
CA LEU A 491 -30.04 -2.65 -44.04
C LEU A 491 -31.28 -1.80 -44.36
N LYS A 492 -31.11 -0.66 -45.05
CA LYS A 492 -32.21 0.25 -45.39
C LYS A 492 -33.22 -0.35 -46.36
N SER A 493 -32.82 -1.37 -47.12
CA SER A 493 -33.63 -2.01 -48.17
C SER A 493 -33.90 -3.51 -47.94
N ALA A 494 -33.57 -4.07 -46.77
CA ALA A 494 -33.66 -5.49 -46.48
C ALA A 494 -35.03 -5.93 -45.94
N ASP A 495 -35.43 -7.17 -46.25
CA ASP A 495 -36.59 -7.83 -45.65
C ASP A 495 -36.32 -8.23 -44.17
N PRO A 496 -37.34 -8.49 -43.35
CA PRO A 496 -37.18 -8.72 -41.90
C PRO A 496 -36.26 -9.89 -41.51
N GLN A 497 -36.13 -10.92 -42.37
CA GLN A 497 -35.27 -12.07 -42.10
C GLN A 497 -33.80 -11.75 -42.41
N THR A 498 -33.55 -11.10 -43.55
CA THR A 498 -32.21 -10.65 -43.95
C THR A 498 -31.69 -9.51 -43.06
N ALA A 499 -32.59 -8.62 -42.61
CA ALA A 499 -32.28 -7.50 -41.71
C ALA A 499 -31.62 -7.98 -40.40
N ARG A 500 -32.13 -9.03 -39.76
CA ARG A 500 -31.54 -9.59 -38.52
C ARG A 500 -30.11 -10.11 -38.72
N GLY A 501 -29.83 -10.75 -39.85
CA GLY A 501 -28.49 -11.24 -40.18
C GLY A 501 -27.51 -10.10 -40.43
N LEU A 502 -27.97 -9.05 -41.13
CA LEU A 502 -27.20 -7.84 -41.38
C LEU A 502 -26.98 -6.99 -40.11
N GLU A 503 -27.95 -6.91 -39.20
CA GLU A 503 -27.81 -6.24 -37.89
C GLU A 503 -26.69 -6.87 -37.05
N LYS A 504 -26.66 -8.21 -36.99
CA LYS A 504 -25.58 -8.93 -36.29
C LYS A 504 -24.22 -8.69 -36.95
N SER A 505 -24.18 -8.70 -38.28
CA SER A 505 -22.95 -8.40 -39.04
C SER A 505 -22.50 -6.95 -38.83
N LEU A 506 -23.43 -6.00 -38.75
CA LEU A 506 -23.18 -4.59 -38.45
C LEU A 506 -22.58 -4.44 -37.05
N GLU A 507 -23.13 -5.12 -36.04
CA GLU A 507 -22.62 -5.08 -34.67
C GLU A 507 -21.18 -5.66 -34.59
N GLU A 508 -20.93 -6.81 -35.23
CA GLU A 508 -19.61 -7.42 -35.28
C GLU A 508 -18.58 -6.53 -35.98
N LYS A 509 -18.97 -5.90 -37.10
CA LYS A 509 -18.08 -4.99 -37.85
C LYS A 509 -17.84 -3.67 -37.11
N THR A 510 -18.84 -3.17 -36.39
CA THR A 510 -18.70 -1.96 -35.56
C THR A 510 -17.74 -2.21 -34.41
N LYS A 511 -17.84 -3.37 -33.74
CA LYS A 511 -16.86 -3.83 -32.75
C LYS A 511 -15.46 -3.94 -33.35
N GLN A 512 -15.32 -4.55 -34.53
CA GLN A 512 -14.04 -4.69 -35.20
C GLN A 512 -13.41 -3.33 -35.52
N PHE A 513 -14.20 -2.36 -36.01
CA PHE A 513 -13.76 -0.99 -36.27
C PHE A 513 -13.21 -0.34 -35.00
N TRP A 514 -13.99 -0.33 -33.92
CA TRP A 514 -13.60 0.35 -32.68
C TRP A 514 -12.43 -0.32 -31.97
N TYR A 515 -12.30 -1.66 -32.03
CA TYR A 515 -11.11 -2.35 -31.51
C TYR A 515 -9.86 -2.02 -32.32
N THR A 516 -9.99 -1.91 -33.66
CA THR A 516 -8.88 -1.48 -34.52
C THR A 516 -8.52 -0.04 -34.22
N LYS A 517 -9.50 0.84 -33.98
CA LYS A 517 -9.24 2.23 -33.61
C LYS A 517 -8.57 2.34 -32.24
N ALA A 518 -9.04 1.59 -31.25
CA ALA A 518 -8.40 1.51 -29.93
C ALA A 518 -6.95 1.03 -30.00
N MET A 519 -6.65 0.12 -30.94
CA MET A 519 -5.28 -0.34 -31.19
C MET A 519 -4.41 0.79 -31.75
N GLU A 520 -4.88 1.52 -32.76
CA GLU A 520 -4.19 2.70 -33.28
C GLU A 520 -3.96 3.77 -32.21
N THR A 521 -4.99 4.04 -31.38
CA THR A 521 -4.90 4.98 -30.26
C THR A 521 -3.79 4.59 -29.29
N CYS A 522 -3.68 3.29 -28.94
CA CYS A 522 -2.62 2.81 -28.05
C CYS A 522 -1.22 2.89 -28.68
N VAL A 523 -1.08 2.51 -29.96
CA VAL A 523 0.20 2.57 -30.68
C VAL A 523 0.66 4.01 -30.85
N THR A 524 -0.25 4.92 -31.20
CA THR A 524 0.02 6.36 -31.29
C THR A 524 0.48 6.90 -29.93
N GLY A 525 -0.16 6.47 -28.84
CA GLY A 525 0.29 6.81 -27.49
C GLY A 525 1.72 6.34 -27.21
N LEU A 526 2.08 5.11 -27.57
CA LEU A 526 3.47 4.62 -27.38
C LEU A 526 4.52 5.37 -28.20
N GLN A 527 4.11 5.99 -29.32
CA GLN A 527 5.00 6.80 -30.17
C GLN A 527 5.08 8.27 -29.72
N ASP A 528 4.23 8.71 -28.79
CA ASP A 528 4.19 10.08 -28.33
C ASP A 528 5.30 10.37 -27.32
N SER A 529 6.33 11.09 -27.76
CA SER A 529 7.48 11.53 -26.94
C SER A 529 7.13 12.32 -25.68
N ALA A 530 5.91 12.89 -25.57
CA ALA A 530 5.49 13.64 -24.40
C ALA A 530 4.94 12.75 -23.27
N ILE A 531 4.74 11.45 -23.52
CA ILE A 531 4.18 10.50 -22.56
C ILE A 531 5.28 9.93 -21.67
N HIS A 532 4.96 9.80 -20.39
CA HIS A 532 5.84 9.15 -19.43
C HIS A 532 5.75 7.62 -19.52
N GLU A 533 6.88 6.93 -19.33
CA GLU A 533 7.03 5.46 -19.40
C GLU A 533 6.00 4.70 -18.54
N VAL A 534 5.62 5.25 -17.39
CA VAL A 534 4.55 4.68 -16.53
C VAL A 534 3.26 4.42 -17.31
N ALA A 535 2.86 5.34 -18.20
CA ALA A 535 1.63 5.15 -18.98
C ALA A 535 1.80 4.11 -20.10
N HIS A 536 3.03 3.86 -20.56
CA HIS A 536 3.30 2.79 -21.53
C HIS A 536 2.89 1.42 -20.99
N ILE A 537 2.98 1.21 -19.67
CA ILE A 537 2.57 -0.05 -19.01
C ILE A 537 1.08 -0.35 -19.28
N ALA A 538 0.20 0.64 -19.10
CA ALA A 538 -1.23 0.49 -19.35
C ALA A 538 -1.53 0.27 -20.85
N LEU A 539 -0.87 1.04 -21.73
CA LEU A 539 -1.05 0.93 -23.18
C LEU A 539 -0.61 -0.44 -23.71
N LYS A 540 0.57 -0.94 -23.29
CA LYS A 540 1.07 -2.28 -23.67
C LYS A 540 0.13 -3.40 -23.24
N ARG A 541 -0.39 -3.34 -22.00
CA ARG A 541 -1.40 -4.29 -21.51
C ARG A 541 -2.69 -4.24 -22.35
N ARG A 542 -3.11 -3.05 -22.76
CA ARG A 542 -4.28 -2.85 -23.60
C ARG A 542 -4.08 -3.39 -25.01
N ILE A 543 -2.91 -3.16 -25.61
CA ILE A 543 -2.50 -3.74 -26.90
C ILE A 543 -2.59 -5.26 -26.84
N ALA A 544 -1.95 -5.91 -25.85
CA ALA A 544 -2.00 -7.37 -25.71
C ALA A 544 -3.44 -7.91 -25.60
N ARG A 545 -4.33 -7.18 -24.91
CA ARG A 545 -5.76 -7.51 -24.84
C ARG A 545 -6.47 -7.32 -26.18
N LEU A 546 -6.21 -6.23 -26.89
CA LEU A 546 -6.80 -5.94 -28.20
C LEU A 546 -6.34 -6.94 -29.26
N GLU A 547 -5.07 -7.35 -29.27
CA GLU A 547 -4.55 -8.40 -30.14
C GLU A 547 -5.28 -9.73 -29.92
N SER A 548 -5.59 -10.06 -28.66
CA SER A 548 -6.40 -11.23 -28.34
C SER A 548 -7.86 -11.08 -28.83
N LEU A 549 -8.47 -9.90 -28.70
CA LEU A 549 -9.85 -9.64 -29.13
C LEU A 549 -9.98 -9.62 -30.66
N LEU A 550 -9.00 -9.05 -31.35
CA LEU A 550 -8.88 -9.02 -32.81
C LEU A 550 -8.36 -10.33 -33.41
N LYS A 551 -7.97 -11.29 -32.55
CA LYS A 551 -7.41 -12.60 -32.94
C LYS A 551 -6.16 -12.48 -33.82
N VAL A 552 -5.28 -11.54 -33.50
CA VAL A 552 -4.00 -11.35 -34.19
C VAL A 552 -3.12 -12.59 -33.97
N PRO A 553 -2.59 -13.22 -35.04
CA PRO A 553 -1.68 -14.36 -34.94
C PRO A 553 -0.44 -14.01 -34.10
N VAL A 554 0.06 -14.95 -33.29
CA VAL A 554 1.18 -14.70 -32.35
C VAL A 554 2.42 -14.11 -33.03
N LYS A 555 2.69 -14.51 -34.28
CA LYS A 555 3.81 -14.01 -35.09
C LYS A 555 3.70 -12.54 -35.50
N ASP A 556 2.47 -12.01 -35.54
CA ASP A 556 2.15 -10.65 -36.00
C ASP A 556 1.84 -9.71 -34.81
N ARG A 557 1.95 -10.23 -33.58
CA ARG A 557 1.78 -9.44 -32.35
C ARG A 557 2.99 -8.56 -32.11
N LEU A 558 2.76 -7.40 -31.52
CA LEU A 558 3.81 -6.47 -31.14
C LEU A 558 4.68 -7.06 -30.03
N ASP A 559 6.00 -7.09 -30.25
CA ASP A 559 6.97 -7.55 -29.25
C ASP A 559 7.42 -6.39 -28.35
N PHE A 560 7.33 -6.60 -27.04
CA PHE A 560 7.77 -5.66 -25.99
C PHE A 560 8.83 -6.28 -25.07
N SER A 561 9.48 -7.37 -25.48
CA SER A 561 10.47 -8.12 -24.68
C SER A 561 11.62 -7.26 -24.14
N TYR A 562 12.05 -6.24 -24.90
CA TYR A 562 13.11 -5.30 -24.54
C TYR A 562 12.78 -4.39 -23.35
N ASP A 563 11.51 -4.25 -22.97
CA ASP A 563 11.05 -3.38 -21.90
C ASP A 563 10.25 -4.18 -20.85
N THR A 564 10.83 -5.31 -20.42
CA THR A 564 10.24 -6.18 -19.40
C THR A 564 10.55 -5.66 -18.00
N LEU A 565 9.50 -5.39 -17.22
CA LEU A 565 9.61 -4.92 -15.83
C LEU A 565 10.03 -6.05 -14.88
N MET A 566 10.97 -5.74 -13.98
CA MET A 566 11.39 -6.62 -12.89
C MET A 566 10.22 -6.94 -11.97
N GLN A 567 10.03 -8.21 -11.66
CA GLN A 567 8.93 -8.67 -10.81
C GLN A 567 9.37 -8.73 -9.33
N PRO A 568 8.50 -8.37 -8.38
CA PRO A 568 8.79 -8.49 -6.95
C PRO A 568 8.81 -9.96 -6.53
N THR A 569 9.49 -10.26 -5.43
CA THR A 569 9.36 -11.58 -4.77
C THR A 569 7.95 -11.71 -4.20
N MET A 570 7.34 -12.90 -4.29
CA MET A 570 5.98 -13.10 -3.79
C MET A 570 6.02 -13.61 -2.35
N ARG A 571 5.33 -12.92 -1.43
CA ARG A 571 5.03 -13.43 -0.10
C ARG A 571 3.54 -13.58 0.08
N ILE A 572 3.12 -14.69 0.66
CA ILE A 572 1.72 -14.95 0.97
C ILE A 572 1.62 -15.19 2.47
N ILE A 573 0.79 -14.41 3.16
CA ILE A 573 0.58 -14.53 4.60
C ILE A 573 -0.88 -14.81 4.91
N SER A 574 -1.11 -15.50 6.02
CA SER A 574 -2.43 -15.80 6.57
C SER A 574 -2.69 -14.92 7.78
N TRP A 575 -3.83 -14.23 7.80
CA TRP A 575 -4.19 -13.35 8.91
C TRP A 575 -5.69 -13.38 9.23
N PRO A 576 -6.13 -13.42 10.49
CA PRO A 576 -7.56 -13.43 10.82
C PRO A 576 -8.26 -12.13 10.45
N ARG A 577 -9.50 -12.24 9.95
CA ARG A 577 -10.39 -11.10 9.68
C ARG A 577 -10.98 -10.58 10.99
N ALA A 578 -11.08 -9.25 11.13
CA ALA A 578 -11.80 -8.66 12.26
C ALA A 578 -13.31 -8.91 12.15
N SER A 579 -13.97 -9.20 13.27
CA SER A 579 -15.43 -9.32 13.34
C SER A 579 -16.10 -7.94 13.28
N GLU A 580 -17.39 -7.88 12.93
CA GLU A 580 -18.14 -6.63 12.89
C GLU A 580 -18.14 -5.88 14.24
N ASP A 581 -18.17 -6.62 15.35
CA ASP A 581 -18.13 -6.07 16.71
C ASP A 581 -16.78 -5.41 17.03
N ILE A 582 -15.67 -6.05 16.66
CA ILE A 582 -14.31 -5.51 16.82
C ILE A 582 -14.16 -4.24 15.99
N VAL A 583 -14.64 -4.26 14.75
CA VAL A 583 -14.61 -3.10 13.85
C VAL A 583 -15.41 -1.94 14.45
N ALA A 584 -16.63 -2.19 14.93
CA ALA A 584 -17.47 -1.17 15.56
C ALA A 584 -16.81 -0.56 16.81
N THR A 585 -16.17 -1.39 17.63
CA THR A 585 -15.44 -0.97 18.83
C THR A 585 -14.23 -0.11 18.48
N THR A 586 -13.43 -0.54 17.50
CA THR A 586 -12.27 0.21 17.02
C THR A 586 -12.67 1.58 16.49
N ILE A 587 -13.77 1.66 15.71
CA ILE A 587 -14.30 2.92 15.18
C ILE A 587 -14.73 3.86 16.33
N ARG A 588 -15.36 3.34 17.39
CA ARG A 588 -15.76 4.15 18.55
C ARG A 588 -14.55 4.75 19.27
N ILE A 589 -13.53 3.93 19.55
CA ILE A 589 -12.30 4.34 20.22
C ILE A 589 -11.55 5.39 19.40
N VAL A 590 -11.34 5.13 18.10
CA VAL A 590 -10.62 6.07 17.22
C VAL A 590 -11.35 7.40 17.09
N ASN A 591 -12.68 7.39 17.01
CA ASN A 591 -13.46 8.63 16.99
C ASN A 591 -13.36 9.40 18.32
N GLN A 592 -13.23 8.71 19.44
CA GLN A 592 -13.00 9.33 20.74
C GLN A 592 -11.61 9.97 20.80
N LEU A 593 -10.56 9.23 20.42
CA LEU A 593 -9.18 9.74 20.33
C LEU A 593 -9.04 10.93 19.37
N LYS A 594 -9.74 10.91 18.22
CA LYS A 594 -9.78 12.05 17.28
C LYS A 594 -10.43 13.29 17.90
N ARG A 595 -11.42 13.14 18.77
CA ARG A 595 -12.00 14.27 19.50
C ARG A 595 -11.05 14.79 20.58
N ASP A 596 -10.38 13.88 21.30
CA ASP A 596 -9.44 14.24 22.36
C ASP A 596 -8.17 14.92 21.81
N SER A 597 -7.65 14.49 20.66
CA SER A 597 -6.50 15.09 19.95
C SER A 597 -6.78 16.46 19.31
N GLN A 598 -8.05 16.80 19.07
CA GLN A 598 -8.46 18.15 18.64
C GLN A 598 -8.49 19.16 19.81
N ASN A 599 -8.23 18.72 21.04
CA ASN A 599 -8.12 19.58 22.21
C ASN A 599 -6.66 19.97 22.47
N PRO A 600 -6.26 21.24 22.26
CA PRO A 600 -4.86 21.68 22.34
C PRO A 600 -4.23 21.50 23.74
N LEU A 601 -5.02 21.37 24.79
CA LEU A 601 -4.54 21.19 26.17
C LEU A 601 -4.08 19.75 26.50
N LYS A 602 -4.37 18.75 25.65
CA LYS A 602 -4.00 17.34 25.87
C LYS A 602 -2.83 16.86 24.98
N GLN A 603 -2.26 17.74 24.15
CA GLN A 603 -1.19 17.38 23.20
C GLN A 603 0.13 16.96 23.86
N THR A 604 0.37 17.32 25.12
CA THR A 604 1.64 17.11 25.82
C THR A 604 1.83 15.73 26.46
N GLN A 605 0.86 14.81 26.37
CA GLN A 605 0.92 13.50 27.04
C GLN A 605 0.87 12.26 26.13
N LEU A 606 0.72 12.39 24.81
CA LEU A 606 0.75 11.22 23.92
C LEU A 606 2.18 10.97 23.40
N GLY A 607 2.82 9.92 23.91
CA GLY A 607 4.11 9.44 23.44
C GLY A 607 4.03 8.82 22.04
N SER A 608 5.11 8.95 21.28
CA SER A 608 5.30 8.55 19.88
C SER A 608 5.13 7.05 19.56
N LYS A 609 4.79 6.19 20.54
CA LYS A 609 4.64 4.74 20.35
C LYS A 609 3.21 4.27 20.05
N GLU A 610 2.18 5.07 20.29
CA GLU A 610 0.78 4.64 20.16
C GLU A 610 0.16 4.91 18.77
N THR A 611 0.95 5.42 17.81
CA THR A 611 0.46 5.76 16.45
C THR A 611 0.72 4.67 15.41
N LEU A 612 1.32 3.53 15.80
CA LEU A 612 1.54 2.40 14.91
C LEU A 612 0.27 1.56 14.84
N ALA A 613 -0.40 1.64 13.69
CA ALA A 613 -1.48 0.75 13.23
C ALA A 613 -2.94 0.99 13.72
N LEU A 614 -3.28 2.14 14.29
CA LEU A 614 -4.68 2.53 14.52
C LEU A 614 -5.21 3.53 13.47
N ILE A 615 -6.13 3.02 12.66
CA ILE A 615 -6.99 3.66 11.65
C ILE A 615 -6.75 5.18 11.37
N PRO A 616 -6.02 5.57 10.31
CA PRO A 616 -6.37 6.76 9.57
C PRO A 616 -7.60 6.40 8.72
N LEU A 617 -8.80 6.49 9.31
CA LEU A 617 -10.00 6.72 8.52
C LEU A 617 -9.76 8.12 7.93
N ARG A 618 -9.04 8.18 6.80
CA ARG A 618 -9.11 9.31 5.88
C ARG A 618 -10.58 9.51 5.64
N ASN A 619 -11.05 10.75 5.70
CA ASN A 619 -12.44 11.17 5.47
C ASN A 619 -12.92 10.87 4.03
N ASP A 620 -12.40 9.86 3.35
CA ASP A 620 -12.94 9.35 2.09
C ASP A 620 -14.28 8.67 2.40
N ARG A 621 -15.34 9.49 2.34
CA ARG A 621 -16.75 9.10 2.35
C ARG A 621 -17.11 8.28 1.09
N ARG A 622 -16.35 7.22 0.78
CA ARG A 622 -16.65 6.25 -0.28
C ARG A 622 -17.29 5.02 0.35
N GLU A 623 -18.61 5.05 0.50
CA GLU A 623 -19.41 3.86 0.80
C GLU A 623 -19.75 3.13 -0.52
N THR A 624 -18.83 2.28 -0.95
CA THR A 624 -19.13 1.03 -1.66
C THR A 624 -18.00 0.06 -1.32
N GLY A 625 -18.16 -0.67 -0.21
CA GLY A 625 -17.19 -1.63 0.31
C GLY A 625 -16.29 -1.05 1.40
N LEU A 626 -16.60 -1.34 2.67
CA LEU A 626 -15.65 -1.12 3.76
C LEU A 626 -14.35 -1.86 3.40
N ARG A 627 -13.19 -1.17 3.45
CA ARG A 627 -11.89 -1.83 3.28
C ARG A 627 -11.82 -2.98 4.27
N PRO A 628 -11.44 -4.19 3.85
CA PRO A 628 -11.59 -5.34 4.71
C PRO A 628 -10.51 -5.27 5.80
N LEU A 629 -10.96 -5.26 7.06
CA LEU A 629 -10.12 -5.08 8.25
C LEU A 629 -9.68 -6.43 8.83
N TRP A 630 -8.57 -6.40 9.54
CA TRP A 630 -7.87 -7.56 10.08
C TRP A 630 -7.80 -7.48 11.59
N GLN A 631 -7.76 -8.61 12.27
CA GLN A 631 -7.68 -8.61 13.73
C GLN A 631 -6.24 -8.32 14.18
N ASP A 632 -6.09 -7.47 15.21
CA ASP A 632 -4.83 -7.29 15.91
C ASP A 632 -4.59 -8.50 16.84
N LEU A 633 -3.42 -9.14 16.72
CA LEU A 633 -3.09 -10.30 17.55
C LEU A 633 -2.59 -9.92 18.95
N GLU A 634 -2.07 -8.71 19.13
CA GLU A 634 -1.62 -8.18 20.42
C GLU A 634 -2.80 -7.61 21.22
N ASN A 635 -3.73 -6.93 20.52
CA ASN A 635 -4.97 -6.41 21.12
C ASN A 635 -6.20 -7.00 20.41
N PRO A 636 -6.70 -8.18 20.83
CA PRO A 636 -7.80 -8.88 20.15
C PRO A 636 -9.11 -8.10 20.01
N GLU A 637 -9.31 -7.03 20.79
CA GLU A 637 -10.46 -6.13 20.73
C GLU A 637 -10.34 -5.02 19.66
N MET A 638 -9.20 -4.93 18.99
CA MET A 638 -8.93 -3.94 17.95
C MET A 638 -8.76 -4.55 16.56
N SER A 639 -8.90 -3.69 15.56
CA SER A 639 -8.70 -4.03 14.15
C SER A 639 -7.58 -3.20 13.52
N LEU A 640 -6.85 -3.85 12.61
CA LEU A 640 -5.75 -3.31 11.83
C LEU A 640 -6.17 -3.15 10.36
N THR A 641 -5.43 -2.29 9.66
CA THR A 641 -5.43 -2.29 8.19
C THR A 641 -4.63 -3.50 7.68
N VAL A 642 -4.68 -3.77 6.36
CA VAL A 642 -3.93 -4.88 5.76
C VAL A 642 -2.41 -4.68 5.89
N GLU A 643 -1.97 -3.43 5.81
CA GLU A 643 -0.60 -3.00 5.99
C GLU A 643 -0.17 -3.14 7.45
N GLY A 644 -1.05 -2.84 8.41
CA GLY A 644 -0.81 -3.07 9.84
C GLY A 644 -0.64 -4.56 10.17
N ALA A 645 -1.50 -5.42 9.61
CA ALA A 645 -1.35 -6.87 9.75
C ALA A 645 -0.03 -7.39 9.15
N ALA A 646 0.38 -6.86 7.99
CA ALA A 646 1.67 -7.20 7.39
C ALA A 646 2.85 -6.71 8.23
N LEU A 647 2.79 -5.51 8.81
CA LEU A 647 3.82 -4.99 9.73
C LEU A 647 3.98 -5.89 10.96
N GLN A 648 2.87 -6.21 11.64
CA GLN A 648 2.89 -7.10 12.82
C GLN A 648 3.46 -8.49 12.45
N TYR A 649 3.14 -9.00 11.27
CA TYR A 649 3.76 -10.23 10.76
C TYR A 649 5.28 -10.13 10.63
N TYR A 650 5.80 -9.06 10.03
CA TYR A 650 7.26 -8.90 9.83
C TYR A 650 8.01 -8.66 11.14
N GLU A 651 7.41 -7.90 12.05
CA GLU A 651 7.95 -7.64 13.38
C GLU A 651 8.04 -8.93 14.20
N THR A 652 6.93 -9.67 14.32
CA THR A 652 6.87 -10.90 15.13
C THR A 652 7.65 -12.06 14.52
N THR A 653 7.72 -12.17 13.19
CA THR A 653 8.34 -13.33 12.52
C THR A 653 9.83 -13.14 12.27
N PHE A 654 10.25 -11.92 11.95
CA PHE A 654 11.61 -11.63 11.49
C PHE A 654 12.33 -10.55 12.31
N GLY A 655 11.67 -9.94 13.30
CA GLY A 655 12.28 -8.87 14.12
C GLY A 655 12.50 -7.56 13.36
N TYR A 656 11.82 -7.35 12.23
CA TYR A 656 11.95 -6.12 11.45
C TYR A 656 11.17 -4.99 12.11
N ARG A 657 11.71 -3.77 12.04
CA ARG A 657 10.94 -2.53 12.21
C ARG A 657 10.38 -2.10 10.86
N GLY A 658 9.30 -1.33 10.87
CA GLY A 658 8.67 -0.92 9.63
C GLY A 658 7.78 0.30 9.74
N PHE A 659 7.69 1.04 8.63
CA PHE A 659 6.72 2.12 8.46
C PHE A 659 5.77 1.80 7.31
N HIS A 660 4.47 1.96 7.55
CA HIS A 660 3.50 2.17 6.49
C HIS A 660 3.59 3.65 6.08
N SER A 661 4.45 3.93 5.11
CA SER A 661 4.79 5.32 4.73
C SER A 661 4.41 5.66 3.29
N GLU A 662 4.01 4.68 2.47
CA GLU A 662 3.83 4.84 1.03
C GLU A 662 5.05 5.56 0.41
N ASN A 663 4.92 6.85 0.13
CA ASN A 663 5.96 7.69 -0.46
C ASN A 663 6.75 8.54 0.54
N ALA A 664 6.31 8.64 1.80
CA ALA A 664 6.71 9.72 2.69
C ALA A 664 8.18 9.63 3.13
N ILE A 665 8.68 8.43 3.43
CA ILE A 665 10.09 8.25 3.85
C ILE A 665 11.03 8.60 2.70
N LEU A 666 10.82 8.06 1.50
CA LEU A 666 11.69 8.34 0.36
C LEU A 666 11.60 9.79 -0.11
N ALA A 667 10.41 10.40 -0.06
CA ALA A 667 10.24 11.82 -0.35
C ALA A 667 10.93 12.71 0.70
N THR A 668 10.94 12.28 1.98
CA THR A 668 11.67 12.97 3.05
C THR A 668 13.17 12.91 2.83
N LEU A 669 13.71 11.71 2.55
CA LEU A 669 15.13 11.55 2.25
C LEU A 669 15.55 12.39 1.04
N PHE A 670 14.72 12.41 -0.02
CA PHE A 670 14.95 13.28 -1.17
C PHE A 670 14.97 14.77 -0.77
N ALA A 671 13.97 15.24 -0.01
CA ALA A 671 13.87 16.64 0.40
C ALA A 671 15.06 17.08 1.27
N LEU A 672 15.52 16.22 2.19
CA LEU A 672 16.71 16.49 3.02
C LEU A 672 17.98 16.52 2.18
N LEU A 673 18.15 15.55 1.27
CA LEU A 673 19.33 15.46 0.40
C LEU A 673 19.38 16.51 -0.70
N PHE A 674 18.26 17.14 -1.06
CA PHE A 674 18.18 18.14 -2.13
C PHE A 674 17.77 19.51 -1.61
N TRP A 675 17.81 19.75 -0.30
CA TRP A 675 17.25 20.98 0.30
C TRP A 675 17.79 22.26 -0.34
N ASP A 676 19.11 22.39 -0.43
CA ASP A 676 19.80 23.52 -1.05
C ASP A 676 19.49 23.67 -2.54
N ILE A 677 19.29 22.56 -3.26
CA ILE A 677 18.90 22.56 -4.68
C ILE A 677 17.43 22.94 -4.86
N LEU A 678 16.55 22.45 -3.99
CA LEU A 678 15.13 22.78 -4.00
C LEU A 678 14.91 24.27 -3.74
N PHE A 679 15.71 24.86 -2.86
CA PHE A 679 15.61 26.28 -2.48
C PHE A 679 16.63 27.19 -3.16
N SER A 680 17.34 26.69 -4.19
CA SER A 680 18.12 27.54 -5.10
C SER A 680 17.24 28.16 -6.19
N ASP A 681 17.52 29.41 -6.52
CA ASP A 681 16.90 30.09 -7.66
C ASP A 681 17.83 29.98 -8.89
N PRO A 682 17.44 29.24 -9.95
CA PRO A 682 18.30 28.99 -11.10
C PRO A 682 18.56 30.25 -11.94
N TYR A 683 17.78 31.32 -11.75
CA TYR A 683 17.91 32.56 -12.52
C TYR A 683 18.85 33.59 -11.84
N ASN A 684 19.27 33.38 -10.59
CA ASN A 684 20.17 34.30 -9.88
C ASN A 684 21.64 34.16 -10.33
N SER A 685 22.07 33.03 -10.92
CA SER A 685 23.44 32.89 -11.45
C SER A 685 23.65 33.66 -12.75
N GLU A 686 22.62 33.77 -13.59
CA GLU A 686 22.66 34.52 -14.85
C GLU A 686 22.84 36.03 -14.58
N GLU A 687 22.28 36.55 -13.47
CA GLU A 687 22.48 37.96 -13.05
C GLU A 687 23.96 38.29 -12.77
N LYS A 688 24.74 37.35 -12.18
CA LYS A 688 26.16 37.59 -11.85
C LYS A 688 27.09 37.54 -13.06
N GLU A 689 26.89 36.58 -13.97
CA GLU A 689 27.69 36.50 -15.20
C GLU A 689 27.42 37.68 -16.13
N GLU A 690 26.16 38.15 -16.20
CA GLU A 690 25.82 39.36 -16.96
C GLU A 690 26.22 40.67 -16.26
N GLU A 691 26.30 40.72 -14.93
CA GLU A 691 26.86 41.88 -14.21
C GLU A 691 28.37 41.98 -14.43
N GLU A 692 29.09 40.85 -14.43
CA GLU A 692 30.51 40.81 -14.80
C GLU A 692 30.74 41.13 -16.28
N GLU A 693 29.86 40.71 -17.20
CA GLU A 693 29.90 41.11 -18.62
C GLU A 693 29.52 42.58 -18.81
N LYS A 694 28.58 43.14 -18.02
CA LYS A 694 28.24 44.56 -18.06
C LYS A 694 29.30 45.43 -17.40
N GLU A 695 30.03 44.96 -16.40
CA GLU A 695 31.23 45.63 -15.88
C GLU A 695 32.36 45.61 -16.91
N LYS A 696 32.58 44.48 -17.60
CA LYS A 696 33.54 44.40 -18.72
C LYS A 696 33.13 45.25 -19.92
N ALA A 697 31.83 45.34 -20.22
CA ALA A 697 31.30 46.18 -21.30
C ALA A 697 31.20 47.66 -20.91
N LYS A 698 31.13 48.01 -19.62
CA LYS A 698 31.25 49.41 -19.16
C LYS A 698 32.68 49.94 -19.22
N GLU A 699 33.68 49.07 -19.34
CA GLU A 699 35.07 49.47 -19.65
C GLU A 699 35.31 49.69 -21.15
N GLU A 700 34.39 49.29 -22.03
CA GLU A 700 34.46 49.54 -23.47
C GLU A 700 33.20 50.26 -24.00
N ILE A 701 33.38 51.58 -24.20
CA ILE A 701 32.68 52.44 -25.18
C ILE A 701 31.51 53.29 -24.65
N ASP A 702 31.75 54.59 -24.81
CA ASP A 702 30.87 55.75 -24.70
C ASP A 702 29.99 55.90 -25.96
N SER A 703 28.83 56.56 -25.83
CA SER A 703 27.82 56.91 -26.86
C SER A 703 26.89 55.81 -27.42
N ASP A 704 25.64 55.77 -26.92
CA ASP A 704 24.40 56.08 -27.69
C ASP A 704 23.14 55.68 -26.90
N GLU A 705 22.53 56.66 -26.22
CA GLU A 705 21.25 56.54 -25.52
C GLU A 705 20.08 56.86 -26.46
N SER A 706 19.59 55.88 -27.24
CA SER A 706 18.22 55.93 -27.76
C SER A 706 17.74 54.59 -28.30
N SER A 707 17.63 53.55 -27.46
CA SER A 707 16.86 52.33 -27.76
C SER A 707 16.70 51.37 -26.57
N GLN A 708 16.65 51.90 -25.34
CA GLN A 708 16.44 51.10 -24.12
C GLN A 708 15.05 51.32 -23.53
N SER A 709 13.99 50.74 -24.12
CA SER A 709 12.69 50.67 -23.41
C SER A 709 11.85 49.42 -23.67
N LEU A 710 12.30 48.49 -24.53
CA LEU A 710 11.55 47.26 -24.83
C LEU A 710 12.29 45.95 -24.47
N SER A 711 13.57 45.99 -24.07
CA SER A 711 14.30 44.79 -23.63
C SER A 711 14.45 44.64 -22.10
N SER A 712 14.06 45.65 -21.31
CA SER A 712 14.27 45.67 -19.86
C SER A 712 13.26 44.86 -19.05
N ASN A 713 12.06 44.59 -19.58
CA ASN A 713 11.01 43.86 -18.85
C ASN A 713 11.16 42.32 -18.89
N ASN A 714 12.07 41.78 -19.71
CA ASN A 714 12.43 40.35 -19.68
C ASN A 714 13.36 39.96 -18.51
N LYS A 715 13.80 40.93 -17.69
CA LYS A 715 15.03 40.85 -16.87
C LYS A 715 14.86 40.47 -15.39
N LYS A 716 13.69 40.03 -14.92
CA LYS A 716 13.50 39.52 -13.53
C LYS A 716 12.62 38.28 -13.48
N LYS A 717 13.23 37.09 -13.55
CA LYS A 717 12.55 35.79 -13.42
C LYS A 717 13.01 35.11 -12.13
N SER A 718 12.08 34.45 -11.44
CA SER A 718 12.41 33.64 -10.25
C SER A 718 11.42 32.51 -10.05
N VAL A 719 11.82 31.44 -9.35
CA VAL A 719 10.93 30.36 -8.90
C VAL A 719 10.25 30.65 -7.56
N PHE A 720 10.66 31.71 -6.85
CA PHE A 720 10.14 32.11 -5.54
C PHE A 720 9.47 33.50 -5.59
N GLN A 721 8.15 33.48 -5.54
CA GLN A 721 7.25 34.61 -5.74
C GLN A 721 6.69 35.16 -4.43
N HIS A 722 6.70 34.37 -3.34
CA HIS A 722 6.24 34.79 -2.02
C HIS A 722 6.84 33.92 -0.91
N HIS A 723 6.78 34.40 0.34
CA HIS A 723 7.42 33.81 1.53
C HIS A 723 6.73 32.55 2.10
N CYS A 724 5.70 32.03 1.42
CA CYS A 724 4.91 30.89 1.89
C CYS A 724 4.95 29.73 0.90
N GLN A 725 6.02 29.62 0.12
CA GLN A 725 6.27 28.48 -0.76
C GLN A 725 7.04 27.38 -0.01
N SER A 726 6.49 26.18 -0.02
CA SER A 726 7.14 24.95 0.48
C SER A 726 7.92 24.20 -0.61
N MET A 727 7.91 24.73 -1.84
CA MET A 727 8.59 24.18 -3.02
C MET A 727 8.82 25.28 -4.06
N PRO A 728 9.81 25.16 -4.95
CA PRO A 728 9.95 26.06 -6.08
C PRO A 728 8.82 25.81 -7.10
N LEU A 729 8.35 26.86 -7.79
CA LEU A 729 7.22 26.75 -8.72
C LEU A 729 7.47 25.82 -9.91
N ASP A 730 8.74 25.61 -10.27
CA ASP A 730 9.13 24.72 -11.36
C ASP A 730 9.26 23.25 -10.94
N LEU A 731 9.18 22.85 -9.66
CA LEU A 731 9.34 21.44 -9.24
C LEU A 731 8.40 20.48 -9.99
N PHE A 732 7.19 20.93 -10.28
CA PHE A 732 6.24 20.22 -11.10
C PHE A 732 6.30 20.68 -12.55
N SER A 733 7.46 20.92 -13.14
CA SER A 733 7.66 21.20 -14.56
C SER A 733 8.76 20.28 -15.10
N SER A 734 8.86 20.12 -16.41
CA SER A 734 10.02 19.44 -17.02
C SER A 734 11.30 20.28 -16.92
N SER A 735 11.19 21.58 -16.59
CA SER A 735 12.33 22.48 -16.48
C SER A 735 13.04 22.41 -15.13
N PHE A 736 12.46 21.83 -14.06
CA PHE A 736 13.17 21.70 -12.76
C PHE A 736 14.52 21.00 -12.88
N TYR A 737 14.53 19.82 -13.51
CA TYR A 737 15.77 19.07 -13.72
C TYR A 737 16.70 19.79 -14.71
N ALA A 738 16.15 20.36 -15.79
CA ALA A 738 16.94 21.05 -16.81
C ALA A 738 17.66 22.29 -16.24
N ASN A 739 16.93 23.15 -15.51
CA ASN A 739 17.42 24.39 -14.93
C ASN A 739 18.46 24.17 -13.82
N ARG A 740 18.45 22.99 -13.18
CA ARG A 740 19.37 22.64 -12.09
C ARG A 740 20.25 21.44 -12.42
N LYS A 741 20.39 21.10 -13.71
CA LYS A 741 21.05 19.85 -14.13
C LYS A 741 22.45 19.71 -13.54
N VAL A 742 23.24 20.77 -13.58
CA VAL A 742 24.62 20.77 -13.05
C VAL A 742 24.62 20.50 -11.53
N ALA A 743 23.81 21.22 -10.76
CA ALA A 743 23.73 21.04 -9.31
C ALA A 743 23.19 19.66 -8.92
N ILE A 744 22.14 19.19 -9.62
CA ILE A 744 21.53 17.87 -9.40
C ILE A 744 22.53 16.75 -9.72
N ASP A 745 23.17 16.79 -10.90
CA ASP A 745 24.11 15.75 -11.30
C ASP A 745 25.33 15.72 -10.38
N THR A 746 25.80 16.90 -9.92
CA THR A 746 26.88 17.01 -8.93
C THR A 746 26.47 16.35 -7.61
N ARG A 747 25.29 16.67 -7.08
CA ARG A 747 24.74 16.04 -5.86
C ARG A 747 24.61 14.53 -6.00
N LEU A 748 24.18 14.06 -7.16
CA LEU A 748 24.06 12.64 -7.45
C LEU A 748 25.44 11.94 -7.50
N GLN A 749 26.48 12.58 -8.04
CA GLN A 749 27.85 12.04 -7.99
C GLN A 749 28.41 12.03 -6.56
N GLN A 750 28.12 13.06 -5.76
CA GLN A 750 28.49 13.11 -4.35
C GLN A 750 27.85 11.96 -3.56
N ILE A 751 26.56 11.67 -3.81
CA ILE A 751 25.85 10.53 -3.23
C ILE A 751 26.54 9.21 -3.60
N LEU A 752 26.97 9.03 -4.85
CA LEU A 752 27.67 7.82 -5.31
C LEU A 752 29.11 7.68 -4.80
N GLY A 753 29.62 8.70 -4.14
CA GLY A 753 30.93 8.65 -3.52
C GLY A 753 32.10 9.03 -4.45
N LYS A 754 31.84 9.83 -5.49
CA LYS A 754 32.86 10.25 -6.48
C LYS A 754 33.26 11.71 -6.27
N THR A 755 34.03 11.99 -5.22
CA THR A 755 34.64 13.31 -4.98
C THR A 755 36.17 13.20 -4.96
N ASP A 756 36.86 14.30 -5.29
CA ASP A 756 38.32 14.38 -5.32
C ASP A 756 38.99 14.21 -3.93
N SER A 757 38.21 14.14 -2.84
CA SER A 757 38.70 14.21 -1.45
C SER A 757 38.69 12.88 -0.67
N GLY A 758 38.55 11.73 -1.33
CA GLY A 758 38.97 10.43 -0.78
C GLY A 758 38.19 9.83 0.40
N ASN A 759 37.16 10.48 0.95
CA ASN A 759 36.31 9.90 2.00
C ASN A 759 34.83 10.13 1.68
N SER A 760 34.20 9.14 1.04
CA SER A 760 32.95 9.34 0.32
C SER A 760 31.76 8.51 0.80
N ALA A 761 31.95 7.64 1.81
CA ALA A 761 30.89 6.81 2.36
C ALA A 761 29.95 7.56 3.33
N THR A 762 30.35 8.71 3.87
CA THR A 762 29.58 9.44 4.90
C THR A 762 28.73 10.59 4.36
N PHE A 763 28.99 11.07 3.13
CA PHE A 763 28.31 12.26 2.59
C PHE A 763 26.78 12.17 2.65
N LEU A 764 26.22 11.02 2.27
CA LEU A 764 24.76 10.77 2.30
C LEU A 764 24.17 11.06 3.69
N LEU A 765 24.78 10.49 4.74
CA LEU A 765 24.32 10.60 6.11
C LEU A 765 24.59 11.99 6.70
N ASP A 766 25.77 12.55 6.40
CA ASP A 766 26.19 13.87 6.86
C ASP A 766 25.28 14.97 6.31
N GLN A 767 24.88 14.89 5.03
CA GLN A 767 23.95 15.85 4.44
C GLN A 767 22.55 15.76 5.05
N ILE A 768 22.03 14.55 5.27
CA ILE A 768 20.73 14.33 5.93
C ILE A 768 20.77 14.98 7.32
N LYS A 769 21.80 14.67 8.10
CA LYS A 769 21.97 15.20 9.47
C LYS A 769 22.11 16.72 9.48
N LEU A 770 22.93 17.29 8.59
CA LEU A 770 23.14 18.73 8.51
C LEU A 770 21.85 19.51 8.29
N VAL A 771 21.01 19.07 7.35
CA VAL A 771 19.72 19.73 7.09
C VAL A 771 18.73 19.45 8.22
N TYR A 772 18.71 18.22 8.74
CA TYR A 772 17.81 17.85 9.84
C TYR A 772 18.07 18.67 11.11
N ASP A 773 19.33 18.76 11.55
CA ASP A 773 19.71 19.51 12.75
C ASP A 773 19.36 21.00 12.62
N ARG A 774 19.50 21.57 11.42
CA ARG A 774 19.16 22.99 11.14
C ARG A 774 17.65 23.25 11.13
N GLU A 775 16.87 22.40 10.47
CA GLU A 775 15.48 22.73 10.10
C GLU A 775 14.42 22.05 10.99
N SER A 776 14.76 20.95 11.68
CA SER A 776 13.80 20.17 12.46
C SER A 776 13.25 20.91 13.68
N LEU A 777 14.06 21.77 14.32
CA LEU A 777 13.64 22.61 15.45
C LEU A 777 12.57 23.63 15.04
N ARG A 778 12.70 24.18 13.83
CA ARG A 778 11.72 25.11 13.24
C ARG A 778 10.51 24.36 12.67
N LYS A 779 10.58 23.04 12.51
CA LYS A 779 9.57 22.24 11.80
C LYS A 779 9.23 22.86 10.44
N THR A 780 10.26 23.25 9.70
CA THR A 780 10.12 23.91 8.41
C THR A 780 9.33 23.05 7.42
N VAL A 781 8.38 23.66 6.71
CA VAL A 781 7.51 22.97 5.76
C VAL A 781 8.15 22.90 4.38
N CYS A 782 8.51 21.68 3.96
CA CYS A 782 8.95 21.36 2.62
C CYS A 782 8.03 20.30 2.00
N ILE A 783 7.81 20.37 0.69
CA ILE A 783 7.08 19.31 -0.01
C ILE A 783 7.74 17.95 0.20
N GLY A 784 6.91 16.92 0.46
CA GLY A 784 7.38 15.54 0.61
C GLY A 784 8.09 15.24 1.93
N LEU A 785 8.36 16.25 2.75
CA LEU A 785 9.09 16.10 3.99
C LEU A 785 8.14 15.89 5.18
N ALA A 786 8.40 14.83 5.94
CA ALA A 786 7.83 14.60 7.26
C ALA A 786 8.97 14.43 8.27
N TRP A 787 8.80 15.01 9.47
CA TRP A 787 9.81 15.01 10.51
C TRP A 787 9.79 13.69 11.30
N TYR A 788 10.30 12.61 10.69
CA TYR A 788 10.56 11.31 11.34
C TYR A 788 11.76 11.38 12.29
N GLU A 789 11.92 10.39 13.16
CA GLU A 789 13.11 10.26 14.02
C GLU A 789 14.39 10.15 13.17
N LEU A 790 15.41 10.93 13.52
CA LEU A 790 16.65 11.03 12.74
C LEU A 790 17.38 9.67 12.66
N GLU A 791 17.41 8.91 13.75
CA GLU A 791 18.11 7.62 13.80
C GLU A 791 17.51 6.59 12.82
N ASP A 792 16.18 6.56 12.71
CA ASP A 792 15.47 5.70 11.75
C ASP A 792 15.78 6.14 10.31
N LEU A 793 15.78 7.45 10.02
CA LEU A 793 16.13 7.98 8.68
C LEU A 793 17.57 7.65 8.28
N LEU A 794 18.53 7.78 9.19
CA LEU A 794 19.93 7.48 8.94
C LEU A 794 20.14 5.98 8.70
N THR A 795 19.53 5.13 9.54
CA THR A 795 19.62 3.66 9.39
C THR A 795 19.04 3.20 8.05
N ILE A 796 17.89 3.75 7.65
CA ILE A 796 17.26 3.46 6.36
C ILE A 796 18.14 3.94 5.20
N ALA A 797 18.66 5.16 5.26
CA ALA A 797 19.50 5.71 4.21
C ALA A 797 20.80 4.90 4.04
N GLU A 798 21.40 4.47 5.15
CA GLU A 798 22.59 3.61 5.16
C GLU A 798 22.28 2.23 4.55
N GLY A 799 21.18 1.59 4.96
CA GLY A 799 20.79 0.26 4.46
C GLY A 799 20.33 0.23 3.00
N LEU A 800 19.75 1.33 2.48
CA LEU A 800 19.49 1.48 1.04
C LEU A 800 20.79 1.66 0.24
N GLY A 801 21.74 2.37 0.83
CA GLY A 801 23.04 2.63 0.24
C GLY A 801 23.05 3.64 -0.92
N PRO A 802 24.25 4.01 -1.41
CA PRO A 802 24.46 5.06 -2.41
C PRO A 802 23.73 4.85 -3.73
N LEU A 803 23.75 3.63 -4.28
CA LEU A 803 23.20 3.35 -5.61
C LEU A 803 21.67 3.43 -5.64
N ALA A 804 21.00 2.94 -4.58
CA ALA A 804 19.56 3.07 -4.45
C ALA A 804 19.16 4.54 -4.30
N MET A 805 19.84 5.28 -3.43
CA MET A 805 19.57 6.69 -3.22
C MET A 805 19.81 7.53 -4.48
N PHE A 806 20.86 7.23 -5.26
CA PHE A 806 21.07 7.85 -6.58
C PHE A 806 19.86 7.67 -7.50
N ASN A 807 19.39 6.43 -7.67
CA ASN A 807 18.29 6.13 -8.59
C ASN A 807 16.97 6.74 -8.11
N ILE A 808 16.67 6.69 -6.81
CA ILE A 808 15.48 7.30 -6.21
C ILE A 808 15.49 8.81 -6.42
N CYS A 809 16.60 9.48 -6.07
CA CYS A 809 16.74 10.92 -6.21
C CYS A 809 16.69 11.38 -7.67
N LEU A 810 17.35 10.68 -8.59
CA LEU A 810 17.31 10.98 -10.03
C LEU A 810 15.88 10.86 -10.58
N THR A 811 15.18 9.80 -10.19
CA THR A 811 13.79 9.52 -10.60
C THR A 811 12.85 10.63 -10.12
N LEU A 812 12.96 11.03 -8.84
CA LEU A 812 12.16 12.12 -8.27
C LEU A 812 12.53 13.49 -8.85
N ALA A 813 13.82 13.78 -9.08
CA ALA A 813 14.26 15.04 -9.65
C ALA A 813 13.75 15.22 -11.10
N LYS A 814 13.71 14.16 -11.90
CA LYS A 814 13.22 14.22 -13.29
C LYS A 814 11.70 14.41 -13.38
N ASN A 815 10.92 13.77 -12.49
CA ASN A 815 9.45 13.85 -12.58
C ASN A 815 8.75 13.68 -11.24
N TYR A 816 9.01 14.61 -10.31
CA TYR A 816 8.46 14.57 -8.96
C TYR A 816 6.95 14.42 -8.95
N ARG A 817 6.19 15.23 -9.72
CA ARG A 817 4.71 15.22 -9.68
C ARG A 817 4.09 13.85 -10.03
N THR A 818 4.71 13.09 -10.93
CA THR A 818 4.20 11.80 -11.39
C THR A 818 4.67 10.66 -10.50
N LEU A 819 5.92 10.75 -10.03
CA LEU A 819 6.64 9.67 -9.36
C LEU A 819 6.73 9.84 -7.84
N SER A 820 6.30 10.97 -7.28
CA SER A 820 6.13 11.12 -5.83
C SER A 820 5.00 10.24 -5.27
N ALA A 821 4.38 9.36 -6.04
CA ALA A 821 3.32 8.45 -5.61
C ALA A 821 3.50 7.08 -6.27
N GLY A 822 2.94 6.04 -5.63
CA GLY A 822 3.04 4.65 -6.08
C GLY A 822 4.32 3.95 -5.65
N MET A 823 5.04 4.45 -4.65
CA MET A 823 6.09 3.69 -3.96
C MET A 823 5.45 2.56 -3.14
N PRO A 824 6.20 1.47 -2.83
CA PRO A 824 5.67 0.36 -2.04
C PRO A 824 5.12 0.80 -0.68
N ASP A 825 4.02 0.16 -0.23
CA ASP A 825 3.33 0.54 1.01
C ASP A 825 4.25 0.56 2.26
N LEU A 826 5.04 -0.51 2.43
CA LEU A 826 5.91 -0.70 3.58
C LEU A 826 7.39 -0.53 3.21
N ILE A 827 8.10 0.20 4.05
CA ILE A 827 9.56 0.11 4.18
C ILE A 827 9.87 -0.62 5.49
N LEU A 828 10.68 -1.66 5.39
CA LEU A 828 11.04 -2.54 6.50
C LEU A 828 12.55 -2.52 6.64
N TRP A 829 13.05 -2.40 7.86
CA TRP A 829 14.47 -2.47 8.14
C TRP A 829 14.76 -3.24 9.41
N ASN A 830 15.93 -3.87 9.45
CA ASN A 830 16.45 -4.51 10.64
C ASN A 830 17.51 -3.59 11.28
N PRO A 831 17.30 -3.08 12.51
CA PRO A 831 18.26 -2.18 13.16
C PRO A 831 19.65 -2.79 13.39
N GLU A 832 19.74 -4.11 13.57
CA GLU A 832 20.99 -4.81 13.85
C GLU A 832 21.76 -5.13 12.57
N THR A 833 21.09 -5.68 11.55
CA THR A 833 21.74 -6.08 10.30
C THR A 833 21.83 -4.94 9.28
N LYS A 834 21.09 -3.84 9.50
CA LYS A 834 20.90 -2.71 8.59
C LYS A 834 20.31 -3.10 7.22
N GLU A 835 19.74 -4.29 7.11
CA GLU A 835 19.03 -4.71 5.91
C GLU A 835 17.75 -3.88 5.73
N VAL A 836 17.54 -3.36 4.52
CA VAL A 836 16.33 -2.61 4.16
C VAL A 836 15.63 -3.32 3.00
N LYS A 837 14.31 -3.48 3.12
CA LYS A 837 13.46 -4.06 2.09
C LYS A 837 12.14 -3.31 1.98
N PHE A 838 11.54 -3.37 0.79
CA PHE A 838 10.20 -2.83 0.55
C PHE A 838 9.19 -3.96 0.39
N SER A 839 8.00 -3.77 0.97
CA SER A 839 6.88 -4.71 0.82
C SER A 839 5.64 -3.96 0.38
N GLU A 840 5.20 -4.20 -0.86
CA GLU A 840 3.90 -3.77 -1.36
C GLU A 840 2.83 -4.74 -0.86
N VAL A 841 1.79 -4.24 -0.20
CA VAL A 841 0.81 -5.07 0.50
C VAL A 841 -0.50 -5.09 -0.26
N LYS A 842 -0.96 -6.29 -0.62
CA LYS A 842 -2.22 -6.47 -1.36
C LYS A 842 -3.16 -7.42 -0.65
N SER A 843 -4.42 -7.00 -0.55
CA SER A 843 -5.51 -7.89 -0.18
C SER A 843 -5.93 -8.77 -1.38
N GLU A 844 -6.91 -9.64 -1.17
CA GLU A 844 -7.28 -10.72 -2.08
C GLU A 844 -7.66 -10.27 -3.51
N HIS A 845 -8.27 -9.09 -3.61
CA HIS A 845 -8.79 -8.52 -4.86
C HIS A 845 -8.00 -7.31 -5.34
N ASP A 846 -6.93 -6.94 -4.63
CA ASP A 846 -6.15 -5.77 -4.99
C ASP A 846 -5.02 -6.11 -5.96
N HIS A 847 -4.74 -5.19 -6.88
CA HIS A 847 -3.79 -5.36 -7.98
C HIS A 847 -2.77 -4.23 -7.97
N LEU A 848 -1.57 -4.51 -8.48
CA LEU A 848 -0.54 -3.50 -8.64
C LEU A 848 -0.97 -2.46 -9.68
N SER A 849 -0.92 -1.19 -9.29
CA SER A 849 -1.05 -0.06 -10.22
C SER A 849 0.21 0.07 -11.09
N GLU A 850 0.08 0.76 -12.22
CA GLU A 850 1.20 0.99 -13.15
C GLU A 850 2.36 1.74 -12.47
N ARG A 851 2.06 2.70 -11.59
CA ARG A 851 3.08 3.44 -10.82
C ARG A 851 3.82 2.53 -9.83
N GLN A 852 3.11 1.63 -9.16
CA GLN A 852 3.71 0.65 -8.26
C GLN A 852 4.63 -0.31 -9.01
N MET A 853 4.20 -0.79 -10.17
CA MET A 853 5.04 -1.64 -11.00
C MET A 853 6.32 -0.92 -11.46
N TYR A 854 6.21 0.37 -11.83
CA TYR A 854 7.36 1.18 -12.20
C TYR A 854 8.33 1.35 -11.02
N TRP A 855 7.84 1.70 -9.83
CA TRP A 855 8.68 1.84 -8.65
C TRP A 855 9.33 0.53 -8.21
N ILE A 856 8.63 -0.60 -8.31
CA ILE A 856 9.21 -1.92 -8.05
C ILE A 856 10.36 -2.19 -9.03
N ASP A 857 10.20 -1.86 -10.31
CA ASP A 857 11.25 -2.02 -11.31
C ASP A 857 12.48 -1.14 -10.99
N VAL A 858 12.26 0.15 -10.69
CA VAL A 858 13.32 1.11 -10.30
C VAL A 858 14.10 0.60 -9.09
N LEU A 859 13.39 0.21 -8.01
CA LEU A 859 14.02 -0.25 -6.76
C LEU A 859 14.79 -1.57 -6.96
N LYS A 860 14.22 -2.54 -7.69
CA LYS A 860 14.89 -3.81 -7.96
C LYS A 860 16.10 -3.67 -8.85
N ARG A 861 16.06 -2.80 -9.87
CA ARG A 861 17.25 -2.49 -10.70
C ARG A 861 18.34 -1.79 -9.90
N ALA A 862 17.96 -1.05 -8.86
CA ALA A 862 18.90 -0.45 -7.93
C ALA A 862 19.47 -1.42 -6.88
N GLY A 863 19.10 -2.71 -6.93
CA GLY A 863 19.60 -3.74 -6.01
C GLY A 863 18.84 -3.85 -4.69
N VAL A 864 17.71 -3.15 -4.53
CA VAL A 864 16.90 -3.20 -3.30
C VAL A 864 15.96 -4.39 -3.34
N GLU A 865 15.81 -5.09 -2.21
CA GLU A 865 14.83 -6.16 -2.10
C GLU A 865 13.40 -5.59 -2.07
N VAL A 866 12.56 -6.07 -2.98
CA VAL A 866 11.15 -5.67 -3.06
C VAL A 866 10.26 -6.90 -3.18
N GLU A 867 9.29 -7.00 -2.29
CA GLU A 867 8.32 -8.09 -2.24
C GLU A 867 6.87 -7.60 -2.39
N LEU A 868 6.01 -8.47 -2.93
CA LEU A 868 4.57 -8.32 -2.98
C LEU A 868 3.97 -9.24 -1.92
N CYS A 869 3.54 -8.66 -0.81
CA CYS A 869 2.92 -9.36 0.31
C CYS A 869 1.40 -9.44 0.11
N LYS A 870 0.90 -10.65 -0.16
CA LYS A 870 -0.54 -10.91 -0.26
C LYS A 870 -1.09 -11.47 1.04
N VAL A 871 -2.06 -10.76 1.61
CA VAL A 871 -2.71 -11.13 2.87
C VAL A 871 -4.05 -11.81 2.58
N TYR A 872 -4.22 -13.03 3.09
CA TYR A 872 -5.43 -13.82 2.94
C TYR A 872 -6.01 -14.18 4.31
N ASP A 873 -7.33 -14.31 4.39
CA ASP A 873 -7.94 -14.97 5.54
C ASP A 873 -7.49 -16.45 5.60
N PRO A 874 -7.51 -17.10 6.78
CA PRO A 874 -7.00 -18.45 6.94
C PRO A 874 -7.67 -19.49 6.04
N LYS A 875 -8.97 -19.33 5.73
CA LYS A 875 -9.69 -20.28 4.87
C LYS A 875 -9.20 -20.13 3.42
N THR A 876 -9.14 -18.90 2.92
CA THR A 876 -8.67 -18.64 1.55
C THR A 876 -7.19 -18.97 1.38
N TYR A 877 -6.38 -18.72 2.40
CA TYR A 877 -4.97 -19.10 2.42
C TYR A 877 -4.80 -20.61 2.23
N GLU A 878 -5.50 -21.44 3.00
CA GLU A 878 -5.42 -22.91 2.88
C GLU A 878 -5.85 -23.39 1.48
N ILE A 879 -6.91 -22.81 0.90
CA ILE A 879 -7.34 -23.14 -0.47
C ILE A 879 -6.27 -22.78 -1.51
N LYS A 880 -5.67 -21.58 -1.42
CA LYS A 880 -4.62 -21.16 -2.36
C LYS A 880 -3.34 -21.95 -2.18
N LYS A 881 -2.95 -22.22 -0.94
CA LYS A 881 -1.80 -23.07 -0.59
C LYS A 881 -1.97 -24.45 -1.23
N MET A 882 -3.11 -25.12 -0.98
CA MET A 882 -3.42 -26.41 -1.62
C MET A 882 -3.40 -26.37 -3.15
N ARG A 883 -3.91 -25.30 -3.78
CA ARG A 883 -3.87 -25.15 -5.25
C ARG A 883 -2.45 -24.94 -5.79
N SER A 884 -1.64 -24.14 -5.11
CA SER A 884 -0.26 -23.87 -5.52
C SER A 884 0.62 -25.12 -5.41
N GLU A 885 0.43 -25.91 -4.35
CA GLU A 885 1.20 -27.13 -4.11
C GLU A 885 0.87 -28.24 -5.13
N ARG A 886 -0.38 -28.32 -5.60
CA ARG A 886 -0.78 -29.27 -6.67
C ARG A 886 -0.03 -29.07 -7.99
N ILE A 887 0.40 -27.83 -8.29
CA ILE A 887 1.16 -27.51 -9.51
C ILE A 887 2.67 -27.57 -9.25
N TYR A 888 3.09 -27.23 -8.03
CA TYR A 888 4.50 -27.17 -7.65
C TYR A 888 5.20 -28.53 -7.70
N MET A 889 4.54 -29.60 -7.20
CA MET A 889 5.14 -30.94 -7.14
C MET A 889 5.52 -31.49 -8.52
N PRO A 890 4.59 -31.53 -9.51
CA PRO A 890 4.93 -31.92 -10.88
C PRO A 890 6.06 -31.05 -11.46
N PHE A 891 5.98 -29.73 -11.31
CA PHE A 891 7.00 -28.82 -11.83
C PHE A 891 8.38 -29.05 -11.22
N GLN A 892 8.49 -29.32 -9.91
CA GLN A 892 9.76 -29.63 -9.25
C GLN A 892 10.34 -30.95 -9.75
N ILE A 893 9.51 -31.97 -9.93
CA ILE A 893 9.92 -33.25 -10.53
C ILE A 893 10.52 -33.01 -11.92
N PHE A 894 9.85 -32.22 -12.76
CA PHE A 894 10.33 -31.87 -14.09
C PHE A 894 11.62 -31.02 -14.05
N LYS A 895 11.70 -30.04 -13.15
CA LYS A 895 12.88 -29.17 -13.00
C LYS A 895 14.12 -29.96 -12.60
N GLN A 896 14.01 -30.79 -11.57
CA GLN A 896 15.15 -31.51 -11.00
C GLN A 896 15.61 -32.66 -11.90
N ARG A 897 14.71 -33.27 -12.66
CA ARG A 897 15.02 -34.49 -13.41
C ARG A 897 15.15 -34.32 -14.93
N ILE A 898 14.41 -33.37 -15.53
CA ILE A 898 14.47 -33.10 -16.97
C ILE A 898 15.33 -31.87 -17.27
N PHE A 899 15.08 -30.77 -16.57
CA PHE A 899 15.72 -29.49 -16.89
C PHE A 899 17.09 -29.28 -16.23
N THR A 900 17.46 -30.11 -15.25
CA THR A 900 18.79 -30.08 -14.63
C THR A 900 19.71 -31.03 -15.39
N PRO A 901 20.87 -30.57 -15.91
CA PRO A 901 21.86 -31.43 -16.58
C PRO A 901 22.29 -32.62 -15.72
N ILE A 902 22.54 -33.79 -16.33
CA ILE A 902 22.82 -35.07 -15.63
C ILE A 902 24.01 -34.94 -14.66
N ASP A 903 25.07 -34.21 -15.04
CA ASP A 903 26.25 -33.91 -14.23
C ASP A 903 25.94 -33.11 -12.95
N LYS A 904 24.80 -32.42 -12.92
CA LYS A 904 24.32 -31.62 -11.79
C LYS A 904 23.16 -32.26 -11.03
N GLN A 905 22.70 -33.44 -11.45
CA GLN A 905 21.70 -34.22 -10.73
C GLN A 905 22.35 -35.00 -9.59
N SER A 906 21.61 -35.28 -8.51
CA SER A 906 22.10 -36.16 -7.44
C SER A 906 22.27 -37.59 -7.96
N ILE A 907 23.09 -38.41 -7.28
CA ILE A 907 23.32 -39.81 -7.66
C ILE A 907 22.02 -40.61 -7.58
N PHE A 908 21.16 -40.34 -6.58
CA PHE A 908 19.81 -40.89 -6.48
C PHE A 908 18.96 -40.53 -7.69
N ALA A 909 18.93 -39.27 -8.11
CA ALA A 909 18.17 -38.84 -9.29
C ALA A 909 18.66 -39.50 -10.59
N GLN A 910 19.98 -39.70 -10.71
CA GLN A 910 20.61 -40.37 -11.86
C GLN A 910 20.30 -41.87 -11.91
N ARG A 911 20.26 -42.55 -10.76
CA ARG A 911 20.11 -44.02 -10.67
C ARG A 911 18.66 -44.49 -10.63
N THR A 912 17.77 -43.72 -10.02
CA THR A 912 16.39 -44.16 -9.75
C THR A 912 15.48 -44.07 -10.96
N ASN A 913 14.35 -44.75 -10.93
CA ASN A 913 13.29 -44.61 -11.93
C ASN A 913 12.27 -43.49 -11.56
N TRP A 914 11.32 -43.21 -12.45
CA TRP A 914 10.32 -42.14 -12.24
C TRP A 914 9.42 -42.36 -11.02
N LEU A 915 9.10 -43.61 -10.70
CA LEU A 915 8.26 -43.97 -9.56
C LEU A 915 9.03 -43.78 -8.25
N GLU A 916 10.27 -44.25 -8.18
CA GLU A 916 11.15 -44.07 -7.02
C GLU A 916 11.37 -42.59 -6.72
N PHE A 917 11.82 -41.82 -7.72
CA PHE A 917 12.02 -40.39 -7.54
C PHE A 917 10.71 -39.64 -7.26
N GLY A 918 9.64 -39.97 -7.97
CA GLY A 918 8.33 -39.37 -7.73
C GLY A 918 7.82 -39.63 -6.31
N LEU A 919 8.04 -40.84 -5.78
CA LEU A 919 7.67 -41.20 -4.42
C LEU A 919 8.55 -40.48 -3.39
N ALA A 920 9.85 -40.36 -3.61
CA ALA A 920 10.73 -39.57 -2.74
C ALA A 920 10.29 -38.11 -2.67
N GLN A 921 9.96 -37.49 -3.81
CA GLN A 921 9.45 -36.12 -3.86
C GLN A 921 8.06 -36.00 -3.20
N PHE A 922 7.20 -37.00 -3.36
CA PHE A 922 5.91 -37.06 -2.67
C PHE A 922 6.09 -37.17 -1.15
N LEU A 923 6.99 -38.03 -0.67
CA LEU A 923 7.30 -38.17 0.75
C LEU A 923 7.84 -36.86 1.31
N ARG A 924 8.76 -36.21 0.58
CA ARG A 924 9.28 -34.87 0.91
C ARG A 924 8.17 -33.84 1.07
N TRP A 925 7.27 -33.73 0.09
CA TRP A 925 6.10 -32.84 0.17
C TRP A 925 5.17 -33.22 1.32
N SER A 926 4.94 -34.52 1.53
CA SER A 926 4.09 -35.01 2.62
C SER A 926 4.65 -34.53 3.96
N MET A 927 5.96 -34.64 4.17
CA MET A 927 6.62 -34.21 5.41
C MET A 927 6.57 -32.69 5.62
N GLU A 928 6.60 -31.88 4.56
CA GLU A 928 6.39 -30.41 4.64
C GLU A 928 4.95 -30.01 5.04
N SER A 929 3.97 -30.92 4.86
CA SER A 929 2.54 -30.63 4.95
C SER A 929 1.79 -31.44 6.03
N ILE A 930 2.47 -32.23 6.86
CA ILE A 930 1.84 -33.00 7.95
C ILE A 930 1.29 -32.04 9.02
N LYS A 931 -0.04 -31.83 8.99
CA LYS A 931 -0.85 -31.35 10.11
C LYS A 931 -1.80 -32.47 10.57
N PRO A 932 -2.23 -32.51 11.85
CA PRO A 932 -3.33 -33.37 12.27
C PRO A 932 -4.53 -33.17 11.32
N ASN A 933 -5.15 -34.26 10.85
CA ASN A 933 -6.28 -34.28 9.89
C ASN A 933 -5.96 -34.00 8.42
N THR A 934 -4.70 -34.08 7.98
CA THR A 934 -4.34 -34.00 6.55
C THR A 934 -4.20 -35.39 5.91
N ALA A 935 -4.32 -35.47 4.57
CA ALA A 935 -4.12 -36.71 3.82
C ALA A 935 -2.73 -37.32 4.04
N GLY A 936 -1.70 -36.48 4.27
CA GLY A 936 -0.35 -36.93 4.63
C GLY A 936 -0.34 -37.67 5.97
N PHE A 937 -1.03 -37.17 6.99
CA PHE A 937 -1.15 -37.85 8.29
C PHE A 937 -1.93 -39.17 8.18
N VAL A 938 -2.99 -39.21 7.35
CA VAL A 938 -3.76 -40.44 7.08
C VAL A 938 -2.91 -41.51 6.38
N PHE A 939 -2.00 -41.13 5.48
CA PHE A 939 -1.11 -42.08 4.80
C PHE A 939 -0.24 -42.88 5.78
N TYR A 940 0.18 -42.30 6.91
CA TYR A 940 0.98 -42.99 7.92
C TYR A 940 0.15 -43.76 8.96
N SER A 941 -1.17 -43.86 8.78
CA SER A 941 -2.07 -44.51 9.75
C SER A 941 -2.07 -46.04 9.61
N LYS A 942 -2.28 -46.71 10.75
CA LYS A 942 -2.40 -48.17 10.86
C LYS A 942 -3.45 -48.75 9.89
N GLU A 943 -4.60 -48.10 9.79
CA GLU A 943 -5.75 -48.55 9.00
C GLU A 943 -5.41 -48.63 7.51
N VAL A 944 -4.72 -47.61 6.99
CA VAL A 944 -4.30 -47.53 5.59
C VAL A 944 -3.33 -48.66 5.25
N TRP A 945 -2.34 -48.90 6.10
CA TRP A 945 -1.31 -49.89 5.83
C TRP A 945 -1.79 -51.33 5.99
N ILE A 946 -2.69 -51.61 6.93
CA ILE A 946 -3.37 -52.92 7.00
C ILE A 946 -4.17 -53.18 5.72
N TRP A 947 -4.88 -52.16 5.21
CA TRP A 947 -5.65 -52.30 3.98
C TRP A 947 -4.73 -52.51 2.76
N LEU A 948 -3.67 -51.71 2.62
CA LEU A 948 -2.69 -51.83 1.54
C LEU A 948 -2.01 -53.20 1.54
N TYR A 949 -1.59 -53.68 2.71
CA TYR A 949 -1.01 -55.01 2.88
C TYR A 949 -1.98 -56.11 2.41
N ARG A 950 -3.25 -56.06 2.85
CA ARG A 950 -4.28 -57.03 2.44
C ARG A 950 -4.55 -56.98 0.93
N PHE A 951 -4.64 -55.79 0.36
CA PHE A 951 -4.85 -55.60 -1.08
C PHE A 951 -3.69 -56.15 -1.91
N ARG A 952 -2.45 -55.82 -1.55
CA ARG A 952 -1.25 -56.31 -2.23
C ARG A 952 -1.11 -57.83 -2.10
N ARG A 953 -1.39 -58.38 -0.92
CA ARG A 953 -1.44 -59.82 -0.67
C ARG A 953 -2.44 -60.54 -1.59
N TRP A 954 -3.66 -59.99 -1.71
CA TRP A 954 -4.68 -60.54 -2.61
C TRP A 954 -4.24 -60.47 -4.08
N ARG A 955 -3.74 -59.31 -4.53
CA ARG A 955 -3.27 -59.10 -5.91
C ARG A 955 -2.14 -60.04 -6.31
N CYS A 956 -1.25 -60.39 -5.38
CA CYS A 956 -0.12 -61.28 -5.63
C CYS A 956 -0.46 -62.78 -5.44
N GLY A 957 -1.77 -63.11 -5.42
CA GLY A 957 -2.24 -64.49 -5.49
C GLY A 957 -2.27 -65.26 -4.17
N ALA A 958 -2.03 -64.62 -3.00
CA ALA A 958 -2.03 -65.19 -1.65
C ALA A 958 -1.13 -66.44 -1.37
N SER A 959 -0.70 -67.17 -2.40
CA SER A 959 -0.12 -68.52 -2.33
C SER A 959 1.39 -68.56 -2.03
N TYR A 960 2.09 -67.43 -2.05
CA TYR A 960 3.57 -67.40 -2.05
C TYR A 960 4.22 -66.83 -0.77
N ILE A 961 3.45 -66.51 0.28
CA ILE A 961 3.95 -65.80 1.48
C ILE A 961 4.26 -66.75 2.67
N GLY A 962 4.21 -68.07 2.45
CA GLY A 962 4.38 -69.04 3.53
C GLY A 962 3.27 -68.95 4.58
N ASP A 963 3.53 -69.42 5.79
CA ASP A 963 2.56 -69.54 6.87
C ASP A 963 2.58 -68.37 7.87
N THR A 964 3.32 -67.29 7.57
CA THR A 964 3.50 -66.14 8.47
C THR A 964 2.19 -65.38 8.72
N VAL A 965 1.91 -65.09 9.99
CA VAL A 965 0.78 -64.29 10.46
C VAL A 965 1.26 -63.07 11.23
N PHE A 966 0.44 -62.01 11.27
CA PHE A 966 0.65 -60.88 12.18
C PHE A 966 -0.49 -60.79 13.20
N GLU A 967 -0.16 -60.63 14.47
CA GLU A 967 -1.11 -60.63 15.59
C GLU A 967 -0.87 -59.42 16.49
N PRO A 968 -1.86 -58.54 16.70
CA PRO A 968 -1.76 -57.47 17.68
C PRO A 968 -1.52 -58.03 19.09
N PHE A 969 -0.72 -57.32 19.88
CA PHE A 969 -0.37 -57.70 21.23
C PHE A 969 -0.48 -56.50 22.17
N GLU A 970 -1.05 -56.74 23.34
CA GLU A 970 -1.24 -55.73 24.38
C GLU A 970 -1.14 -56.39 25.76
N ASP A 971 -0.14 -55.96 26.54
CA ASP A 971 0.10 -56.38 27.92
C ASP A 971 0.50 -55.15 28.75
N GLY A 972 -0.51 -54.50 29.34
CA GLY A 972 -0.36 -53.21 30.01
C GLY A 972 0.04 -52.08 29.05
N MET A 973 1.18 -51.42 29.34
CA MET A 973 1.72 -50.36 28.48
C MET A 973 2.66 -50.88 27.37
N ALA A 974 2.97 -52.18 27.34
CA ALA A 974 3.69 -52.81 26.24
C ALA A 974 2.69 -53.24 25.16
N LYS A 975 2.59 -52.44 24.09
CA LYS A 975 1.75 -52.72 22.92
C LYS A 975 2.61 -52.95 21.69
N GLY A 976 2.15 -53.75 20.75
CA GLY A 976 2.87 -54.01 19.51
C GLY A 976 2.19 -55.04 18.63
N VAL A 977 2.95 -55.56 17.67
CA VAL A 977 2.50 -56.61 16.76
C VAL A 977 3.56 -57.70 16.68
N TRP A 978 3.11 -58.95 16.81
CA TRP A 978 3.92 -60.13 16.53
C TRP A 978 3.80 -60.51 15.07
N ILE A 979 4.93 -60.78 14.42
CA ILE A 979 4.98 -61.40 13.09
C ILE A 979 5.72 -62.72 13.26
N ARG A 980 5.05 -63.83 12.96
CA ARG A 980 5.54 -65.19 13.27
C ARG A 980 4.89 -66.27 12.42
N SER A 981 5.51 -67.44 12.36
CA SER A 981 4.96 -68.66 11.76
C SER A 981 4.26 -69.51 12.84
N PRO A 982 2.95 -69.79 12.74
CA PRO A 982 2.24 -70.62 13.70
C PRO A 982 2.57 -72.11 13.57
N GLN A 983 3.13 -72.57 12.44
CA GLN A 983 3.41 -73.99 12.21
C GLN A 983 4.79 -74.44 12.75
N ARG A 984 5.65 -73.49 13.15
CA ARG A 984 7.04 -73.76 13.56
C ARG A 984 7.27 -73.86 15.08
N GLY A 985 6.20 -73.91 15.87
CA GLY A 985 6.25 -74.10 17.32
C GLY A 985 6.15 -72.81 18.14
N LYS A 986 6.21 -72.95 19.48
CA LYS A 986 6.04 -71.82 20.42
C LYS A 986 7.34 -71.17 20.91
N GLU A 987 8.47 -71.85 20.71
CA GLU A 987 9.79 -71.35 21.11
C GLU A 987 10.54 -70.82 19.90
N TYR A 988 11.09 -69.61 20.03
CA TYR A 988 11.82 -68.92 18.97
C TYR A 988 13.32 -69.08 19.18
N ASP A 989 14.07 -69.31 18.11
CA ASP A 989 15.54 -69.33 18.14
C ASP A 989 16.14 -67.94 17.96
N VAL A 990 15.45 -67.05 17.24
CA VAL A 990 15.75 -65.61 17.17
C VAL A 990 14.48 -64.76 17.19
N VAL A 991 14.51 -63.68 17.96
CA VAL A 991 13.46 -62.65 18.01
C VAL A 991 14.04 -61.30 17.65
N ILE A 992 13.51 -60.67 16.61
CA ILE A 992 13.83 -59.28 16.28
C ILE A 992 12.92 -58.36 17.09
N TYR A 993 13.49 -57.59 18.01
CA TYR A 993 12.76 -56.55 18.72
C TYR A 993 12.87 -55.24 17.95
N TYR A 994 11.81 -54.90 17.22
CA TYR A 994 11.81 -53.78 16.29
C TYR A 994 11.14 -52.53 16.87
N VAL A 995 11.82 -51.39 16.83
CA VAL A 995 11.32 -50.08 17.24
C VAL A 995 11.22 -49.16 16.01
N HIS A 996 9.99 -48.85 15.58
CA HIS A 996 9.75 -48.15 14.33
C HIS A 996 10.05 -46.64 14.37
N GLY A 997 10.41 -46.07 13.22
CA GLY A 997 10.56 -44.63 12.99
C GLY A 997 9.23 -43.85 12.94
N GLY A 998 9.27 -42.61 12.48
CA GLY A 998 8.07 -41.73 12.39
C GLY A 998 8.15 -40.42 13.19
N GLY A 999 9.36 -39.98 13.53
CA GLY A 999 9.58 -38.67 14.15
C GLY A 999 8.95 -38.49 15.54
N HIS A 1000 8.66 -39.58 16.27
CA HIS A 1000 7.93 -39.59 17.56
C HIS A 1000 6.47 -39.12 17.50
N VAL A 1001 5.92 -38.74 16.34
CA VAL A 1001 4.61 -38.06 16.23
C VAL A 1001 3.63 -38.82 15.35
N PHE A 1002 4.11 -39.69 14.46
CA PHE A 1002 3.27 -40.48 13.56
C PHE A 1002 3.94 -41.83 13.24
N ALA A 1003 3.37 -42.55 12.27
CA ALA A 1003 3.72 -43.89 11.84
C ALA A 1003 3.35 -44.99 12.83
N SER A 1004 3.31 -46.21 12.33
CA SER A 1004 2.83 -47.39 13.05
C SER A 1004 3.62 -48.61 12.58
N PRO A 1005 3.86 -49.64 13.42
CA PRO A 1005 4.63 -50.82 13.01
C PRO A 1005 3.98 -51.58 11.84
N TYR A 1006 2.68 -51.37 11.61
CA TYR A 1006 1.94 -51.97 10.50
C TYR A 1006 2.40 -51.49 9.11
N MET A 1007 3.11 -50.36 9.03
CA MET A 1007 3.74 -49.90 7.79
C MET A 1007 4.82 -50.87 7.27
N TYR A 1008 5.42 -51.63 8.18
CA TYR A 1008 6.59 -52.46 7.95
C TYR A 1008 6.24 -53.95 7.78
N LEU A 1009 4.94 -54.31 7.66
CA LEU A 1009 4.50 -55.71 7.63
C LEU A 1009 5.14 -56.53 6.49
N GLU A 1010 5.18 -55.97 5.27
CA GLU A 1010 5.80 -56.68 4.13
C GLU A 1010 7.29 -56.96 4.42
N PHE A 1011 7.99 -55.96 4.97
CA PHE A 1011 9.40 -56.04 5.36
C PHE A 1011 9.64 -57.13 6.39
N PHE A 1012 8.85 -57.17 7.47
CA PHE A 1012 9.00 -58.19 8.50
C PHE A 1012 8.73 -59.60 8.00
N VAL A 1013 7.73 -59.78 7.14
CA VAL A 1013 7.40 -61.09 6.57
C VAL A 1013 8.54 -61.61 5.71
N LYS A 1014 9.12 -60.76 4.85
CA LYS A 1014 10.28 -61.15 4.03
C LYS A 1014 11.55 -61.32 4.87
N LEU A 1015 11.74 -60.54 5.93
CA LEU A 1015 12.86 -60.70 6.86
C LEU A 1015 12.80 -62.06 7.56
N ILE A 1016 11.63 -62.48 8.07
CA ILE A 1016 11.45 -63.82 8.68
C ILE A 1016 11.81 -64.91 7.68
N TYR A 1017 11.34 -64.79 6.44
CA TYR A 1017 11.67 -65.76 5.39
C TYR A 1017 13.18 -65.79 5.14
N SER A 1018 13.83 -64.63 4.98
CA SER A 1018 15.27 -64.53 4.72
C SER A 1018 16.10 -65.10 5.87
N LEU A 1019 15.69 -64.88 7.12
CA LEU A 1019 16.30 -65.51 8.30
C LEU A 1019 16.16 -67.04 8.28
N GLN A 1020 15.05 -67.59 7.77
CA GLN A 1020 14.93 -69.04 7.60
C GLN A 1020 15.95 -69.59 6.58
N PHE A 1021 16.26 -68.83 5.52
CA PHE A 1021 17.33 -69.19 4.57
C PHE A 1021 18.72 -69.14 5.19
N GLN A 1022 18.95 -68.22 6.12
CA GLN A 1022 20.20 -68.15 6.89
C GLN A 1022 20.36 -69.28 7.90
N GLY A 1023 19.35 -70.13 8.09
CA GLY A 1023 19.40 -71.33 8.93
C GLY A 1023 18.62 -71.25 10.24
N PHE A 1024 17.90 -70.15 10.50
CA PHE A 1024 17.02 -70.06 11.67
C PHE A 1024 15.76 -70.91 11.48
N ARG A 1025 15.42 -71.74 12.47
CA ARG A 1025 14.30 -72.67 12.45
C ARG A 1025 12.96 -71.98 12.71
N ASN A 1026 12.88 -71.06 13.67
CA ASN A 1026 11.65 -70.39 14.05
C ASN A 1026 11.87 -68.89 14.40
N PRO A 1027 12.30 -68.07 13.42
CA PRO A 1027 12.48 -66.63 13.63
C PRO A 1027 11.14 -65.91 13.80
N ALA A 1028 11.10 -64.90 14.66
CA ALA A 1028 9.95 -64.03 14.87
C ALA A 1028 10.34 -62.54 15.00
N VAL A 1029 9.40 -61.65 14.70
CA VAL A 1029 9.55 -60.21 14.92
C VAL A 1029 8.49 -59.74 15.91
N PHE A 1030 8.93 -59.01 16.94
CA PHE A 1030 8.04 -58.22 17.79
C PHE A 1030 8.29 -56.75 17.51
N ALA A 1031 7.35 -56.10 16.81
CA ALA A 1031 7.43 -54.68 16.51
C ALA A 1031 6.60 -53.89 17.52
N LEU A 1032 7.26 -53.04 18.31
CA LEU A 1032 6.64 -52.25 19.37
C LEU A 1032 5.76 -51.14 18.77
N GLU A 1033 4.59 -50.91 19.35
CA GLU A 1033 3.74 -49.74 19.09
C GLU A 1033 3.82 -48.80 20.31
N TYR A 1034 4.46 -47.65 20.14
CA TYR A 1034 4.64 -46.65 21.22
C TYR A 1034 3.81 -45.39 20.97
N GLY A 1035 3.50 -44.66 22.04
CA GLY A 1035 2.65 -43.47 21.97
C GLY A 1035 3.34 -42.27 21.33
N HIS A 1036 2.56 -41.37 20.72
CA HIS A 1036 3.10 -40.21 19.98
C HIS A 1036 3.09 -38.91 20.81
N ILE A 1037 4.03 -38.01 20.53
CA ILE A 1037 4.04 -36.64 21.09
C ILE A 1037 2.87 -35.85 20.48
N PRO A 1038 2.16 -35.01 21.26
CA PRO A 1038 2.45 -34.63 22.65
C PRO A 1038 1.83 -35.55 23.71
N MET A 1039 1.08 -36.58 23.31
CA MET A 1039 0.34 -37.45 24.25
C MET A 1039 1.27 -38.33 25.10
N THR A 1040 2.44 -38.69 24.58
CA THR A 1040 3.46 -39.47 25.30
C THR A 1040 4.81 -38.76 25.15
N SER A 1041 5.41 -38.36 26.27
CA SER A 1041 6.74 -37.75 26.28
C SER A 1041 7.81 -38.76 25.87
N TYR A 1042 9.01 -38.28 25.52
CA TYR A 1042 10.13 -39.16 25.20
C TYR A 1042 10.44 -40.17 26.31
N ALA A 1043 10.46 -39.73 27.58
CA ALA A 1043 10.64 -40.62 28.73
C ALA A 1043 9.56 -41.73 28.77
N GLY A 1044 8.33 -41.39 28.41
CA GLY A 1044 7.22 -42.34 28.27
C GLY A 1044 7.46 -43.34 27.13
N GLN A 1045 7.92 -42.88 25.97
CA GLN A 1045 8.24 -43.74 24.83
C GLN A 1045 9.39 -44.71 25.16
N LEU A 1046 10.48 -44.21 25.75
CA LEU A 1046 11.60 -45.05 26.19
C LEU A 1046 11.18 -46.03 27.30
N SER A 1047 10.22 -45.64 28.13
CA SER A 1047 9.61 -46.54 29.13
C SER A 1047 8.81 -47.67 28.49
N GLN A 1048 8.06 -47.40 27.41
CA GLN A 1048 7.36 -48.43 26.64
C GLN A 1048 8.33 -49.39 25.95
N VAL A 1049 9.44 -48.87 25.42
CA VAL A 1049 10.53 -49.67 24.85
C VAL A 1049 11.17 -50.58 25.93
N SER A 1050 11.41 -50.04 27.12
CA SER A 1050 11.95 -50.81 28.25
C SER A 1050 10.98 -51.90 28.73
N LEU A 1051 9.67 -51.63 28.73
CA LEU A 1051 8.65 -52.61 29.07
C LEU A 1051 8.58 -53.75 28.04
N GLY A 1052 8.66 -53.43 26.75
CA GLY A 1052 8.73 -54.42 25.67
C GLY A 1052 9.97 -55.31 25.82
N TRP A 1053 11.13 -54.72 26.11
CA TRP A 1053 12.37 -55.45 26.40
C TRP A 1053 12.21 -56.43 27.57
N ASN A 1054 11.71 -55.94 28.71
CA ASN A 1054 11.50 -56.74 29.91
C ASN A 1054 10.53 -57.91 29.65
N LEU A 1055 9.48 -57.67 28.87
CA LEU A 1055 8.51 -58.69 28.48
C LEU A 1055 9.17 -59.80 27.64
N LEU A 1056 9.97 -59.43 26.64
CA LEU A 1056 10.66 -60.40 25.79
C LEU A 1056 11.67 -61.22 26.60
N LYS A 1057 12.50 -60.60 27.44
CA LYS A 1057 13.45 -61.34 28.29
C LYS A 1057 12.75 -62.21 29.33
N LYS A 1058 11.56 -61.83 29.82
CA LYS A 1058 10.77 -62.65 30.74
C LYS A 1058 10.11 -63.85 30.06
N LYS A 1059 9.48 -63.67 28.89
CA LYS A 1059 8.70 -64.72 28.20
C LYS A 1059 9.54 -65.59 27.27
N HIS A 1060 10.67 -65.08 26.77
CA HIS A 1060 11.52 -65.73 25.77
C HIS A 1060 13.01 -65.65 26.15
N ALA A 1061 13.33 -65.96 27.40
CA ALA A 1061 14.70 -65.88 27.93
C ALA A 1061 15.74 -66.74 27.17
N GLN A 1062 15.30 -67.80 26.50
CA GLN A 1062 16.16 -68.73 25.75
C GLN A 1062 16.36 -68.35 24.28
N ALA A 1063 15.60 -67.37 23.76
CA ALA A 1063 15.74 -66.91 22.38
C ALA A 1063 16.88 -65.88 22.27
N ASN A 1064 17.63 -65.91 21.16
CA ASN A 1064 18.53 -64.80 20.83
C ASN A 1064 17.68 -63.58 20.46
N ILE A 1065 17.94 -62.43 21.04
CA ILE A 1065 17.17 -61.20 20.78
C ILE A 1065 18.05 -60.18 20.07
N VAL A 1066 17.65 -59.79 18.87
CA VAL A 1066 18.29 -58.73 18.08
C VAL A 1066 17.48 -57.45 18.27
N LEU A 1067 18.12 -56.39 18.79
CA LEU A 1067 17.49 -55.08 18.92
C LEU A 1067 17.62 -54.32 17.59
N MET A 1068 16.50 -53.89 17.02
CA MET A 1068 16.49 -53.25 15.71
C MET A 1068 15.61 -52.00 15.71
N GLY A 1069 15.99 -50.98 14.94
CA GLY A 1069 15.13 -49.82 14.74
C GLY A 1069 15.57 -48.95 13.58
N ASP A 1070 14.67 -48.10 13.11
CA ASP A 1070 14.92 -47.15 12.02
C ASP A 1070 14.66 -45.70 12.45
N SER A 1071 15.38 -44.74 11.88
CA SER A 1071 15.16 -43.30 12.11
C SER A 1071 15.14 -42.95 13.61
N ASN A 1072 14.13 -42.21 14.08
CA ASN A 1072 13.88 -41.93 15.49
C ASN A 1072 13.64 -43.19 16.36
N GLY A 1073 13.15 -44.29 15.78
CA GLY A 1073 13.00 -45.57 16.46
C GLY A 1073 14.36 -46.20 16.78
N ALA A 1074 15.33 -46.05 15.88
CA ALA A 1074 16.72 -46.41 16.14
C ALA A 1074 17.32 -45.57 17.28
N SER A 1075 16.95 -44.30 17.39
CA SER A 1075 17.36 -43.43 18.51
C SER A 1075 16.82 -43.93 19.85
N LEU A 1076 15.55 -44.34 19.91
CA LEU A 1076 14.96 -44.96 21.10
C LEU A 1076 15.66 -46.28 21.45
N ALA A 1077 16.00 -47.09 20.45
CA ALA A 1077 16.71 -48.35 20.64
C ALA A 1077 18.16 -48.14 21.12
N LEU A 1078 18.87 -47.14 20.60
CA LEU A 1078 20.17 -46.70 21.13
C LEU A 1078 20.04 -46.19 22.57
N GLY A 1079 18.98 -45.42 22.86
CA GLY A 1079 18.63 -45.00 24.21
C GLY A 1079 18.39 -46.17 25.16
N LEU A 1080 17.76 -47.26 24.69
CA LEU A 1080 17.58 -48.49 25.45
C LEU A 1080 18.92 -49.15 25.80
N LEU A 1081 19.88 -49.24 24.87
CA LEU A 1081 21.22 -49.80 25.16
C LEU A 1081 21.95 -49.01 26.27
N LEU A 1082 21.85 -47.68 26.22
CA LEU A 1082 22.38 -46.80 27.27
C LEU A 1082 21.62 -46.96 28.59
N HIS A 1083 20.32 -47.18 28.55
CA HIS A 1083 19.46 -47.39 29.73
C HIS A 1083 19.70 -48.74 30.40
N ILE A 1084 19.93 -49.81 29.62
CA ILE A 1084 20.30 -51.15 30.14
C ILE A 1084 21.58 -51.08 30.98
N THR A 1085 22.55 -50.30 30.53
CA THR A 1085 23.85 -50.16 31.19
C THR A 1085 23.83 -49.19 32.36
N ARG A 1086 23.10 -48.09 32.22
CA ARG A 1086 22.94 -47.07 33.24
C ARG A 1086 21.48 -46.63 33.25
N PRO A 1087 20.65 -47.20 34.13
CA PRO A 1087 19.23 -46.87 34.16
C PRO A 1087 18.98 -45.40 34.49
N ALA A 1088 18.21 -44.72 33.65
CA ALA A 1088 17.65 -43.40 33.89
C ALA A 1088 16.53 -43.47 34.93
N TYR A 1089 16.58 -42.61 35.95
CA TYR A 1089 15.64 -42.64 37.08
C TYR A 1089 14.16 -42.37 36.69
N HIS A 1090 13.93 -41.57 35.64
CA HIS A 1090 12.59 -41.17 35.19
C HIS A 1090 11.99 -42.09 34.11
N VAL A 1091 12.65 -43.21 33.81
CA VAL A 1091 12.24 -44.20 32.81
C VAL A 1091 11.98 -45.51 33.52
N THR A 1092 10.98 -46.29 33.08
CA THR A 1092 10.70 -47.61 33.63
C THR A 1092 11.98 -48.45 33.70
N GLY A 1093 12.21 -49.11 34.85
CA GLY A 1093 13.36 -49.97 35.05
C GLY A 1093 13.48 -51.05 33.98
N VAL A 1094 14.71 -51.38 33.62
CA VAL A 1094 15.01 -52.31 32.52
C VAL A 1094 15.81 -53.50 33.04
N VAL A 1095 15.54 -54.69 32.50
CA VAL A 1095 16.31 -55.91 32.77
C VAL A 1095 17.74 -55.68 32.26
N PRO A 1096 18.78 -55.75 33.12
CA PRO A 1096 20.16 -55.38 32.78
C PRO A 1096 20.87 -56.51 32.01
N VAL A 1097 20.25 -56.98 30.94
CA VAL A 1097 20.78 -58.00 30.02
C VAL A 1097 20.85 -57.34 28.64
N GLN A 1098 22.02 -57.37 28.02
CA GLN A 1098 22.20 -56.85 26.67
C GLN A 1098 21.45 -57.70 25.62
N PRO A 1099 21.06 -57.12 24.47
CA PRO A 1099 20.70 -57.92 23.32
C PRO A 1099 21.90 -58.71 22.81
N ASP A 1100 21.61 -59.74 22.03
CA ASP A 1100 22.63 -60.60 21.44
C ASP A 1100 23.31 -59.88 20.26
N ALA A 1101 22.57 -59.02 19.56
CA ALA A 1101 23.04 -58.17 18.47
C ALA A 1101 22.15 -56.91 18.35
N ALA A 1102 22.63 -55.85 17.69
CA ALA A 1102 21.79 -54.70 17.34
C ALA A 1102 22.00 -54.19 15.91
N ILE A 1103 20.92 -53.71 15.27
CA ILE A 1103 20.93 -53.15 13.91
C ILE A 1103 20.16 -51.83 13.87
N PHE A 1104 20.79 -50.76 13.40
CA PHE A 1104 20.19 -49.42 13.34
C PHE A 1104 20.18 -48.88 11.91
N ILE A 1105 19.01 -48.49 11.41
CA ILE A 1105 18.83 -47.96 10.06
C ILE A 1105 18.61 -46.44 10.15
N SER A 1106 19.47 -45.66 9.52
CA SER A 1106 19.45 -44.19 9.47
C SER A 1106 19.17 -43.54 10.84
N PRO A 1107 19.91 -43.87 11.92
CA PRO A 1107 19.58 -43.41 13.27
C PRO A 1107 19.71 -41.90 13.43
N VAL A 1108 18.71 -41.28 14.07
CA VAL A 1108 18.82 -39.88 14.50
C VAL A 1108 19.75 -39.81 15.70
N CYS A 1109 20.95 -39.27 15.51
CA CYS A 1109 22.01 -39.28 16.52
C CYS A 1109 21.92 -38.09 17.50
N LYS A 1110 21.49 -36.93 17.00
CA LYS A 1110 21.32 -35.68 17.76
C LYS A 1110 19.96 -35.07 17.40
N SER A 1111 19.24 -34.47 18.33
CA SER A 1111 17.93 -33.83 18.07
C SER A 1111 18.09 -32.35 17.70
N PHE A 1112 19.30 -31.80 17.90
CA PHE A 1112 19.69 -30.44 17.57
C PHE A 1112 21.10 -30.46 16.98
N SER A 1113 21.27 -29.80 15.83
CA SER A 1113 22.56 -29.61 15.18
C SER A 1113 22.80 -28.11 15.00
N GLU A 1114 23.94 -27.63 15.52
CA GLU A 1114 24.44 -26.26 15.31
C GLU A 1114 25.08 -26.09 13.93
N ASN A 1115 25.29 -27.17 13.18
CA ASN A 1115 25.83 -27.10 11.82
C ASN A 1115 24.74 -26.59 10.86
N GLU A 1116 24.68 -25.27 10.71
CA GLU A 1116 23.99 -24.61 9.61
C GLU A 1116 24.66 -24.99 8.29
N ARG A 1117 24.27 -26.12 7.70
CA ARG A 1117 24.48 -26.29 6.26
C ARG A 1117 23.70 -25.17 5.56
N THR A 1118 24.39 -24.44 4.70
CA THR A 1118 23.84 -23.38 3.84
C THR A 1118 22.51 -23.78 3.22
N ILE A 1119 21.54 -22.85 3.17
CA ILE A 1119 20.22 -23.01 2.51
C ILE A 1119 20.35 -23.64 1.10
N GLU A 1120 21.48 -23.40 0.43
CA GLU A 1120 21.77 -23.93 -0.89
C GLU A 1120 22.03 -25.45 -0.91
N THR A 1121 22.66 -26.01 0.13
CA THR A 1121 22.86 -27.46 0.29
C THR A 1121 21.53 -28.17 0.53
N ILE A 1122 20.60 -27.53 1.23
CA ILE A 1122 19.25 -28.03 1.54
C ILE A 1122 18.38 -28.10 0.28
N LYS A 1123 18.50 -27.10 -0.61
CA LYS A 1123 17.79 -27.08 -1.90
C LYS A 1123 18.26 -28.17 -2.86
N ARG A 1124 19.50 -28.66 -2.70
CA ARG A 1124 20.11 -29.68 -3.55
C ARG A 1124 20.01 -31.10 -2.99
N SER A 1125 19.70 -31.29 -1.71
CA SER A 1125 19.53 -32.62 -1.12
C SER A 1125 18.33 -33.35 -1.76
N PRO A 1126 18.52 -34.59 -2.27
CA PRO A 1126 17.44 -35.43 -2.79
C PRO A 1126 16.65 -36.14 -1.68
N ASP A 1127 17.11 -36.04 -0.44
CA ASP A 1127 16.48 -36.69 0.70
C ASP A 1127 15.10 -36.09 1.03
N PHE A 1128 14.20 -36.96 1.46
CA PHE A 1128 12.85 -36.55 1.88
C PHE A 1128 12.82 -36.07 3.33
N MET A 1129 13.85 -36.35 4.14
CA MET A 1129 14.07 -35.73 5.44
C MET A 1129 14.68 -34.34 5.27
N LEU A 1130 14.02 -33.31 5.83
CA LEU A 1130 14.42 -31.90 5.66
C LEU A 1130 14.92 -31.25 6.96
N PRO A 1131 15.86 -30.29 6.90
CA PRO A 1131 16.41 -29.63 8.10
C PRO A 1131 15.39 -28.88 8.95
N HIS A 1132 14.41 -28.22 8.33
CA HIS A 1132 13.36 -27.51 9.08
C HIS A 1132 12.41 -28.48 9.79
N PHE A 1133 12.11 -29.62 9.17
CA PHE A 1133 11.36 -30.72 9.78
C PHE A 1133 12.16 -31.22 10.99
N TYR A 1134 13.40 -31.68 10.78
CA TYR A 1134 14.32 -32.09 11.84
C TYR A 1134 14.40 -31.09 13.03
N LYS A 1135 14.59 -29.78 12.76
CA LYS A 1135 14.62 -28.72 13.78
C LYS A 1135 13.28 -28.52 14.50
N SER A 1136 12.16 -28.61 13.79
CA SER A 1136 10.82 -28.43 14.37
C SER A 1136 10.48 -29.56 15.35
N TYR A 1137 10.89 -30.79 15.05
CA TYR A 1137 10.73 -31.93 15.95
C TYR A 1137 11.65 -31.85 17.17
N GLY A 1138 12.92 -31.44 16.99
CA GLY A 1138 13.80 -31.15 18.12
C GLY A 1138 13.15 -30.17 19.11
N LYS A 1139 12.54 -29.10 18.61
CA LYS A 1139 11.79 -28.14 19.46
C LYS A 1139 10.60 -28.76 20.18
N LEU A 1140 9.76 -29.55 19.49
CA LEU A 1140 8.61 -30.22 20.11
C LEU A 1140 9.03 -31.20 21.23
N MET A 1141 10.17 -31.88 21.04
CA MET A 1141 10.79 -32.73 22.07
C MET A 1141 11.25 -31.89 23.26
N SER A 1142 11.90 -30.74 23.03
CA SER A 1142 12.39 -29.83 24.08
C SER A 1142 11.29 -29.10 24.87
N VAL A 1143 10.12 -28.83 24.26
CA VAL A 1143 8.98 -28.23 24.98
C VAL A 1143 8.39 -29.22 26.00
N SER A 1144 8.47 -30.53 25.74
CA SER A 1144 8.04 -31.55 26.70
C SER A 1144 8.98 -31.73 27.91
N THR A 1145 10.18 -31.11 27.86
CA THR A 1145 11.19 -31.10 28.93
C THR A 1145 11.05 -29.91 29.90
N MET A 1146 10.03 -29.04 29.76
CA MET A 1146 9.76 -27.92 30.69
C MET A 1146 9.14 -28.34 32.04
N SER A 1147 9.27 -29.61 32.43
CA SER A 1147 8.83 -30.11 33.74
C SER A 1147 10.01 -30.24 34.72
N ASN A 1148 10.54 -29.12 35.24
CA ASN A 1148 11.35 -29.00 36.47
C ASN A 1148 12.43 -30.09 36.78
N LEU A 1149 12.95 -30.81 35.79
CA LEU A 1149 13.96 -31.84 35.98
C LEU A 1149 15.34 -31.27 35.65
N PRO A 1150 16.37 -31.55 36.46
CA PRO A 1150 17.71 -31.04 36.22
C PRO A 1150 18.20 -31.46 34.83
N GLN A 1151 18.52 -30.44 34.02
CA GLN A 1151 18.77 -30.45 32.58
C GLN A 1151 19.89 -31.38 32.06
N GLY A 1152 20.49 -32.23 32.91
CA GLY A 1152 21.75 -32.92 32.62
C GLY A 1152 21.64 -34.40 32.25
N ILE A 1153 20.62 -35.13 32.69
CA ILE A 1153 20.70 -36.61 32.70
C ILE A 1153 19.91 -37.27 31.55
N LEU A 1154 18.69 -36.81 31.22
CA LEU A 1154 17.89 -37.44 30.17
C LEU A 1154 18.40 -37.14 28.74
N HIS A 1155 19.10 -36.01 28.59
CA HIS A 1155 19.59 -35.50 27.31
C HIS A 1155 20.46 -36.49 26.53
N VAL A 1156 21.25 -37.32 27.23
CA VAL A 1156 22.14 -38.32 26.60
C VAL A 1156 21.37 -39.53 26.05
N TYR A 1157 20.21 -39.86 26.64
CA TYR A 1157 19.35 -40.95 26.13
C TYR A 1157 18.55 -40.47 24.92
N GLU A 1158 18.04 -39.23 24.97
CA GLU A 1158 17.37 -38.54 23.85
C GLU A 1158 18.29 -38.34 22.65
N ASN A 1159 19.58 -38.11 22.91
CA ASN A 1159 20.60 -37.84 21.91
C ASN A 1159 21.78 -38.78 22.11
N PRO A 1160 21.64 -40.08 21.75
CA PRO A 1160 22.68 -41.07 21.99
C PRO A 1160 24.03 -40.68 21.37
N GLY A 1161 24.02 -39.98 20.23
CA GLY A 1161 25.24 -39.45 19.58
C GLY A 1161 26.01 -38.43 20.42
N MET A 1162 25.42 -37.86 21.47
CA MET A 1162 26.09 -36.96 22.41
C MET A 1162 26.76 -37.69 23.58
N CYS A 1163 26.52 -39.00 23.75
CA CYS A 1163 27.20 -39.79 24.78
C CYS A 1163 28.68 -39.95 24.41
N ARG A 1164 29.58 -39.22 25.10
CA ARG A 1164 31.04 -39.33 24.88
C ARG A 1164 31.75 -40.28 25.86
N SER A 1165 31.01 -40.96 26.74
CA SER A 1165 31.60 -41.89 27.69
C SER A 1165 31.93 -43.23 27.03
N MET A 1166 33.22 -43.47 26.79
CA MET A 1166 33.71 -44.72 26.22
C MET A 1166 33.40 -45.93 27.11
N GLU A 1167 33.48 -45.76 28.44
CA GLU A 1167 33.14 -46.84 29.38
C GLU A 1167 31.66 -47.22 29.30
N TRP A 1168 30.79 -46.21 29.13
CA TRP A 1168 29.35 -46.43 29.00
C TRP A 1168 29.03 -47.20 27.72
N TRP A 1169 29.58 -46.77 26.59
CA TRP A 1169 29.41 -47.48 25.33
C TRP A 1169 30.02 -48.88 25.33
N LYS A 1170 31.19 -49.07 25.95
CA LYS A 1170 31.81 -50.40 26.07
C LYS A 1170 30.91 -51.41 26.78
N LYS A 1171 30.11 -50.97 27.76
CA LYS A 1171 29.11 -51.82 28.44
C LYS A 1171 27.82 -51.97 27.63
N ALA A 1172 27.53 -51.04 26.73
CA ALA A 1172 26.27 -50.95 25.99
C ALA A 1172 26.30 -51.71 24.67
N VAL A 1173 27.47 -51.89 24.06
CA VAL A 1173 27.63 -52.64 22.82
C VAL A 1173 27.36 -54.14 23.06
N PRO A 1174 26.43 -54.76 22.33
CA PRO A 1174 26.16 -56.20 22.37
C PRO A 1174 27.40 -57.05 22.05
N SER A 1175 27.44 -58.28 22.56
CA SER A 1175 28.53 -59.23 22.27
C SER A 1175 28.59 -59.63 20.78
N GLY A 1176 27.44 -59.76 20.11
CA GLY A 1176 27.36 -59.97 18.66
C GLY A 1176 27.63 -58.71 17.83
N GLY A 1177 27.76 -57.54 18.45
CA GLY A 1177 28.08 -56.26 17.81
C GLY A 1177 26.89 -55.40 17.41
N ILE A 1178 27.18 -54.32 16.69
CA ILE A 1178 26.21 -53.36 16.14
C ILE A 1178 26.45 -53.18 14.64
N LEU A 1179 25.40 -53.24 13.83
CA LEU A 1179 25.42 -52.78 12.43
C LEU A 1179 24.61 -51.47 12.30
N ILE A 1180 25.18 -50.47 11.64
CA ILE A 1180 24.51 -49.22 11.31
C ILE A 1180 24.41 -49.10 9.79
N MET A 1181 23.20 -48.95 9.26
CA MET A 1181 22.96 -48.81 7.81
C MET A 1181 22.43 -47.42 7.51
N HIS A 1182 22.90 -46.77 6.44
CA HIS A 1182 22.37 -45.47 6.00
C HIS A 1182 22.54 -45.24 4.50
N GLY A 1183 21.82 -44.26 3.96
CA GLY A 1183 22.03 -43.78 2.59
C GLY A 1183 23.18 -42.77 2.53
N GLU A 1184 24.02 -42.80 1.49
CA GLU A 1184 25.09 -41.80 1.30
C GLU A 1184 24.53 -40.39 1.03
N GLU A 1185 23.37 -40.27 0.39
CA GLU A 1185 22.75 -38.98 0.03
C GLU A 1185 21.69 -38.50 1.06
N GLU A 1186 21.56 -39.18 2.20
CA GLU A 1186 20.63 -38.79 3.25
C GLU A 1186 21.18 -37.63 4.12
N LEU A 1187 20.27 -36.88 4.74
CA LEU A 1187 20.60 -35.69 5.54
C LEU A 1187 21.53 -36.03 6.73
N LEU A 1188 21.27 -37.17 7.38
CA LEU A 1188 21.88 -37.60 8.65
C LEU A 1188 23.23 -38.30 8.48
N SER A 1189 23.63 -38.64 7.25
CA SER A 1189 24.84 -39.42 6.94
C SER A 1189 26.08 -38.98 7.74
N PRO A 1190 26.45 -37.68 7.81
CA PRO A 1190 27.63 -37.27 8.58
C PRO A 1190 27.52 -37.45 10.10
N GLU A 1191 26.33 -37.33 10.69
CA GLU A 1191 26.16 -37.58 12.13
C GLU A 1191 26.20 -39.08 12.46
N ILE A 1192 25.74 -39.91 11.52
CA ILE A 1192 25.80 -41.37 11.63
C ILE A 1192 27.24 -41.86 11.54
N GLU A 1193 28.03 -41.32 10.61
CA GLU A 1193 29.47 -41.63 10.52
C GLU A 1193 30.24 -41.21 11.78
N GLU A 1194 29.85 -40.09 12.40
CA GLU A 1194 30.41 -39.65 13.68
C GLU A 1194 30.08 -40.63 14.82
N LEU A 1195 28.83 -41.10 14.90
CA LEU A 1195 28.43 -42.12 15.88
C LEU A 1195 29.15 -43.45 15.65
N TYR A 1196 29.27 -43.89 14.40
CA TYR A 1196 30.02 -45.10 14.05
C TYR A 1196 31.49 -44.99 14.49
N SER A 1197 32.14 -43.86 14.19
CA SER A 1197 33.53 -43.61 14.57
C SER A 1197 33.76 -43.72 16.08
N LEU A 1198 32.75 -43.35 16.89
CA LEU A 1198 32.77 -43.51 18.34
C LEU A 1198 32.58 -44.97 18.76
N LEU A 1199 31.56 -45.66 18.24
CA LEU A 1199 31.22 -47.03 18.64
C LEU A 1199 32.27 -48.05 18.19
N ASN A 1200 32.93 -47.80 17.06
CA ASN A 1200 34.01 -48.66 16.56
C ASN A 1200 35.25 -48.64 17.46
N GLN A 1201 35.42 -47.63 18.32
CA GLN A 1201 36.54 -47.57 19.27
C GLN A 1201 36.32 -48.43 20.52
N VAL A 1202 35.08 -48.78 20.85
CA VAL A 1202 34.72 -49.41 22.15
C VAL A 1202 34.16 -50.82 22.02
N GLY A 1203 33.73 -51.24 20.84
CA GLY A 1203 33.22 -52.58 20.59
C GLY A 1203 33.09 -52.88 19.10
N ASN A 1204 32.55 -54.06 18.77
CA ASN A 1204 32.37 -54.51 17.40
C ASN A 1204 31.18 -53.76 16.75
N CYS A 1205 31.47 -52.63 16.10
CA CYS A 1205 30.49 -51.83 15.38
C CYS A 1205 30.85 -51.75 13.89
N ARG A 1206 29.85 -51.77 13.02
CA ARG A 1206 30.01 -51.66 11.57
C ARG A 1206 29.05 -50.66 10.97
N ILE A 1207 29.46 -50.10 9.84
CA ILE A 1207 28.66 -49.20 9.05
C ILE A 1207 28.51 -49.75 7.63
N ALA A 1208 27.29 -49.66 7.08
CA ALA A 1208 26.96 -50.01 5.71
C ALA A 1208 26.30 -48.79 5.05
N ALA A 1209 27.09 -48.01 4.31
CA ALA A 1209 26.63 -46.86 3.56
C ALA A 1209 26.25 -47.30 2.14
N SER A 1210 25.00 -47.07 1.75
CA SER A 1210 24.51 -47.45 0.41
C SER A 1210 24.51 -46.26 -0.55
N SER A 1211 25.21 -46.43 -1.66
CA SER A 1211 25.47 -45.34 -2.60
C SER A 1211 24.24 -44.95 -3.42
N GLY A 1212 23.91 -43.66 -3.41
CA GLY A 1212 22.72 -43.13 -4.10
C GLY A 1212 21.41 -43.53 -3.45
N GLN A 1213 21.41 -43.85 -2.16
CA GLN A 1213 20.23 -44.13 -1.35
C GLN A 1213 19.91 -42.99 -0.37
N LEU A 1214 18.64 -42.93 0.09
CA LEU A 1214 18.10 -41.88 0.96
C LEU A 1214 17.84 -42.38 2.39
N HIS A 1215 17.19 -41.54 3.21
CA HIS A 1215 16.82 -41.86 4.59
C HIS A 1215 15.98 -43.15 4.69
N SER A 1216 16.32 -44.05 5.63
CA SER A 1216 15.65 -45.35 5.81
C SER A 1216 15.53 -46.19 4.52
N TRP A 1217 16.58 -46.20 3.69
CA TRP A 1217 16.54 -46.78 2.34
C TRP A 1217 16.04 -48.24 2.24
N PRO A 1218 16.33 -49.19 3.15
CA PRO A 1218 15.84 -50.56 3.01
C PRO A 1218 14.31 -50.62 2.97
N MET A 1219 13.67 -49.74 3.74
CA MET A 1219 12.21 -49.62 3.79
C MET A 1219 11.65 -48.94 2.55
N PHE A 1220 12.30 -47.85 2.13
CA PHE A 1220 11.91 -47.11 0.95
C PHE A 1220 12.03 -47.97 -0.32
N GLN A 1221 13.14 -48.68 -0.48
CA GLN A 1221 13.44 -49.49 -1.65
C GLN A 1221 12.54 -50.72 -1.73
N MET A 1222 12.16 -51.33 -0.60
CA MET A 1222 11.16 -52.39 -0.61
C MET A 1222 9.83 -51.96 -1.25
N ILE A 1223 9.41 -50.72 -1.02
CA ILE A 1223 8.14 -50.18 -1.54
C ILE A 1223 8.30 -49.68 -2.97
N ALA A 1224 9.40 -48.98 -3.26
CA ALA A 1224 9.60 -48.20 -4.48
C ALA A 1224 10.42 -48.92 -5.56
N GLY A 1225 11.23 -49.91 -5.17
CA GLY A 1225 12.25 -50.53 -5.99
C GLY A 1225 11.71 -51.08 -7.31
N ARG A 1226 12.55 -51.01 -8.35
CA ARG A 1226 12.19 -51.44 -9.70
C ARG A 1226 12.09 -52.96 -9.84
N THR A 1227 13.12 -53.66 -9.37
CA THR A 1227 13.27 -55.11 -9.49
C THR A 1227 12.99 -55.80 -8.15
N ILE A 1228 12.91 -57.13 -8.14
CA ILE A 1228 12.74 -57.87 -6.89
C ILE A 1228 14.03 -57.78 -6.09
N GLU A 1229 15.16 -57.88 -6.77
CA GLU A 1229 16.51 -57.76 -6.23
C GLU A 1229 16.69 -56.40 -5.53
N ASP A 1230 16.33 -55.29 -6.20
CA ASP A 1230 16.41 -53.95 -5.59
C ASP A 1230 15.54 -53.84 -4.32
N ARG A 1231 14.37 -54.49 -4.29
CA ARG A 1231 13.44 -54.43 -3.15
C ARG A 1231 13.90 -55.28 -1.98
N GLU A 1232 14.62 -56.37 -2.26
CA GLU A 1232 15.00 -57.37 -1.28
C GLU A 1232 16.42 -57.15 -0.74
N GLN A 1233 17.29 -56.43 -1.48
CA GLN A 1233 18.69 -56.17 -1.12
C GLN A 1233 18.89 -55.80 0.36
N GLY A 1234 18.21 -54.75 0.83
CA GLY A 1234 18.39 -54.30 2.22
C GLY A 1234 17.94 -55.33 3.25
N ILE A 1235 16.94 -56.18 2.93
CA ILE A 1235 16.48 -57.26 3.81
C ILE A 1235 17.48 -58.41 3.83
N GLU A 1236 18.04 -58.74 2.66
CA GLU A 1236 19.06 -59.77 2.51
C GLU A 1236 20.32 -59.39 3.31
N ASP A 1237 20.81 -58.15 3.15
CA ASP A 1237 21.94 -57.59 3.90
C ASP A 1237 21.71 -57.70 5.42
N ILE A 1238 20.52 -57.33 5.89
CA ILE A 1238 20.15 -57.41 7.31
C ILE A 1238 20.10 -58.86 7.79
N SER A 1239 19.49 -59.76 7.01
CA SER A 1239 19.36 -61.17 7.38
C SER A 1239 20.73 -61.87 7.45
N LEU A 1240 21.61 -61.57 6.49
CA LEU A 1240 22.98 -62.06 6.45
C LEU A 1240 23.75 -61.57 7.67
N ALA A 1241 23.68 -60.26 7.98
CA ALA A 1241 24.30 -59.69 9.16
C ALA A 1241 23.82 -60.38 10.45
N ILE A 1242 22.52 -60.62 10.61
CA ILE A 1242 21.97 -61.34 11.78
C ILE A 1242 22.53 -62.76 11.86
N GLY A 1243 22.61 -63.47 10.73
CA GLY A 1243 23.25 -64.80 10.67
C GLY A 1243 24.68 -64.76 11.20
N HIS A 1244 25.50 -63.82 10.73
CA HIS A 1244 26.89 -63.66 11.18
C HIS A 1244 27.01 -63.28 12.66
N MET A 1245 26.18 -62.36 13.13
CA MET A 1245 26.22 -61.87 14.51
C MET A 1245 25.77 -62.93 15.52
N VAL A 1246 24.75 -63.72 15.18
CA VAL A 1246 24.07 -64.62 16.13
C VAL A 1246 24.51 -66.08 15.98
N LEU A 1247 24.57 -66.63 14.76
CA LEU A 1247 24.91 -68.04 14.53
C LEU A 1247 26.43 -68.26 14.50
N TRP A 1248 27.14 -67.46 13.72
CA TRP A 1248 28.57 -67.65 13.48
C TRP A 1248 29.44 -66.94 14.53
N LYS A 1249 28.90 -65.94 15.23
CA LYS A 1249 29.61 -65.08 16.19
C LYS A 1249 30.91 -64.49 15.62
N ASP A 1250 30.96 -64.35 14.31
CA ASP A 1250 32.10 -63.81 13.58
C ASP A 1250 31.58 -62.82 12.54
N MET A 1251 31.79 -61.54 12.86
CA MET A 1251 31.49 -60.48 11.93
C MET A 1251 32.56 -60.39 10.85
N ALA A 1252 33.84 -60.77 11.07
CA ALA A 1252 34.98 -60.54 10.16
C ALA A 1252 34.79 -61.06 8.72
N LEU A 1253 33.81 -61.95 8.48
CA LEU A 1253 33.49 -62.53 7.19
C LEU A 1253 32.69 -61.63 6.22
N VAL A 1254 31.91 -60.65 6.67
CA VAL A 1254 31.11 -59.80 5.75
C VAL A 1254 32.02 -58.99 4.80
N GLU A 1255 33.20 -58.55 5.25
CA GLU A 1255 34.22 -57.91 4.39
C GLU A 1255 34.91 -58.90 3.43
N ARG A 1256 35.02 -60.19 3.80
CA ARG A 1256 35.62 -61.22 2.94
C ARG A 1256 34.65 -61.64 1.85
N GLU A 1257 33.35 -61.69 2.13
CA GLU A 1257 32.33 -61.99 1.12
C GLU A 1257 32.14 -60.84 0.14
N GLU A 1258 32.12 -59.56 0.55
CA GLU A 1258 32.11 -58.44 -0.41
C GLU A 1258 33.36 -58.46 -1.30
N LYS A 1259 34.55 -58.70 -0.74
CA LYS A 1259 35.79 -58.82 -1.52
C LYS A 1259 35.79 -60.06 -2.41
N PHE A 1260 35.15 -61.15 -1.99
CA PHE A 1260 35.02 -62.39 -2.76
C PHE A 1260 33.98 -62.27 -3.87
N GLU A 1261 32.82 -61.67 -3.62
CA GLU A 1261 31.82 -61.35 -4.64
C GLU A 1261 32.34 -60.32 -5.63
N GLN A 1262 33.03 -59.26 -5.20
CA GLN A 1262 33.70 -58.35 -6.12
C GLN A 1262 34.79 -59.05 -6.93
N PHE A 1263 35.54 -59.99 -6.34
CA PHE A 1263 36.53 -60.81 -7.04
C PHE A 1263 35.88 -61.77 -8.05
N VAL A 1264 34.77 -62.41 -7.68
CA VAL A 1264 33.99 -63.35 -8.52
C VAL A 1264 33.28 -62.59 -9.64
N LEU A 1265 32.61 -61.47 -9.37
CA LEU A 1265 31.99 -60.59 -10.37
C LEU A 1265 33.02 -59.99 -11.32
N LYS A 1266 34.21 -59.62 -10.83
CA LYS A 1266 35.31 -59.15 -11.68
C LYS A 1266 35.87 -60.26 -12.56
N LYS A 1267 35.89 -61.51 -12.10
CA LYS A 1267 36.25 -62.68 -12.91
C LYS A 1267 35.16 -63.11 -13.90
N LEU A 1268 33.88 -63.05 -13.51
CA LEU A 1268 32.74 -63.39 -14.38
C LEU A 1268 32.57 -62.35 -15.50
N ARG A 1269 32.71 -61.05 -15.18
CA ARG A 1269 32.76 -59.97 -16.19
C ARG A 1269 33.96 -60.08 -17.13
N ALA A 1270 35.12 -60.54 -16.63
CA ALA A 1270 36.28 -60.81 -17.49
C ALA A 1270 36.09 -62.07 -18.37
N ALA A 1271 35.12 -62.94 -18.05
CA ALA A 1271 34.84 -64.17 -18.78
C ALA A 1271 33.64 -64.08 -19.75
N ASN A 1272 32.95 -62.93 -19.85
CA ASN A 1272 31.75 -62.76 -20.70
C ASN A 1272 30.64 -63.81 -20.47
N ILE A 1273 30.54 -64.35 -19.25
CA ILE A 1273 29.41 -65.20 -18.84
C ILE A 1273 28.46 -64.29 -18.06
N VAL A 1274 27.24 -64.11 -18.61
CA VAL A 1274 26.18 -63.24 -18.08
C VAL A 1274 25.70 -63.71 -16.71
#